data_AF-A0A9D7XA52-F1
#
_entry.id   AF-A0A9D7XA52-F1
#
_cell.length_a   1.000
_cell.length_b   1.000
_cell.length_c   1.000
_cell.angle_alpha   90.00
_cell.angle_beta   90.00
_cell.angle_gamma   90.00
#
_symmetry.space_group_name_H-M   'P 1'
#
loop_
_entity.id
_entity.type
_entity.pdbx_description
1 polymer ?
#
loop_
_entity_poly.entity_id
_entity_poly.type
_entity_poly.pdbx_seq_one_letter_code
_entity_poly.pdbx_strand_id
1 'polypeptide(L)'
;MPKPDRSLTELKRQVRLLLALDGRVLRLAGGIWLVRAGRVADPITLQALITAPTVARNALKACLTPDAQCEPLSRQHLAAATHALAVLQTHVDELTQTPARWLGGQRRDADWLIAQRKRVQRLSAWMGESVPAAPDATQGSSTSPKASADALCAWFDSDALPSLDPRGAALAWVCDQPPSGPLALDGVDDVAFAAALRRIVDHGPNAADSAIALLNDTRGWSAAALDAWWPWLAKGVAVDAIAAWPDTDGGRRAAAPPADWPLPAVRVYVKLAASLLRAPGGARLPLRPDSFARLAAARKPVLVALAAVLDQLLQSSAGAIEQTLALADTALRLDGRLTLPDHFEVQSGLAGDVEAPFAQWLGSTALVDRYLSLRRALGEPVEISLRLRQDHAALVKNQSQQQFLQSLGADDPRRAQLARRGAAADPTRTRRRLEAECVDLELRWRMAEVDRSLGQTLGRVIGTPLPRWDEAWRDAARLYLGVDINHEELKGLLCAAATGNPADWRMQLPGNVAWLQRAADKLDVDAWLAPPTHAFPWRGEVCTLTAERDPLQALRMGLPFDSCLALDAGCNRHSAIINALDANKWVVYLRDRKGRILARQLLAISDDWRLLGYRVYTSIGSSDGLIDAFHAYAREFAQACEIARADAGVPETLNGRNWYDDGTWPWRAAAGDLRPQQLAAYAAEIGIDVPPAASTGFIDEARRWWLARDGHIEALQNWCDTRPAALRNLELLQRRYGERGVLRLLGDPHRRDRYRYELNREAPLRVLLKLRPQLQQADRVGFGRDLGDNAVDAASMLSALRELLAGDGSASFDDDGFEHALLTLIPRWAESLPFAELARHLPLLARAFDGLQCGLPEDCRSCVSAAEGWLLLVLRSAWRRAAGPQRMLRLLTARHDSARLTRWLLALGAREHLSTPAPLPLFAPPQHDRKVLRAIDELVARQPQLRADPLRLAALLRHSDPATLTIDAIDWPVEAPWEALGDAICDWPALYPALRRYARRPGDVSPCSVFEAHWARQVRTAWHAALPDQVAALGDDSVAAAEIVANLGLPELIDTCRELLRRHPHRTRRQPKRAQQIREILRGCDSDGKLGGIHRDWLRLAQAESGEMEIATVITHPQVQVLADALIDSPTPPAWAAALLKHLLPGRGGRQRCLRLWQHPKLRELADLAAPQAWSASHARRMLQHWPVELGEHWLRRSLQVGNTDLVDDGPIEWYQRLAQLAAELCPPDVWLALFREMPDALGASIFVRALDADRRQALSELAARDPDEAGPRDWLLH
;
A
#
# COMPACT_ATOMS: atom_id res chain seq x y z
N MET A 1 -3.07 28.11 -10.74
CA MET A 1 -2.17 28.26 -11.91
C MET A 1 -1.45 26.94 -12.18
N PRO A 2 -1.65 26.27 -13.32
CA PRO A 2 -0.96 25.03 -13.64
C PRO A 2 0.53 25.27 -13.98
N LYS A 3 1.43 24.35 -13.57
CA LYS A 3 2.84 24.39 -13.95
C LYS A 3 3.05 23.85 -15.39
N PRO A 4 4.15 24.22 -16.08
CA PRO A 4 4.30 23.99 -17.52
C PRO A 4 4.39 22.49 -17.87
N ASP A 5 3.80 22.10 -19.00
CA ASP A 5 3.82 20.73 -19.53
C ASP A 5 5.25 20.17 -19.64
N ARG A 6 5.41 18.85 -19.51
CA ARG A 6 6.70 18.15 -19.67
C ARG A 6 7.17 18.15 -21.11
N SER A 7 6.29 18.01 -22.11
CA SER A 7 6.69 18.19 -23.52
C SER A 7 7.17 19.62 -23.72
N LEU A 8 6.42 20.63 -23.27
CA LEU A 8 6.82 22.03 -23.32
C LEU A 8 8.10 22.32 -22.51
N THR A 9 8.37 21.62 -21.42
CA THR A 9 9.57 21.78 -20.60
C THR A 9 10.78 21.13 -21.26
N GLU A 10 10.61 19.98 -21.91
CA GLU A 10 11.66 19.33 -22.69
C GLU A 10 11.91 20.08 -24.01
N LEU A 11 10.88 20.55 -24.71
CA LEU A 11 10.99 21.50 -25.82
C LEU A 11 11.72 22.78 -25.39
N LYS A 12 11.34 23.41 -24.26
CA LYS A 12 12.08 24.54 -23.67
C LYS A 12 13.53 24.17 -23.38
N ARG A 13 13.82 22.96 -22.92
CA ARG A 13 15.18 22.50 -22.60
C ARG A 13 16.01 22.28 -23.86
N GLN A 14 15.50 21.56 -24.85
CA GLN A 14 16.16 21.31 -26.13
C GLN A 14 16.29 22.60 -26.95
N VAL A 15 15.28 23.48 -26.94
CA VAL A 15 15.39 24.83 -27.51
C VAL A 15 16.42 25.65 -26.74
N ARG A 16 16.48 25.62 -25.40
CA ARG A 16 17.57 26.29 -24.65
C ARG A 16 18.95 25.73 -25.00
N LEU A 17 19.07 24.43 -25.26
CA LEU A 17 20.34 23.81 -25.69
C LEU A 17 20.76 24.28 -27.10
N LEU A 18 19.82 24.59 -28.00
CA LEU A 18 20.12 25.22 -29.29
C LEU A 18 20.35 26.72 -29.19
N LEU A 19 19.53 27.46 -28.44
CA LEU A 19 19.72 28.89 -28.16
C LEU A 19 21.03 29.16 -27.39
N ALA A 20 21.60 28.16 -26.71
CA ALA A 20 22.94 28.26 -26.15
C ALA A 20 24.04 28.42 -27.24
N LEU A 21 23.77 28.02 -28.49
CA LEU A 21 24.65 28.25 -29.63
C LEU A 21 24.35 29.57 -30.38
N ASP A 22 23.33 30.32 -29.95
CA ASP A 22 23.08 31.67 -30.45
C ASP A 22 24.02 32.64 -29.73
N GLY A 23 24.84 33.33 -30.53
CA GLY A 23 25.97 34.14 -30.09
C GLY A 23 26.92 34.38 -31.25
N ARG A 24 27.88 35.31 -31.08
CA ARG A 24 28.98 35.47 -32.04
C ARG A 24 30.04 34.42 -31.73
N VAL A 25 30.56 33.79 -32.78
CA VAL A 25 31.49 32.68 -32.67
C VAL A 25 32.88 33.21 -32.98
N LEU A 26 33.77 33.18 -31.99
CA LEU A 26 35.17 33.58 -32.15
C LEU A 26 36.03 32.32 -32.24
N ARG A 27 36.70 32.13 -33.37
CA ARG A 27 37.69 31.06 -33.58
C ARG A 27 39.06 31.62 -33.18
N LEU A 28 39.56 31.23 -32.01
CA LEU A 28 40.88 31.62 -31.49
C LEU A 28 41.86 30.47 -31.71
N ALA A 29 43.17 30.71 -31.64
CA ALA A 29 44.18 29.65 -31.76
C ALA A 29 43.99 28.52 -30.71
N GLY A 30 43.58 28.89 -29.48
CA GLY A 30 43.26 27.95 -28.40
C GLY A 30 41.86 27.33 -28.44
N GLY A 31 41.08 27.50 -29.50
CA GLY A 31 39.75 26.87 -29.68
C GLY A 31 38.62 27.82 -30.06
N ILE A 32 37.41 27.27 -30.20
CA ILE A 32 36.20 28.02 -30.57
C ILE A 32 35.45 28.50 -29.32
N TRP A 33 35.07 29.78 -29.29
CA TRP A 33 34.35 30.42 -28.20
C TRP A 33 33.03 31.01 -28.69
N LEU A 34 31.98 30.82 -27.90
CA LEU A 34 30.71 31.52 -28.04
C LEU A 34 30.69 32.75 -27.15
N VAL A 35 30.39 33.91 -27.75
CA VAL A 35 30.23 35.19 -27.05
C VAL A 35 28.77 35.66 -27.20
N ARG A 36 28.05 35.72 -26.08
CA ARG A 36 26.68 36.27 -26.01
C ARG A 36 26.70 37.67 -25.40
N ALA A 37 25.87 38.55 -25.94
CA ALA A 37 25.61 39.92 -25.45
C ALA A 37 26.82 40.86 -25.29
N GLY A 38 28.01 40.53 -25.83
CA GLY A 38 29.18 41.41 -25.76
C GLY A 38 29.32 42.35 -26.96
N ARG A 39 29.58 43.63 -26.70
CA ARG A 39 30.35 44.45 -27.65
C ARG A 39 31.84 44.32 -27.30
N VAL A 40 32.72 44.54 -28.26
CA VAL A 40 34.15 44.59 -28.00
C VAL A 40 34.47 45.90 -27.29
N ALA A 41 34.89 45.81 -26.03
CA ALA A 41 35.20 46.97 -25.18
C ALA A 41 36.68 47.39 -25.36
N ASP A 42 37.56 46.42 -25.57
CA ASP A 42 38.97 46.63 -25.92
C ASP A 42 39.33 45.78 -27.16
N PRO A 43 39.24 46.35 -28.38
CA PRO A 43 39.57 45.63 -29.60
C PRO A 43 41.07 45.37 -29.75
N ILE A 44 41.94 46.13 -29.09
CA ILE A 44 43.39 45.97 -29.19
C ILE A 44 43.81 44.75 -28.37
N THR A 45 43.36 44.66 -27.12
CA THR A 45 43.63 43.48 -26.28
C THR A 45 42.91 42.24 -26.81
N LEU A 46 41.71 42.38 -27.41
CA LEU A 46 41.06 41.25 -28.10
C LEU A 46 41.90 40.74 -29.29
N GLN A 47 42.47 41.63 -30.10
CA GLN A 47 43.36 41.26 -31.22
C GLN A 47 44.59 40.47 -30.73
N ALA A 48 45.20 40.90 -29.61
CA ALA A 48 46.31 40.19 -28.97
C ALA A 48 45.90 38.81 -28.41
N LEU A 49 44.70 38.67 -27.86
CA LEU A 49 44.19 37.38 -27.40
C LEU A 49 43.83 36.43 -28.55
N ILE A 50 43.34 36.93 -29.70
CA ILE A 50 43.03 36.10 -30.87
C ILE A 50 44.27 35.34 -31.37
N THR A 51 45.45 35.96 -31.26
CA THR A 51 46.74 35.37 -31.67
C THR A 51 47.44 34.55 -30.58
N ALA A 52 46.94 34.56 -29.34
CA ALA A 52 47.54 33.80 -28.25
C ALA A 52 47.20 32.30 -28.33
N PRO A 53 48.17 31.38 -28.15
CA PRO A 53 47.96 29.93 -28.30
C PRO A 53 47.00 29.34 -27.24
N THR A 54 46.88 29.99 -26.08
CA THR A 54 45.94 29.64 -25.02
C THR A 54 45.32 30.89 -24.44
N VAL A 55 43.98 30.99 -24.46
CA VAL A 55 43.23 32.15 -23.96
C VAL A 55 42.42 31.75 -22.73
N ALA A 56 42.74 32.35 -21.58
CA ALA A 56 41.95 32.18 -20.37
C ALA A 56 40.61 32.91 -20.48
N ARG A 57 39.52 32.27 -20.03
CA ARG A 57 38.14 32.81 -20.07
C ARG A 57 38.04 34.25 -19.52
N ASN A 58 38.77 34.54 -18.45
CA ASN A 58 38.75 35.85 -17.79
C ASN A 58 39.43 36.94 -18.63
N ALA A 59 40.50 36.61 -19.37
CA ALA A 59 41.17 37.55 -20.27
C ALA A 59 40.27 37.90 -21.46
N LEU A 60 39.61 36.89 -22.06
CA LEU A 60 38.64 37.12 -23.14
C LEU A 60 37.46 37.98 -22.65
N LYS A 61 36.95 37.71 -21.45
CA LYS A 61 35.86 38.52 -20.85
C LYS A 61 36.28 39.97 -20.58
N ALA A 62 37.53 40.22 -20.19
CA ALA A 62 38.03 41.57 -19.94
C ALA A 62 38.10 42.45 -21.21
N CYS A 63 38.17 41.86 -22.40
CA CYS A 63 38.22 42.59 -23.68
C CYS A 63 36.82 42.94 -24.25
N LEU A 64 35.77 42.48 -23.58
CA LEU A 64 34.38 42.62 -23.99
C LEU A 64 33.62 43.46 -22.95
N THR A 65 32.42 43.91 -23.29
CA THR A 65 31.58 44.64 -22.32
C THR A 65 31.29 43.78 -21.08
N PRO A 66 31.11 44.37 -19.88
CA PRO A 66 31.06 43.60 -18.61
C PRO A 66 29.95 42.54 -18.53
N ASP A 67 28.89 42.72 -19.32
CA ASP A 67 27.75 41.83 -19.52
C ASP A 67 28.03 40.62 -20.45
N ALA A 68 29.13 40.66 -21.21
CA ALA A 68 29.48 39.62 -22.16
C ALA A 68 29.70 38.25 -21.50
N GLN A 69 29.00 37.24 -21.99
CA GLN A 69 29.17 35.85 -21.57
C GLN A 69 30.00 35.09 -22.60
N CYS A 70 31.19 34.64 -22.18
CA CYS A 70 32.08 33.82 -23.00
C CYS A 70 32.05 32.37 -22.53
N GLU A 71 31.83 31.42 -23.44
CA GLU A 71 31.81 29.99 -23.15
C GLU A 71 32.61 29.22 -24.21
N PRO A 72 33.54 28.32 -23.83
CA PRO A 72 34.27 27.51 -24.80
C PRO A 72 33.33 26.47 -25.42
N LEU A 73 33.27 26.43 -26.74
CA LEU A 73 32.48 25.46 -27.48
C LEU A 73 33.25 24.12 -27.52
N SER A 74 32.56 23.03 -27.17
CA SER A 74 33.16 21.69 -27.06
C SER A 74 32.42 20.69 -27.95
N ARG A 75 33.06 19.54 -28.22
CA ARG A 75 32.41 18.41 -28.91
C ARG A 75 31.17 17.92 -28.17
N GLN A 76 31.15 17.98 -26.83
CA GLN A 76 29.98 17.60 -26.03
C GLN A 76 28.82 18.60 -26.19
N HIS A 77 29.11 19.90 -26.31
CA HIS A 77 28.10 20.92 -26.61
C HIS A 77 27.46 20.69 -28.00
N LEU A 78 28.24 20.38 -29.04
CA LEU A 78 27.67 20.07 -30.35
C LEU A 78 26.99 18.69 -30.43
N ALA A 79 27.45 17.69 -29.67
CA ALA A 79 26.75 16.41 -29.56
C ALA A 79 25.37 16.59 -28.89
N ALA A 80 25.31 17.35 -27.81
CA ALA A 80 24.04 17.71 -27.14
C ALA A 80 23.13 18.52 -28.08
N ALA A 81 23.65 19.47 -28.84
CA ALA A 81 22.88 20.23 -29.82
C ALA A 81 22.43 19.39 -31.03
N THR A 82 23.22 18.40 -31.45
CA THR A 82 22.83 17.46 -32.53
C THR A 82 21.70 16.53 -32.06
N HIS A 83 21.79 16.05 -30.81
CA HIS A 83 20.70 15.30 -30.18
C HIS A 83 19.45 16.18 -30.00
N ALA A 84 19.60 17.42 -29.55
CA ALA A 84 18.53 18.40 -29.43
C ALA A 84 17.86 18.67 -30.78
N LEU A 85 18.63 18.84 -31.87
CA LEU A 85 18.08 18.96 -33.22
C LEU A 85 17.31 17.71 -33.65
N ALA A 86 17.82 16.51 -33.40
CA ALA A 86 17.14 15.27 -33.75
C ALA A 86 15.80 15.15 -33.00
N VAL A 87 15.80 15.40 -31.68
CA VAL A 87 14.58 15.42 -30.85
C VAL A 87 13.62 16.50 -31.33
N LEU A 88 14.07 17.73 -31.54
CA LEU A 88 13.19 18.81 -32.02
C LEU A 88 12.69 18.60 -33.45
N GLN A 89 13.39 17.82 -34.27
CA GLN A 89 12.92 17.44 -35.62
C GLN A 89 11.89 16.33 -35.57
N THR A 90 11.97 15.39 -34.62
CA THR A 90 10.86 14.46 -34.33
C THR A 90 9.66 15.15 -33.67
N HIS A 91 9.85 16.35 -33.12
CA HIS A 91 8.81 17.18 -32.49
C HIS A 91 8.57 18.52 -33.23
N VAL A 92 8.81 18.61 -34.55
CA VAL A 92 8.75 19.88 -35.31
C VAL A 92 7.34 20.50 -35.30
N ASP A 93 6.31 19.66 -35.31
CA ASP A 93 4.91 20.09 -35.24
C ASP A 93 4.56 20.69 -33.87
N GLU A 94 4.91 20.00 -32.78
CA GLU A 94 4.76 20.54 -31.41
C GLU A 94 5.54 21.84 -31.22
N LEU A 95 6.76 21.94 -31.77
CA LEU A 95 7.58 23.15 -31.68
C LEU A 95 6.92 24.33 -32.41
N THR A 96 6.36 24.10 -33.60
CA THR A 96 5.71 25.12 -34.45
C THR A 96 4.36 25.59 -33.89
N GLN A 97 3.65 24.69 -33.21
CA GLN A 97 2.36 24.96 -32.54
C GLN A 97 2.56 25.61 -31.16
N THR A 98 3.68 25.35 -30.49
CA THR A 98 3.97 25.94 -29.17
C THR A 98 4.00 27.48 -29.26
N PRO A 99 3.21 28.22 -28.45
CA PRO A 99 3.17 29.66 -28.54
C PRO A 99 4.51 30.32 -28.19
N ALA A 100 5.01 31.19 -29.07
CA ALA A 100 6.33 31.84 -29.01
C ALA A 100 6.76 32.34 -27.61
N ARG A 101 5.82 32.91 -26.84
CA ARG A 101 6.05 33.37 -25.45
C ARG A 101 6.61 32.29 -24.51
N TRP A 102 6.36 31.00 -24.78
CA TRP A 102 6.92 29.90 -23.99
C TRP A 102 8.29 29.42 -24.47
N LEU A 103 8.74 29.77 -25.70
CA LEU A 103 10.01 29.34 -26.30
C LEU A 103 11.04 30.48 -26.47
N GLY A 104 10.91 31.57 -25.70
CA GLY A 104 11.84 32.70 -25.73
C GLY A 104 11.37 33.90 -26.56
N GLY A 105 10.08 34.01 -26.87
CA GLY A 105 9.46 35.21 -27.46
C GLY A 105 9.38 35.22 -28.99
N GLN A 106 10.11 34.34 -29.68
CA GLN A 106 10.04 34.16 -31.13
C GLN A 106 9.42 32.80 -31.48
N ARG A 107 8.69 32.73 -32.59
CA ARG A 107 8.16 31.47 -33.12
C ARG A 107 9.33 30.63 -33.63
N ARG A 108 9.34 29.34 -33.29
CA ARG A 108 10.39 28.38 -33.67
C ARG A 108 9.70 27.31 -34.52
N ASP A 109 9.97 27.32 -35.81
CA ASP A 109 9.31 26.48 -36.81
C ASP A 109 10.32 25.57 -37.51
N ALA A 110 9.87 24.85 -38.54
CA ALA A 110 10.72 24.00 -39.36
C ALA A 110 11.90 24.76 -39.97
N ASP A 111 11.70 26.01 -40.40
CA ASP A 111 12.73 26.83 -41.04
C ASP A 111 13.80 27.27 -40.03
N TRP A 112 13.39 27.63 -38.80
CA TRP A 112 14.32 27.86 -37.70
C TRP A 112 15.13 26.60 -37.36
N LEU A 113 14.51 25.41 -37.33
CA LEU A 113 15.23 24.15 -37.12
C LEU A 113 16.20 23.82 -38.27
N ILE A 114 15.86 24.16 -39.52
CA ILE A 114 16.76 24.02 -40.67
C ILE A 114 17.94 24.99 -40.55
N ALA A 115 17.71 26.24 -40.15
CA ALA A 115 18.77 27.21 -39.89
C ALA A 115 19.71 26.75 -38.76
N GLN A 116 19.16 26.27 -37.64
CA GLN A 116 19.93 25.72 -36.53
C GLN A 116 20.68 24.43 -36.92
N ARG A 117 20.10 23.55 -37.75
CA ARG A 117 20.81 22.39 -38.33
C ARG A 117 22.01 22.84 -39.17
N LYS A 118 21.82 23.80 -40.09
CA LYS A 118 22.91 24.39 -40.90
C LYS A 118 23.97 25.09 -40.03
N ARG A 119 23.60 25.64 -38.87
CA ARG A 119 24.50 26.29 -37.91
C ARG A 119 25.35 25.26 -37.14
N VAL A 120 24.72 24.23 -36.56
CA VAL A 120 25.42 23.12 -35.88
C VAL A 120 26.36 22.36 -36.83
N GLN A 121 25.95 22.15 -38.09
CA GLN A 121 26.81 21.55 -39.12
C GLN A 121 28.04 22.42 -39.44
N ARG A 122 27.87 23.73 -39.64
CA ARG A 122 29.00 24.67 -39.85
C ARG A 122 29.96 24.70 -38.66
N LEU A 123 29.44 24.74 -37.44
CA LEU A 123 30.27 24.70 -36.21
C LEU A 123 30.99 23.36 -36.03
N SER A 124 30.37 22.25 -36.44
CA SER A 124 31.00 20.93 -36.41
C SER A 124 32.16 20.83 -37.41
N ALA A 125 32.00 21.40 -38.62
CA ALA A 125 33.05 21.49 -39.62
C ALA A 125 34.24 22.35 -39.12
N TRP A 126 33.98 23.51 -38.54
CA TRP A 126 35.03 24.37 -37.97
C TRP A 126 35.81 23.75 -36.80
N MET A 127 35.24 22.80 -36.05
CA MET A 127 35.96 22.01 -35.05
C MET A 127 36.72 20.80 -35.63
N GLY A 128 36.49 20.46 -36.91
CA GLY A 128 37.20 19.41 -37.64
C GLY A 128 38.39 19.93 -38.44
N GLU A 129 38.33 21.17 -38.92
CA GLU A 129 39.40 21.84 -39.65
C GLU A 129 40.53 22.32 -38.72
N SER A 130 41.77 22.00 -39.05
CA SER A 130 42.96 22.64 -38.47
C SER A 130 42.98 24.14 -38.83
N VAL A 131 43.18 25.00 -37.83
CA VAL A 131 43.25 26.46 -38.02
C VAL A 131 44.45 26.81 -38.90
N PRO A 132 44.28 27.52 -40.04
CA PRO A 132 45.41 27.99 -40.82
C PRO A 132 46.22 29.00 -40.00
N ALA A 133 47.55 28.95 -40.09
CA ALA A 133 48.42 29.90 -39.40
C ALA A 133 48.07 31.34 -39.81
N ALA A 134 48.07 32.25 -38.83
CA ALA A 134 47.73 33.65 -39.07
C ALA A 134 48.71 34.28 -40.07
N PRO A 135 48.26 35.20 -40.95
CA PRO A 135 49.17 35.91 -41.85
C PRO A 135 50.20 36.73 -41.07
N ASP A 136 51.46 36.71 -41.51
CA ASP A 136 52.55 37.43 -40.86
C ASP A 136 52.28 38.95 -40.83
N ALA A 137 52.11 39.51 -39.63
CA ALA A 137 51.68 40.89 -39.42
C ALA A 137 52.81 41.93 -39.55
N THR A 138 53.84 41.65 -40.35
CA THR A 138 55.08 42.45 -40.45
C THR A 138 55.14 43.38 -41.68
N GLN A 139 54.14 43.39 -42.56
CA GLN A 139 54.07 44.35 -43.68
C GLN A 139 53.11 45.50 -43.38
N GLY A 140 53.69 46.63 -42.99
CA GLY A 140 52.93 47.83 -42.64
C GLY A 140 52.27 48.50 -43.85
N SER A 141 50.95 48.70 -43.76
CA SER A 141 50.27 49.77 -44.48
C SER A 141 49.20 50.39 -43.57
N SER A 142 49.09 51.72 -43.61
CA SER A 142 48.27 52.49 -42.67
C SER A 142 46.80 52.50 -43.07
N THR A 143 46.07 51.42 -42.79
CA THR A 143 44.60 51.42 -42.83
C THR A 143 44.03 51.80 -41.47
N SER A 144 43.00 52.66 -41.43
CA SER A 144 42.49 53.20 -40.17
C SER A 144 41.82 52.11 -39.31
N PRO A 145 41.76 52.29 -37.96
CA PRO A 145 41.23 51.28 -37.04
C PRO A 145 39.79 50.80 -37.34
N LYS A 146 39.03 51.61 -38.10
CA LYS A 146 37.65 51.29 -38.49
C LYS A 146 37.58 50.16 -39.52
N ALA A 147 38.50 50.12 -40.48
CA ALA A 147 38.49 49.13 -41.56
C ALA A 147 38.73 47.69 -41.06
N SER A 148 39.58 47.51 -40.05
CA SER A 148 39.80 46.19 -39.41
C SER A 148 38.58 45.74 -38.57
N ALA A 149 37.82 46.67 -37.99
CA ALA A 149 36.61 46.36 -37.24
C ALA A 149 35.44 45.95 -38.16
N ASP A 150 35.31 46.59 -39.33
CA ASP A 150 34.26 46.30 -40.30
C ASP A 150 34.48 44.92 -40.97
N ALA A 151 35.73 44.55 -41.28
CA ALA A 151 36.07 43.22 -41.81
C ALA A 151 35.72 42.06 -40.85
N LEU A 152 35.84 42.28 -39.53
CA LEU A 152 35.44 41.31 -38.49
C LEU A 152 33.92 41.16 -38.34
N CYS A 153 33.12 42.11 -38.84
CA CYS A 153 31.66 42.08 -38.69
C CYS A 153 30.95 41.28 -39.78
N ALA A 154 31.58 41.04 -40.94
CA ALA A 154 30.96 40.40 -42.11
C ALA A 154 30.70 38.87 -41.99
N TRP A 155 30.97 38.26 -40.83
CA TRP A 155 30.96 36.79 -40.64
C TRP A 155 29.62 36.18 -40.16
N PHE A 156 28.47 36.90 -40.21
CA PHE A 156 27.24 36.51 -39.47
C PHE A 156 25.84 36.71 -40.18
N ASP A 157 25.26 35.59 -40.70
CA ASP A 157 23.82 35.15 -40.88
C ASP A 157 22.79 35.64 -41.97
N SER A 158 21.89 34.72 -42.43
CA SER A 158 20.57 34.90 -43.14
C SER A 158 19.67 33.61 -43.44
N ASP A 159 18.34 33.65 -43.17
CA ASP A 159 17.04 33.09 -43.79
C ASP A 159 16.81 31.67 -44.46
N ALA A 160 15.59 31.21 -44.93
CA ALA A 160 14.18 31.06 -44.41
C ALA A 160 13.17 30.26 -45.37
N LEU A 161 11.94 29.85 -44.91
CA LEU A 161 10.65 29.41 -45.60
C LEU A 161 10.51 28.00 -46.33
N PRO A 162 9.29 27.42 -46.65
CA PRO A 162 8.30 26.66 -45.82
C PRO A 162 7.75 25.30 -46.45
N SER A 163 6.64 24.66 -45.96
CA SER A 163 6.23 23.24 -46.28
C SER A 163 4.76 22.92 -46.74
N LEU A 164 4.48 21.64 -47.11
CA LEU A 164 3.15 21.00 -47.42
C LEU A 164 2.98 19.61 -46.71
N ASP A 165 1.75 19.09 -46.58
CA ASP A 165 1.32 18.09 -45.55
C ASP A 165 0.66 16.77 -46.08
N PRO A 166 0.96 15.57 -45.51
CA PRO A 166 0.30 14.28 -45.80
C PRO A 166 -0.81 13.79 -44.83
N ARG A 167 -1.22 14.54 -43.79
CA ARG A 167 -2.15 14.05 -42.73
C ARG A 167 -3.54 13.56 -43.17
N GLY A 168 -3.99 13.88 -44.38
CA GLY A 168 -5.36 13.58 -44.85
C GLY A 168 -5.73 12.08 -44.90
N ALA A 169 -4.75 11.19 -45.02
CA ALA A 169 -5.02 9.75 -45.22
C ALA A 169 -5.51 9.01 -43.96
N ALA A 170 -5.02 9.37 -42.77
CA ALA A 170 -5.38 8.68 -41.52
C ALA A 170 -6.77 9.08 -41.01
N LEU A 171 -7.16 10.35 -41.18
CA LEU A 171 -8.48 10.87 -40.78
C LEU A 171 -9.62 10.27 -41.60
N ALA A 172 -9.38 9.92 -42.87
CA ALA A 172 -10.40 9.31 -43.74
C ALA A 172 -10.93 7.95 -43.22
N TRP A 173 -10.14 7.21 -42.43
CA TRP A 173 -10.57 5.94 -41.82
C TRP A 173 -11.40 6.13 -40.55
N VAL A 174 -11.26 7.27 -39.86
CA VAL A 174 -11.99 7.58 -38.62
C VAL A 174 -13.34 8.25 -38.92
N CYS A 175 -13.44 8.97 -40.04
CA CYS A 175 -14.57 9.86 -40.34
C CYS A 175 -15.50 9.40 -41.49
N ASP A 176 -15.28 8.23 -42.09
CA ASP A 176 -16.05 7.63 -43.21
C ASP A 176 -16.19 8.46 -44.50
N GLN A 177 -15.65 9.69 -44.57
CA GLN A 177 -15.35 10.41 -45.82
C GLN A 177 -14.00 11.16 -45.74
N PRO A 178 -13.27 11.28 -46.86
CA PRO A 178 -12.02 12.04 -46.89
C PRO A 178 -12.30 13.54 -46.78
N PRO A 179 -11.67 14.28 -45.85
CA PRO A 179 -11.89 15.71 -45.72
C PRO A 179 -11.29 16.47 -46.91
N SER A 180 -12.04 17.43 -47.46
CA SER A 180 -11.62 18.27 -48.61
C SER A 180 -10.63 19.40 -48.23
N GLY A 181 -9.97 19.28 -47.08
CA GLY A 181 -8.96 20.21 -46.59
C GLY A 181 -8.33 19.69 -45.27
N PRO A 182 -7.22 20.29 -44.81
CA PRO A 182 -6.58 19.89 -43.55
C PRO A 182 -7.50 20.18 -42.36
N LEU A 183 -7.93 19.12 -41.67
CA LEU A 183 -8.81 19.23 -40.50
C LEU A 183 -8.00 19.71 -39.29
N ALA A 184 -8.40 20.82 -38.69
CA ALA A 184 -7.89 21.24 -37.38
C ALA A 184 -8.49 20.34 -36.29
N LEU A 185 -7.65 19.76 -35.42
CA LEU A 185 -8.12 18.94 -34.28
C LEU A 185 -8.59 19.80 -33.09
N ASP A 186 -8.40 21.13 -33.16
CA ASP A 186 -9.06 22.14 -32.33
C ASP A 186 -10.57 22.15 -32.67
N GLY A 187 -11.29 21.10 -32.22
CA GLY A 187 -12.68 20.86 -32.61
C GLY A 187 -13.08 19.39 -32.75
N VAL A 188 -12.23 18.40 -32.42
CA VAL A 188 -12.73 17.04 -32.18
C VAL A 188 -13.48 17.04 -30.85
N ASP A 189 -14.79 17.23 -30.96
CA ASP A 189 -15.79 17.09 -29.90
C ASP A 189 -15.56 15.81 -29.07
N ASP A 190 -15.58 15.98 -27.74
CA ASP A 190 -15.49 14.91 -26.74
C ASP A 190 -16.43 13.74 -27.05
N VAL A 191 -17.59 13.99 -27.65
CA VAL A 191 -18.57 12.98 -28.07
C VAL A 191 -18.03 12.07 -29.19
N ALA A 192 -17.33 12.62 -30.18
CA ALA A 192 -16.76 11.84 -31.29
C ALA A 192 -15.62 10.94 -30.80
N PHE A 193 -14.77 11.46 -29.91
CA PHE A 193 -13.68 10.71 -29.29
C PHE A 193 -14.19 9.65 -28.29
N ALA A 194 -15.20 9.98 -27.49
CA ALA A 194 -15.91 9.03 -26.63
C ALA A 194 -16.59 7.91 -27.41
N ALA A 195 -17.15 8.21 -28.60
CA ALA A 195 -17.74 7.21 -29.48
C ALA A 195 -16.70 6.22 -30.03
N ALA A 196 -15.49 6.69 -30.37
CA ALA A 196 -14.38 5.82 -30.79
C ALA A 196 -13.92 4.88 -29.64
N LEU A 197 -13.72 5.42 -28.44
CA LEU A 197 -13.39 4.61 -27.26
C LEU A 197 -14.51 3.63 -26.87
N ARG A 198 -15.77 3.97 -27.13
CA ARG A 198 -16.90 3.07 -26.88
C ARG A 198 -17.00 1.93 -27.90
N ARG A 199 -16.73 2.18 -29.18
CA ARG A 199 -16.62 1.12 -30.21
C ARG A 199 -15.59 0.06 -29.82
N ILE A 200 -14.50 0.47 -29.17
CA ILE A 200 -13.45 -0.42 -28.64
C ILE A 200 -13.96 -1.29 -27.49
N VAL A 201 -14.71 -0.73 -26.54
CA VAL A 201 -15.26 -1.47 -25.39
C VAL A 201 -16.38 -2.43 -25.80
N ASP A 202 -17.19 -2.06 -26.78
CA ASP A 202 -18.40 -2.78 -27.19
C ASP A 202 -18.10 -3.98 -28.14
N HIS A 203 -16.84 -4.31 -28.45
CA HIS A 203 -16.44 -5.32 -29.46
C HIS A 203 -15.59 -6.50 -28.93
N GLY A 204 -15.58 -6.72 -27.61
CA GLY A 204 -15.05 -7.96 -27.01
C GLY A 204 -13.53 -8.03 -26.88
N PRO A 205 -12.99 -9.16 -26.37
CA PRO A 205 -11.60 -9.24 -25.88
C PRO A 205 -10.53 -8.94 -26.94
N ASN A 206 -10.76 -9.30 -28.21
CA ASN A 206 -9.82 -9.01 -29.29
C ASN A 206 -9.71 -7.50 -29.61
N ALA A 207 -10.74 -6.71 -29.28
CA ALA A 207 -10.69 -5.25 -29.40
C ALA A 207 -9.91 -4.60 -28.25
N ALA A 208 -9.72 -5.26 -27.11
CA ALA A 208 -8.87 -4.76 -26.03
C ALA A 208 -7.38 -4.77 -26.42
N ASP A 209 -6.93 -5.78 -27.17
CA ASP A 209 -5.57 -5.80 -27.72
C ASP A 209 -5.40 -4.75 -28.84
N SER A 210 -6.44 -4.48 -29.64
CA SER A 210 -6.45 -3.34 -30.56
C SER A 210 -6.49 -1.97 -29.85
N ALA A 211 -7.12 -1.87 -28.67
CA ALA A 211 -7.09 -0.68 -27.81
C ALA A 211 -5.69 -0.44 -27.25
N ILE A 212 -5.04 -1.53 -26.82
CA ILE A 212 -3.67 -1.54 -26.30
C ILE A 212 -2.70 -1.23 -27.45
N ALA A 213 -2.94 -1.69 -28.68
CA ALA A 213 -2.18 -1.29 -29.85
C ALA A 213 -2.34 0.21 -30.16
N LEU A 214 -3.59 0.71 -30.20
CA LEU A 214 -3.89 2.13 -30.38
C LEU A 214 -3.18 2.98 -29.30
N LEU A 215 -3.24 2.56 -28.03
CA LEU A 215 -2.56 3.21 -26.92
C LEU A 215 -1.03 3.13 -27.00
N ASN A 216 -0.46 2.02 -27.46
CA ASN A 216 0.98 1.88 -27.68
C ASN A 216 1.50 2.75 -28.85
N ASP A 217 0.60 3.19 -29.76
CA ASP A 217 0.85 4.19 -30.79
C ASP A 217 0.55 5.64 -30.35
N THR A 218 -0.10 5.89 -29.20
CA THR A 218 -0.30 7.25 -28.63
C THR A 218 0.96 7.89 -28.01
N ARG A 219 2.15 7.61 -28.58
CA ARG A 219 3.43 8.12 -28.08
C ARG A 219 3.56 9.63 -28.33
N GLY A 220 3.19 10.41 -27.32
CA GLY A 220 3.27 11.88 -27.33
C GLY A 220 2.27 12.58 -26.41
N TRP A 221 1.35 11.86 -25.78
CA TRP A 221 0.31 12.49 -24.94
C TRP A 221 0.87 13.00 -23.60
N SER A 222 0.42 14.17 -23.17
CA SER A 222 0.97 14.87 -22.01
C SER A 222 0.56 14.26 -20.66
N ALA A 223 1.31 14.59 -19.61
CA ALA A 223 0.95 14.17 -18.25
C ALA A 223 -0.42 14.73 -17.81
N ALA A 224 -0.84 15.89 -18.34
CA ALA A 224 -2.17 16.44 -18.09
C ALA A 224 -3.27 15.68 -18.84
N ALA A 225 -3.01 15.18 -20.06
CA ALA A 225 -3.94 14.28 -20.75
C ALA A 225 -4.08 12.93 -20.00
N LEU A 226 -3.01 12.42 -19.39
CA LEU A 226 -3.04 11.21 -18.57
C LEU A 226 -3.65 11.42 -17.17
N ASP A 227 -3.43 12.56 -16.53
CA ASP A 227 -4.14 12.96 -15.31
C ASP A 227 -5.64 13.25 -15.62
N ALA A 228 -6.01 13.68 -16.83
CA ALA A 228 -7.40 13.77 -17.31
C ALA A 228 -8.01 12.41 -17.69
N TRP A 229 -7.18 11.44 -18.10
CA TRP A 229 -7.57 10.04 -18.25
C TRP A 229 -7.91 9.38 -16.92
N TRP A 230 -7.31 9.77 -15.80
CA TRP A 230 -7.55 9.11 -14.51
C TRP A 230 -9.02 9.25 -14.03
N PRO A 231 -9.66 10.44 -14.07
CA PRO A 231 -11.12 10.60 -13.94
C PRO A 231 -11.95 9.86 -15.00
N TRP A 232 -11.37 9.51 -16.16
CA TRP A 232 -12.07 8.79 -17.23
C TRP A 232 -11.97 7.26 -17.11
N LEU A 233 -10.86 6.76 -16.55
CA LEU A 233 -10.70 5.38 -16.10
C LEU A 233 -11.56 5.12 -14.86
N ALA A 234 -11.64 6.12 -13.98
CA ALA A 234 -12.62 6.21 -12.90
C ALA A 234 -14.08 6.26 -13.39
N LYS A 235 -14.35 6.66 -14.65
CA LYS A 235 -15.68 6.56 -15.31
C LYS A 235 -15.88 5.22 -16.07
N GLY A 236 -14.82 4.43 -16.25
CA GLY A 236 -14.87 3.05 -16.77
C GLY A 236 -15.13 2.02 -15.67
N VAL A 237 -14.62 2.28 -14.47
CA VAL A 237 -15.11 1.70 -13.21
C VAL A 237 -16.36 2.48 -12.77
N ALA A 238 -17.20 1.92 -11.88
CA ALA A 238 -18.36 2.64 -11.37
C ALA A 238 -17.93 3.81 -10.47
N VAL A 239 -18.42 5.03 -10.78
CA VAL A 239 -18.11 6.29 -10.07
C VAL A 239 -18.36 6.17 -8.56
N ASP A 240 -19.41 5.45 -8.19
CA ASP A 240 -19.87 5.20 -6.83
C ASP A 240 -18.79 4.51 -5.94
N ALA A 241 -17.92 3.70 -6.54
CA ALA A 241 -16.81 3.02 -5.84
C ALA A 241 -15.60 3.94 -5.59
N ILE A 242 -15.66 5.18 -6.07
CA ILE A 242 -14.59 6.19 -6.04
C ILE A 242 -15.02 7.38 -5.19
N ALA A 243 -16.32 7.70 -5.14
CA ALA A 243 -16.89 8.61 -4.14
C ALA A 243 -16.67 8.11 -2.68
N ALA A 244 -16.42 6.81 -2.50
CA ALA A 244 -16.04 6.22 -1.21
C ALA A 244 -14.54 6.36 -0.86
N TRP A 245 -13.73 7.04 -1.68
CA TRP A 245 -12.32 7.30 -1.37
C TRP A 245 -12.21 8.57 -0.49
N PRO A 246 -11.51 8.52 0.66
CA PRO A 246 -11.39 9.69 1.52
C PRO A 246 -10.55 10.77 0.85
N ASP A 247 -11.12 11.97 0.72
CA ASP A 247 -10.35 13.12 0.28
C ASP A 247 -9.31 13.48 1.34
N THR A 248 -8.04 13.38 0.98
CA THR A 248 -6.90 13.65 1.85
C THR A 248 -5.80 14.29 1.02
N ASP A 249 -5.29 15.45 1.45
CA ASP A 249 -4.35 16.32 0.73
C ASP A 249 -2.97 15.70 0.39
N GLY A 250 -2.79 14.39 0.61
CA GLY A 250 -1.61 13.59 0.28
C GLY A 250 -1.69 12.90 -1.09
N GLY A 251 -2.00 13.66 -2.15
CA GLY A 251 -2.19 13.13 -3.51
C GLY A 251 -1.11 12.13 -3.96
N ARG A 252 -1.56 10.97 -4.49
CA ARG A 252 -0.79 9.81 -5.02
C ARG A 252 -0.25 8.77 -4.03
N ARG A 253 -0.41 8.87 -2.70
CA ARG A 253 0.26 7.94 -1.75
C ARG A 253 -0.57 6.82 -1.09
N ALA A 254 -1.91 6.82 -1.13
CA ALA A 254 -2.71 5.94 -0.26
C ALA A 254 -3.79 5.04 -0.92
N ALA A 255 -4.08 5.18 -2.22
CA ALA A 255 -5.20 4.50 -2.87
C ALA A 255 -4.90 3.03 -3.26
N ALA A 256 -4.95 2.12 -2.29
CA ALA A 256 -5.10 0.69 -2.58
C ALA A 256 -6.59 0.37 -2.87
N PRO A 257 -6.91 -0.54 -3.82
CA PRO A 257 -8.30 -0.89 -4.10
C PRO A 257 -8.95 -1.58 -2.88
N PRO A 258 -10.22 -1.29 -2.57
CA PRO A 258 -10.89 -1.89 -1.41
C PRO A 258 -11.14 -3.40 -1.61
N ALA A 259 -11.31 -4.10 -0.49
CA ALA A 259 -11.26 -5.57 -0.38
C ALA A 259 -12.37 -6.34 -1.11
N ASP A 260 -13.38 -5.63 -1.61
CA ASP A 260 -14.62 -6.11 -2.21
C ASP A 260 -14.67 -5.98 -3.74
N TRP A 261 -13.63 -5.39 -4.35
CA TRP A 261 -13.53 -5.29 -5.81
C TRP A 261 -13.51 -6.68 -6.50
N PRO A 262 -14.34 -6.89 -7.54
CA PRO A 262 -14.37 -8.16 -8.25
C PRO A 262 -13.10 -8.36 -9.08
N LEU A 263 -12.65 -9.61 -9.18
CA LEU A 263 -11.36 -9.97 -9.78
C LEU A 263 -11.10 -9.29 -11.15
N PRO A 264 -12.03 -9.26 -12.12
CA PRO A 264 -11.80 -8.60 -13.41
C PRO A 264 -11.54 -7.09 -13.30
N ALA A 265 -12.20 -6.39 -12.38
CA ALA A 265 -11.98 -4.96 -12.14
C ALA A 265 -10.59 -4.72 -11.53
N VAL A 266 -10.15 -5.59 -10.60
CA VAL A 266 -8.76 -5.59 -10.11
C VAL A 266 -7.79 -5.85 -11.28
N ARG A 267 -8.04 -6.82 -12.17
CA ARG A 267 -7.19 -7.05 -13.35
C ARG A 267 -7.12 -5.80 -14.25
N VAL A 268 -8.24 -5.14 -14.53
CA VAL A 268 -8.30 -3.93 -15.38
C VAL A 268 -7.57 -2.75 -14.72
N TYR A 269 -7.83 -2.48 -13.44
CA TYR A 269 -7.15 -1.44 -12.68
C TYR A 269 -5.63 -1.66 -12.64
N VAL A 270 -5.17 -2.89 -12.41
CA VAL A 270 -3.74 -3.20 -12.45
C VAL A 270 -3.17 -3.03 -13.86
N LYS A 271 -3.88 -3.49 -14.92
CA LYS A 271 -3.50 -3.26 -16.34
C LYS A 271 -3.32 -1.79 -16.67
N LEU A 272 -4.16 -0.92 -16.12
CA LEU A 272 -4.10 0.51 -16.38
C LEU A 272 -3.13 1.26 -15.47
N ALA A 273 -3.06 0.93 -14.17
CA ALA A 273 -2.05 1.46 -13.25
C ALA A 273 -0.63 1.12 -13.75
N ALA A 274 -0.40 -0.11 -14.21
CA ALA A 274 0.90 -0.48 -14.79
C ALA A 274 1.17 0.24 -16.11
N SER A 275 0.17 0.42 -16.98
CA SER A 275 0.34 1.17 -18.23
C SER A 275 0.68 2.65 -17.98
N LEU A 276 0.06 3.26 -16.96
CA LEU A 276 0.35 4.63 -16.50
C LEU A 276 1.72 4.74 -15.80
N LEU A 277 2.16 3.69 -15.09
CA LEU A 277 3.53 3.58 -14.54
C LEU A 277 4.60 3.48 -15.64
N ARG A 278 4.25 3.12 -16.88
CA ARG A 278 5.16 3.17 -18.04
C ARG A 278 5.17 4.52 -18.77
N ALA A 279 4.26 5.44 -18.46
CA ALA A 279 4.16 6.72 -19.18
C ALA A 279 5.27 7.72 -18.79
N PRO A 280 5.85 8.52 -19.71
CA PRO A 280 6.99 9.44 -19.46
C PRO A 280 6.67 10.67 -18.57
N GLY A 281 6.18 10.45 -17.36
CA GLY A 281 5.59 11.49 -16.52
C GLY A 281 5.16 11.01 -15.15
N GLY A 282 4.86 9.71 -15.01
CA GLY A 282 4.39 9.12 -13.76
C GLY A 282 5.35 9.39 -12.61
N ALA A 283 4.82 9.91 -11.49
CA ALA A 283 5.55 9.85 -10.24
C ALA A 283 5.69 8.38 -9.83
N ARG A 284 6.84 7.99 -9.27
CA ARG A 284 6.98 6.70 -8.57
C ARG A 284 5.88 6.61 -7.53
N LEU A 285 4.87 5.75 -7.73
CA LEU A 285 3.97 5.36 -6.65
C LEU A 285 4.84 4.61 -5.64
N PRO A 286 5.01 5.12 -4.40
CA PRO A 286 5.79 4.42 -3.38
C PRO A 286 4.91 3.31 -2.82
N LEU A 287 4.96 2.16 -3.49
CA LEU A 287 4.25 0.95 -3.10
C LEU A 287 4.92 0.34 -1.85
N ARG A 288 4.66 0.95 -0.70
CA ARG A 288 5.22 0.55 0.59
C ARG A 288 4.59 -0.77 1.08
N PRO A 289 5.33 -1.62 1.82
CA PRO A 289 4.77 -2.83 2.43
C PRO A 289 3.46 -2.57 3.21
N ASP A 290 3.37 -1.44 3.93
CA ASP A 290 2.19 -1.07 4.72
C ASP A 290 0.94 -0.79 3.87
N SER A 291 1.13 -0.31 2.63
CA SER A 291 0.04 -0.15 1.65
C SER A 291 -0.56 -1.50 1.26
N PHE A 292 0.24 -2.57 1.31
CA PHE A 292 -0.20 -3.94 1.05
C PHE A 292 -0.65 -4.70 2.31
N ALA A 293 -0.22 -4.29 3.52
CA ALA A 293 -0.75 -4.84 4.76
C ALA A 293 -2.28 -4.67 4.86
N ARG A 294 -2.83 -3.57 4.30
CA ARG A 294 -4.29 -3.37 4.16
C ARG A 294 -4.95 -4.32 3.15
N LEU A 295 -4.23 -4.70 2.08
CA LEU A 295 -4.66 -5.72 1.11
C LEU A 295 -4.49 -7.15 1.66
N ALA A 296 -3.57 -7.38 2.60
CA ALA A 296 -3.41 -8.66 3.31
C ALA A 296 -4.61 -9.00 4.20
N ALA A 297 -5.27 -7.97 4.76
CA ALA A 297 -6.52 -8.10 5.48
C ALA A 297 -7.75 -8.32 4.55
N ALA A 298 -7.55 -8.24 3.23
CA ALA A 298 -8.53 -8.66 2.22
C ALA A 298 -8.27 -10.12 1.79
N ARG A 299 -9.28 -10.79 1.24
CA ARG A 299 -9.22 -12.25 0.99
C ARG A 299 -8.08 -12.63 0.04
N LYS A 300 -7.37 -13.72 0.39
CA LYS A 300 -6.24 -14.35 -0.32
C LYS A 300 -6.28 -14.31 -1.87
N PRO A 301 -7.42 -14.54 -2.58
CA PRO A 301 -7.44 -14.50 -4.05
C PRO A 301 -7.13 -13.14 -4.69
N VAL A 302 -7.31 -12.02 -3.96
CA VAL A 302 -7.07 -10.67 -4.51
C VAL A 302 -5.57 -10.42 -4.71
N LEU A 303 -4.73 -10.76 -3.72
CA LEU A 303 -3.27 -10.70 -3.84
C LEU A 303 -2.75 -11.60 -4.98
N VAL A 304 -3.35 -12.79 -5.13
CA VAL A 304 -3.03 -13.74 -6.21
C VAL A 304 -3.31 -13.12 -7.58
N ALA A 305 -4.47 -12.50 -7.81
CA ALA A 305 -4.74 -11.85 -9.11
C ALA A 305 -3.93 -10.57 -9.33
N LEU A 306 -3.63 -9.82 -8.26
CA LEU A 306 -2.78 -8.64 -8.30
C LEU A 306 -1.39 -9.01 -8.83
N ALA A 307 -0.75 -10.04 -8.25
CA ALA A 307 0.57 -10.51 -8.65
C ALA A 307 0.60 -11.06 -10.08
N ALA A 308 -0.40 -11.87 -10.49
CA ALA A 308 -0.46 -12.46 -11.83
C ALA A 308 -0.51 -11.39 -12.93
N VAL A 309 -1.30 -10.35 -12.67
CA VAL A 309 -1.52 -9.29 -13.65
C VAL A 309 -0.34 -8.34 -13.66
N LEU A 310 0.23 -8.03 -12.49
CA LEU A 310 1.49 -7.29 -12.40
C LEU A 310 2.62 -8.00 -13.16
N ASP A 311 2.86 -9.30 -13.00
CA ASP A 311 3.94 -9.97 -13.76
C ASP A 311 3.70 -9.89 -15.29
N GLN A 312 2.49 -10.15 -15.78
CA GLN A 312 2.14 -9.96 -17.20
C GLN A 312 2.37 -8.52 -17.71
N LEU A 313 2.24 -7.52 -16.84
CA LEU A 313 2.39 -6.10 -17.18
C LEU A 313 3.77 -5.53 -16.95
N LEU A 314 4.68 -6.29 -16.35
CA LEU A 314 5.98 -5.78 -15.93
C LEU A 314 7.12 -6.51 -16.66
N GLN A 315 6.76 -7.32 -17.66
CA GLN A 315 7.67 -7.87 -18.68
C GLN A 315 8.19 -6.83 -19.70
N SER A 316 7.80 -5.55 -19.62
CA SER A 316 8.13 -4.54 -20.66
C SER A 316 8.51 -3.12 -20.19
N SER A 317 8.87 -2.88 -18.92
CA SER A 317 9.67 -1.68 -18.57
C SER A 317 10.54 -1.87 -17.31
N ALA A 318 11.80 -1.41 -17.37
CA ALA A 318 12.80 -1.62 -16.32
C ALA A 318 12.41 -1.02 -14.95
N GLY A 319 11.86 0.20 -14.94
CA GLY A 319 11.52 0.92 -13.70
C GLY A 319 10.29 0.39 -12.95
N ALA A 320 9.47 -0.46 -13.58
CA ALA A 320 8.27 -1.02 -12.97
C ALA A 320 8.49 -2.47 -12.46
N ILE A 321 9.62 -3.08 -12.83
CA ILE A 321 10.05 -4.39 -12.35
C ILE A 321 10.44 -4.35 -10.85
N GLU A 322 11.04 -3.26 -10.37
CA GLU A 322 11.35 -3.06 -8.93
C GLU A 322 10.08 -3.10 -8.06
N GLN A 323 9.00 -2.49 -8.56
CA GLN A 323 7.67 -2.56 -7.94
C GLN A 323 7.04 -3.96 -8.02
N THR A 324 7.29 -4.72 -9.10
CA THR A 324 6.85 -6.13 -9.21
C THR A 324 7.46 -6.98 -8.10
N LEU A 325 8.77 -6.81 -7.91
CA LEU A 325 9.55 -7.59 -6.96
C LEU A 325 9.09 -7.31 -5.53
N ALA A 326 8.92 -6.04 -5.15
CA ALA A 326 8.47 -5.66 -3.80
C ALA A 326 7.07 -6.21 -3.48
N LEU A 327 6.19 -6.27 -4.50
CA LEU A 327 4.90 -6.94 -4.43
C LEU A 327 5.03 -8.47 -4.34
N ALA A 328 5.96 -9.09 -5.05
CA ALA A 328 6.21 -10.52 -4.99
C ALA A 328 6.73 -10.94 -3.60
N ASP A 329 7.68 -10.19 -3.01
CA ASP A 329 8.15 -10.43 -1.63
C ASP A 329 7.04 -10.17 -0.60
N THR A 330 6.23 -9.12 -0.78
CA THR A 330 5.10 -8.87 0.13
C THR A 330 4.05 -9.97 0.02
N ALA A 331 3.70 -10.42 -1.19
CA ALA A 331 2.79 -11.56 -1.39
C ALA A 331 3.35 -12.85 -0.76
N LEU A 332 4.66 -13.11 -0.92
CA LEU A 332 5.38 -14.24 -0.32
C LEU A 332 5.35 -14.28 1.20
N ARG A 333 5.51 -13.11 1.85
CA ARG A 333 5.46 -12.98 3.31
C ARG A 333 4.04 -13.18 3.86
N LEU A 334 3.02 -12.89 3.05
CA LEU A 334 1.62 -12.89 3.46
C LEU A 334 0.85 -14.19 3.13
N ASP A 335 1.22 -14.92 2.08
CA ASP A 335 0.72 -16.26 1.79
C ASP A 335 1.72 -17.07 0.96
N GLY A 336 1.83 -18.38 1.20
CA GLY A 336 2.65 -19.31 0.41
C GLY A 336 2.09 -19.60 -0.99
N ARG A 337 1.37 -18.63 -1.57
CA ARG A 337 0.53 -18.73 -2.76
C ARG A 337 0.56 -17.40 -3.53
N LEU A 338 1.66 -17.18 -4.25
CA LEU A 338 1.62 -16.36 -5.47
C LEU A 338 0.77 -17.08 -6.54
N THR A 339 0.54 -16.43 -7.68
CA THR A 339 -0.17 -16.98 -8.85
C THR A 339 0.66 -18.01 -9.60
N LEU A 340 0.92 -19.07 -8.87
CA LEU A 340 1.34 -20.35 -9.38
C LEU A 340 0.12 -20.97 -10.08
N PRO A 341 0.30 -21.89 -11.05
CA PRO A 341 -0.81 -22.59 -11.67
C PRO A 341 -1.83 -23.03 -10.61
N ASP A 342 -3.09 -22.56 -10.72
CA ASP A 342 -4.14 -22.80 -9.72
C ASP A 342 -4.30 -24.30 -9.42
N HIS A 343 -3.91 -25.12 -10.39
CA HIS A 343 -3.74 -26.55 -10.31
C HIS A 343 -2.31 -26.88 -10.74
N PHE A 344 -1.55 -27.54 -9.87
CA PHE A 344 -0.36 -28.25 -10.28
C PHE A 344 -0.79 -29.34 -11.28
N GLU A 345 -0.28 -29.30 -12.51
CA GLU A 345 -0.70 -30.24 -13.56
C GLU A 345 -0.16 -31.63 -13.26
N VAL A 346 -1.07 -32.52 -12.82
CA VAL A 346 -0.73 -33.91 -12.49
C VAL A 346 -0.60 -34.70 -13.79
N GLN A 347 0.61 -35.17 -14.07
CA GLN A 347 0.85 -36.09 -15.17
C GLN A 347 0.30 -37.47 -14.79
N SER A 348 -0.81 -37.85 -15.42
CA SER A 348 -1.45 -39.14 -15.21
C SER A 348 -0.60 -40.30 -15.75
N GLY A 349 -0.64 -41.44 -15.08
CA GLY A 349 0.01 -42.68 -15.52
C GLY A 349 1.41 -42.96 -14.94
N LEU A 350 2.07 -41.98 -14.31
CA LEU A 350 3.37 -42.18 -13.64
C LEU A 350 3.32 -43.29 -12.58
N ALA A 351 2.19 -43.42 -11.88
CA ALA A 351 1.92 -44.48 -10.92
C ALA A 351 1.92 -45.87 -11.58
N GLY A 352 1.45 -45.97 -12.83
CA GLY A 352 1.45 -47.21 -13.61
C GLY A 352 2.84 -47.59 -14.11
N ASP A 353 3.62 -46.60 -14.59
CA ASP A 353 4.96 -46.82 -15.11
C ASP A 353 6.00 -47.16 -14.03
N VAL A 354 5.86 -46.59 -12.83
CA VAL A 354 6.89 -46.64 -11.78
C VAL A 354 6.58 -47.67 -10.68
N GLU A 355 5.36 -47.69 -10.13
CA GLU A 355 5.01 -48.46 -8.91
C GLU A 355 3.53 -48.94 -8.93
N ALA A 356 3.10 -49.57 -10.04
CA ALA A 356 1.70 -50.01 -10.21
C ALA A 356 1.14 -50.85 -9.04
N PRO A 357 1.88 -51.80 -8.43
CA PRO A 357 1.40 -52.57 -7.28
C PRO A 357 1.12 -51.70 -6.05
N PHE A 358 1.96 -50.68 -5.80
CA PHE A 358 1.78 -49.74 -4.68
C PHE A 358 0.51 -48.89 -4.87
N ALA A 359 0.30 -48.37 -6.09
CA ALA A 359 -0.87 -47.55 -6.42
C ALA A 359 -2.18 -48.34 -6.34
N GLN A 360 -2.17 -49.59 -6.81
CA GLN A 360 -3.29 -50.52 -6.70
C GLN A 360 -3.61 -50.84 -5.24
N TRP A 361 -2.59 -51.15 -4.42
CA TRP A 361 -2.75 -51.42 -2.98
C TRP A 361 -3.30 -50.21 -2.21
N LEU A 362 -2.80 -49.01 -2.50
CA LEU A 362 -3.26 -47.78 -1.86
C LEU A 362 -4.69 -47.38 -2.28
N GLY A 363 -5.18 -47.95 -3.39
CA GLY A 363 -6.50 -47.65 -3.95
C GLY A 363 -6.64 -46.22 -4.43
N SER A 364 -5.55 -45.59 -4.90
CA SER A 364 -5.57 -44.21 -5.41
C SER A 364 -4.39 -43.92 -6.35
N THR A 365 -4.54 -44.29 -7.62
CA THR A 365 -3.57 -43.97 -8.69
C THR A 365 -3.32 -42.46 -8.78
N ALA A 366 -4.38 -41.64 -8.73
CA ALA A 366 -4.29 -40.18 -8.83
C ALA A 366 -3.45 -39.52 -7.72
N LEU A 367 -3.46 -40.07 -6.50
CA LEU A 367 -2.63 -39.56 -5.40
C LEU A 367 -1.15 -39.90 -5.60
N VAL A 368 -0.86 -41.09 -6.17
CA VAL A 368 0.51 -41.50 -6.52
C VAL A 368 1.03 -40.72 -7.74
N ASP A 369 0.19 -40.53 -8.77
CA ASP A 369 0.50 -39.68 -9.93
C ASP A 369 0.86 -38.25 -9.48
N ARG A 370 0.05 -37.67 -8.57
CA ARG A 370 0.32 -36.33 -8.00
C ARG A 370 1.65 -36.29 -7.26
N TYR A 371 1.95 -37.29 -6.43
CA TYR A 371 3.21 -37.36 -5.71
C TYR A 371 4.41 -37.42 -6.65
N LEU A 372 4.41 -38.37 -7.59
CA LEU A 372 5.50 -38.57 -8.55
C LEU A 372 5.68 -37.35 -9.47
N SER A 373 4.58 -36.73 -9.90
CA SER A 373 4.59 -35.48 -10.66
C SER A 373 5.22 -34.33 -9.87
N LEU A 374 4.85 -34.14 -8.60
CA LEU A 374 5.42 -33.09 -7.73
C LEU A 374 6.94 -33.29 -7.53
N ARG A 375 7.40 -34.54 -7.33
CA ARG A 375 8.83 -34.86 -7.24
C ARG A 375 9.55 -34.55 -8.56
N ARG A 376 8.99 -34.95 -9.71
CA ARG A 376 9.51 -34.61 -11.04
C ARG A 376 9.64 -33.09 -11.23
N ALA A 377 8.63 -32.31 -10.85
CA ALA A 377 8.62 -30.85 -10.97
C ALA A 377 9.64 -30.15 -10.05
N LEU A 378 10.02 -30.79 -8.94
CA LEU A 378 11.10 -30.37 -8.04
C LEU A 378 12.50 -30.81 -8.50
N GLY A 379 12.61 -31.59 -9.59
CA GLY A 379 13.87 -32.22 -10.00
C GLY A 379 14.34 -33.33 -9.07
N GLU A 380 13.46 -33.86 -8.22
CA GLU A 380 13.76 -35.01 -7.36
C GLU A 380 13.56 -36.34 -8.13
N PRO A 381 14.21 -37.44 -7.68
CA PRO A 381 13.96 -38.78 -8.21
C PRO A 381 12.47 -39.14 -8.17
N VAL A 382 11.96 -39.58 -9.31
CA VAL A 382 10.54 -39.93 -9.53
C VAL A 382 10.25 -41.33 -8.97
N GLU A 383 10.39 -41.46 -7.65
CA GLU A 383 10.20 -42.70 -6.90
C GLU A 383 9.38 -42.47 -5.63
N ILE A 384 8.65 -43.48 -5.16
CA ILE A 384 8.02 -43.51 -3.83
C ILE A 384 9.11 -43.43 -2.74
N SER A 385 8.92 -42.64 -1.67
CA SER A 385 9.89 -42.57 -0.57
C SER A 385 10.15 -43.96 0.04
N LEU A 386 11.39 -44.22 0.48
CA LEU A 386 11.77 -45.51 1.08
C LEU A 386 10.84 -45.90 2.24
N ARG A 387 10.37 -44.91 3.01
CA ARG A 387 9.43 -45.06 4.12
C ARG A 387 8.07 -45.60 3.67
N LEU A 388 7.52 -45.06 2.59
CA LEU A 388 6.25 -45.53 2.01
C LEU A 388 6.40 -46.91 1.35
N ARG A 389 7.53 -47.17 0.67
CA ARG A 389 7.88 -48.51 0.16
C ARG A 389 7.97 -49.54 1.29
N GLN A 390 8.50 -49.17 2.47
CA GLN A 390 8.53 -50.05 3.64
C GLN A 390 7.13 -50.40 4.17
N ASP A 391 6.17 -49.46 4.19
CA ASP A 391 4.78 -49.75 4.60
C ASP A 391 4.14 -50.80 3.66
N HIS A 392 4.38 -50.70 2.34
CA HIS A 392 3.90 -51.68 1.35
C HIS A 392 4.63 -53.03 1.43
N ALA A 393 5.96 -53.03 1.56
CA ALA A 393 6.75 -54.26 1.74
C ALA A 393 6.36 -55.03 3.02
N ALA A 394 6.01 -54.31 4.09
CA ALA A 394 5.48 -54.92 5.32
C ALA A 394 4.12 -55.61 5.07
N LEU A 395 3.25 -55.04 4.23
CA LEU A 395 2.01 -55.70 3.82
C LEU A 395 2.26 -56.97 3.00
N VAL A 396 3.10 -56.92 1.96
CA VAL A 396 3.42 -58.10 1.12
C VAL A 396 4.00 -59.23 1.98
N LYS A 397 4.86 -58.89 2.94
CA LYS A 397 5.39 -59.83 3.93
C LYS A 397 4.29 -60.40 4.83
N ASN A 398 3.37 -59.58 5.32
CA ASN A 398 2.24 -60.01 6.15
C ASN A 398 1.24 -60.89 5.37
N GLN A 399 0.99 -60.62 4.09
CA GLN A 399 0.15 -61.44 3.21
C GLN A 399 0.81 -62.81 2.95
N SER A 400 2.11 -62.82 2.65
CA SER A 400 2.89 -64.06 2.50
C SER A 400 2.87 -64.89 3.79
N GLN A 401 2.96 -64.24 4.95
CA GLN A 401 2.81 -64.88 6.26
C GLN A 401 1.38 -65.39 6.49
N GLN A 402 0.33 -64.65 6.11
CA GLN A 402 -1.05 -65.12 6.23
C GLN A 402 -1.34 -66.32 5.33
N GLN A 403 -0.86 -66.34 4.09
CA GLN A 403 -0.97 -67.49 3.18
C GLN A 403 -0.24 -68.71 3.75
N PHE A 404 0.97 -68.53 4.28
CA PHE A 404 1.69 -69.59 4.98
C PHE A 404 0.90 -70.09 6.21
N LEU A 405 0.34 -69.20 7.04
CA LEU A 405 -0.51 -69.57 8.17
C LEU A 405 -1.80 -70.30 7.76
N GLN A 406 -2.38 -69.96 6.60
CA GLN A 406 -3.53 -70.67 6.03
C GLN A 406 -3.14 -72.08 5.59
N SER A 407 -1.91 -72.29 5.10
CA SER A 407 -1.37 -73.62 4.77
C SER A 407 -1.02 -74.49 5.97
N LEU A 408 -0.82 -73.91 7.17
CA LEU A 408 -0.62 -74.65 8.41
C LEU A 408 -1.96 -75.21 8.94
N GLY A 409 -1.92 -76.40 9.55
CA GLY A 409 -3.06 -77.04 10.20
C GLY A 409 -3.67 -76.19 11.32
N ALA A 410 -4.94 -76.46 11.64
CA ALA A 410 -5.74 -75.64 12.57
C ALA A 410 -5.08 -75.48 13.95
N ASP A 411 -4.41 -76.54 14.43
CA ASP A 411 -3.82 -76.63 15.77
C ASP A 411 -2.36 -76.14 15.84
N ASP A 412 -1.77 -75.64 14.75
CA ASP A 412 -0.36 -75.19 14.77
C ASP A 412 -0.20 -73.95 15.67
N PRO A 413 0.59 -74.03 16.77
CA PRO A 413 0.70 -72.93 17.74
C PRO A 413 1.30 -71.64 17.16
N ARG A 414 1.96 -71.71 15.98
CA ARG A 414 2.45 -70.52 15.27
C ARG A 414 1.31 -69.63 14.78
N ARG A 415 0.11 -70.15 14.51
CA ARG A 415 -1.10 -69.34 14.21
C ARG A 415 -1.43 -68.40 15.36
N ALA A 416 -1.47 -68.91 16.59
CA ALA A 416 -1.82 -68.13 17.77
C ALA A 416 -0.77 -67.07 18.12
N GLN A 417 0.51 -67.34 17.86
CA GLN A 417 1.60 -66.40 18.13
C GLN A 417 1.66 -65.25 17.10
N LEU A 418 1.40 -65.52 15.82
CA LEU A 418 1.38 -64.50 14.76
C LEU A 418 0.09 -63.67 14.74
N ALA A 419 -1.06 -64.24 15.11
CA ALA A 419 -2.31 -63.48 15.26
C ALA A 419 -2.17 -62.27 16.23
N ARG A 420 -1.29 -62.38 17.24
CA ARG A 420 -0.98 -61.29 18.19
C ARG A 420 -0.04 -60.21 17.65
N ARG A 421 0.61 -60.43 16.50
CA ARG A 421 1.54 -59.47 15.87
C ARG A 421 0.91 -58.67 14.71
N GLY A 422 -0.28 -59.09 14.24
CA GLY A 422 -0.89 -58.62 13.01
C GLY A 422 -1.77 -57.37 13.14
N ALA A 423 -1.21 -56.22 13.55
CA ALA A 423 -1.77 -54.95 13.12
C ALA A 423 -1.39 -54.76 11.64
N ALA A 424 -2.31 -55.04 10.73
CA ALA A 424 -2.06 -54.90 9.30
C ALA A 424 -1.62 -53.47 8.97
N ALA A 425 -0.73 -53.31 7.98
CA ALA A 425 -0.34 -52.01 7.47
C ALA A 425 -1.56 -51.35 6.81
N ASP A 426 -2.25 -50.51 7.59
CA ASP A 426 -3.48 -49.84 7.18
C ASP A 426 -3.23 -48.92 5.97
N PRO A 427 -3.80 -49.21 4.78
CA PRO A 427 -3.65 -48.36 3.61
C PRO A 427 -4.14 -46.92 3.86
N THR A 428 -5.09 -46.72 4.78
CA THR A 428 -5.58 -45.40 5.20
C THR A 428 -4.49 -44.58 5.88
N ARG A 429 -3.65 -45.21 6.72
CA ARG A 429 -2.51 -44.56 7.37
C ARG A 429 -1.45 -44.15 6.35
N THR A 430 -1.14 -45.03 5.39
CA THR A 430 -0.17 -44.76 4.32
C THR A 430 -0.68 -43.69 3.36
N ARG A 431 -1.99 -43.70 3.05
CA ARG A 431 -2.65 -42.67 2.24
C ARG A 431 -2.56 -41.29 2.90
N ARG A 432 -2.88 -41.18 4.20
CA ARG A 432 -2.72 -39.92 4.97
C ARG A 432 -1.27 -39.42 5.01
N ARG A 433 -0.28 -40.32 5.06
CA ARG A 433 1.14 -39.95 4.95
C ARG A 433 1.48 -39.43 3.55
N LEU A 434 1.02 -40.10 2.51
CA LEU A 434 1.23 -39.68 1.12
C LEU A 434 0.53 -38.33 0.83
N GLU A 435 -0.68 -38.11 1.36
CA GLU A 435 -1.39 -36.82 1.32
C GLU A 435 -0.56 -35.73 2.02
N ALA A 436 0.03 -36.00 3.19
CA ALA A 436 0.89 -35.05 3.89
C ALA A 436 2.22 -34.79 3.16
N GLU A 437 2.89 -35.81 2.59
CA GLU A 437 4.08 -35.63 1.76
C GLU A 437 3.73 -34.85 0.47
N CYS A 438 2.56 -35.08 -0.14
CA CYS A 438 2.08 -34.27 -1.27
C CYS A 438 1.87 -32.80 -0.89
N VAL A 439 1.35 -32.49 0.30
CA VAL A 439 1.20 -31.10 0.76
C VAL A 439 2.56 -30.42 0.98
N ASP A 440 3.55 -31.13 1.54
CA ASP A 440 4.92 -30.60 1.70
C ASP A 440 5.62 -30.41 0.35
N LEU A 441 5.58 -31.42 -0.53
CA LEU A 441 6.14 -31.33 -1.88
C LEU A 441 5.48 -30.22 -2.70
N GLU A 442 4.16 -30.03 -2.57
CA GLU A 442 3.45 -28.93 -3.23
C GLU A 442 3.87 -27.57 -2.66
N LEU A 443 4.03 -27.41 -1.34
CA LEU A 443 4.57 -26.19 -0.76
C LEU A 443 5.99 -25.89 -1.27
N ARG A 444 6.85 -26.91 -1.33
CA ARG A 444 8.22 -26.79 -1.84
C ARG A 444 8.26 -26.47 -3.34
N TRP A 445 7.42 -27.11 -4.15
CA TRP A 445 7.27 -26.77 -5.57
C TRP A 445 6.79 -25.34 -5.74
N ARG A 446 5.79 -24.93 -4.95
CA ARG A 446 5.28 -23.56 -4.95
C ARG A 446 6.39 -22.54 -4.64
N MET A 447 7.21 -22.79 -3.62
CA MET A 447 8.38 -21.95 -3.31
C MET A 447 9.42 -21.92 -4.44
N ALA A 448 9.70 -23.05 -5.08
CA ALA A 448 10.67 -23.13 -6.19
C ALA A 448 10.20 -22.40 -7.46
N GLU A 449 8.90 -22.40 -7.75
CA GLU A 449 8.31 -21.66 -8.86
C GLU A 449 8.29 -20.15 -8.58
N VAL A 450 8.05 -19.76 -7.33
CA VAL A 450 8.24 -18.38 -6.89
C VAL A 450 9.68 -17.93 -7.03
N ASP A 451 10.64 -18.71 -6.53
CA ASP A 451 12.07 -18.43 -6.67
C ASP A 451 12.46 -18.22 -8.15
N ARG A 452 11.88 -19.02 -9.05
CA ARG A 452 12.06 -18.87 -10.50
C ARG A 452 11.47 -17.55 -11.02
N SER A 453 10.24 -17.21 -10.65
CA SER A 453 9.61 -15.93 -11.04
C SER A 453 10.38 -14.73 -10.49
N LEU A 454 10.74 -14.76 -9.21
CA LEU A 454 11.50 -13.72 -8.53
C LEU A 454 12.88 -13.55 -9.18
N GLY A 455 13.56 -14.65 -9.52
CA GLY A 455 14.83 -14.64 -10.24
C GLY A 455 14.73 -14.12 -11.68
N GLN A 456 13.73 -14.55 -12.46
CA GLN A 456 13.48 -14.00 -13.80
C GLN A 456 13.16 -12.50 -13.75
N THR A 457 12.45 -12.05 -12.71
CA THR A 457 12.06 -10.66 -12.53
C THR A 457 13.25 -9.81 -12.09
N LEU A 458 14.07 -10.29 -11.15
CA LEU A 458 15.29 -9.58 -10.71
C LEU A 458 16.31 -9.53 -11.84
N GLY A 459 16.50 -10.61 -12.61
CA GLY A 459 17.34 -10.63 -13.81
C GLY A 459 16.95 -9.57 -14.84
N ARG A 460 15.63 -9.35 -15.04
CA ARG A 460 15.13 -8.23 -15.87
C ARG A 460 15.47 -6.85 -15.28
N VAL A 461 15.46 -6.68 -13.96
CA VAL A 461 15.75 -5.39 -13.29
C VAL A 461 17.23 -5.00 -13.35
N ILE A 462 18.12 -5.98 -13.21
CA ILE A 462 19.58 -5.77 -13.29
C ILE A 462 20.10 -5.85 -14.74
N GLY A 463 19.23 -6.16 -15.70
CA GLY A 463 19.59 -6.30 -17.12
C GLY A 463 20.52 -7.47 -17.45
N THR A 464 20.67 -8.44 -16.53
CA THR A 464 21.64 -9.55 -16.61
C THR A 464 20.94 -10.85 -16.20
N PRO A 465 21.11 -11.96 -16.94
CA PRO A 465 20.61 -13.27 -16.51
C PRO A 465 21.21 -13.65 -15.15
N LEU A 466 20.38 -14.15 -14.23
CA LEU A 466 20.88 -14.59 -12.94
C LEU A 466 21.59 -15.94 -13.03
N PRO A 467 22.63 -16.14 -12.19
CA PRO A 467 23.22 -17.46 -11.97
C PRO A 467 22.23 -18.34 -11.17
N ARG A 468 22.71 -19.47 -10.66
CA ARG A 468 21.92 -20.37 -9.82
C ARG A 468 21.29 -19.61 -8.64
N TRP A 469 19.97 -19.52 -8.64
CA TRP A 469 19.20 -18.93 -7.54
C TRP A 469 19.36 -19.79 -6.28
N ASP A 470 20.05 -19.23 -5.29
CA ASP A 470 20.32 -19.87 -4.00
C ASP A 470 19.77 -19.04 -2.83
N GLU A 471 20.18 -19.39 -1.62
CA GLU A 471 19.73 -18.70 -0.41
C GLU A 471 20.25 -17.26 -0.32
N ALA A 472 21.48 -16.99 -0.77
CA ALA A 472 22.06 -15.64 -0.74
C ALA A 472 21.43 -14.75 -1.80
N TRP A 473 21.12 -15.27 -2.99
CA TRP A 473 20.33 -14.54 -3.99
C TRP A 473 18.93 -14.21 -3.49
N ARG A 474 18.24 -15.15 -2.83
CA ARG A 474 16.91 -14.90 -2.25
C ARG A 474 16.95 -13.83 -1.17
N ASP A 475 17.94 -13.88 -0.30
CA ASP A 475 18.12 -12.91 0.80
C ASP A 475 18.55 -11.52 0.28
N ALA A 476 19.47 -11.45 -0.70
CA ALA A 476 19.87 -10.21 -1.33
C ALA A 476 18.73 -9.57 -2.15
N ALA A 477 17.89 -10.39 -2.80
CA ALA A 477 16.66 -9.92 -3.45
C ALA A 477 15.67 -9.34 -2.42
N ARG A 478 15.42 -10.02 -1.30
CA ARG A 478 14.58 -9.47 -0.21
C ARG A 478 15.11 -8.14 0.32
N LEU A 479 16.42 -8.03 0.50
CA LEU A 479 17.06 -6.79 0.95
C LEU A 479 16.84 -5.66 -0.07
N TYR A 480 17.05 -5.92 -1.36
CA TYR A 480 16.85 -4.95 -2.46
C TYR A 480 15.45 -4.32 -2.44
N LEU A 481 14.45 -5.07 -2.01
CA LEU A 481 13.04 -4.67 -2.00
C LEU A 481 12.60 -4.03 -0.69
N GLY A 482 13.38 -4.23 0.37
CA GLY A 482 13.15 -3.65 1.68
C GLY A 482 13.94 -2.37 1.95
N VAL A 483 14.82 -1.91 1.04
CA VAL A 483 15.72 -0.76 1.28
C VAL A 483 15.43 0.44 0.39
N ASP A 484 15.09 1.56 1.03
CA ASP A 484 15.06 2.88 0.40
C ASP A 484 16.46 3.55 0.38
N ILE A 485 17.40 3.04 1.19
CA ILE A 485 18.73 3.61 1.44
C ILE A 485 19.79 2.63 0.89
N ASN A 486 20.80 3.16 0.18
CA ASN A 486 21.84 2.38 -0.50
C ASN A 486 21.29 1.40 -1.57
N HIS A 487 20.20 1.78 -2.24
CA HIS A 487 19.51 0.92 -3.23
C HIS A 487 20.33 0.73 -4.52
N GLU A 488 20.90 1.80 -5.08
CA GLU A 488 21.72 1.74 -6.31
C GLU A 488 23.02 0.94 -6.11
N GLU A 489 23.55 0.96 -4.88
CA GLU A 489 24.68 0.16 -4.43
C GLU A 489 24.40 -1.33 -4.48
N LEU A 490 23.28 -1.73 -3.90
CA LEU A 490 22.84 -3.12 -3.91
C LEU A 490 22.47 -3.55 -5.33
N LYS A 491 21.90 -2.65 -6.14
CA LYS A 491 21.71 -2.88 -7.59
C LYS A 491 23.02 -3.19 -8.29
N GLY A 492 24.03 -2.33 -8.12
CA GLY A 492 25.36 -2.52 -8.69
C GLY A 492 26.01 -3.84 -8.26
N LEU A 493 25.85 -4.20 -6.98
CA LEU A 493 26.35 -5.47 -6.45
C LEU A 493 25.63 -6.67 -7.08
N LEU A 494 24.32 -6.61 -7.24
CA LEU A 494 23.53 -7.67 -7.88
C LEU A 494 23.91 -7.81 -9.37
N CYS A 495 24.15 -6.71 -10.09
CA CYS A 495 24.71 -6.75 -11.45
C CYS A 495 26.08 -7.44 -11.49
N ALA A 496 26.98 -7.09 -10.57
CA ALA A 496 28.32 -7.67 -10.50
C ALA A 496 28.33 -9.15 -10.09
N ALA A 497 27.44 -9.54 -9.18
CA ALA A 497 27.23 -10.92 -8.80
C ALA A 497 26.63 -11.75 -9.94
N ALA A 498 25.71 -11.18 -10.72
CA ALA A 498 25.13 -11.86 -11.88
C ALA A 498 26.13 -12.08 -13.03
N THR A 499 27.11 -11.18 -13.17
CA THR A 499 28.23 -11.31 -14.11
C THR A 499 29.40 -12.15 -13.56
N GLY A 500 29.30 -12.66 -12.33
CA GLY A 500 30.27 -13.58 -11.72
C GLY A 500 31.44 -12.94 -10.98
N ASN A 501 31.56 -11.61 -10.97
CA ASN A 501 32.72 -10.88 -10.42
C ASN A 501 32.35 -9.88 -9.29
N PRO A 502 31.54 -10.25 -8.27
CA PRO A 502 31.09 -9.28 -7.25
C PRO A 502 32.23 -8.78 -6.34
N ALA A 503 33.22 -9.63 -6.04
CA ALA A 503 34.38 -9.26 -5.24
C ALA A 503 35.30 -8.27 -5.97
N ASP A 504 35.60 -8.52 -7.25
CA ASP A 504 36.45 -7.61 -8.04
C ASP A 504 35.77 -6.26 -8.26
N TRP A 505 34.47 -6.28 -8.60
CA TRP A 505 33.68 -5.06 -8.75
C TRP A 505 33.63 -4.25 -7.45
N ARG A 506 33.47 -4.91 -6.29
CA ARG A 506 33.56 -4.28 -4.98
C ARG A 506 34.89 -3.52 -4.85
N MET A 507 36.03 -4.15 -5.16
CA MET A 507 37.33 -3.48 -5.02
C MET A 507 37.54 -2.34 -6.03
N GLN A 508 36.84 -2.35 -7.16
CA GLN A 508 36.87 -1.29 -8.18
C GLN A 508 35.98 -0.06 -7.87
N LEU A 509 35.17 -0.09 -6.81
CA LEU A 509 34.37 1.07 -6.39
C LEU A 509 35.29 2.29 -6.09
N PRO A 510 34.97 3.51 -6.54
CA PRO A 510 35.90 4.65 -6.45
C PRO A 510 36.39 4.96 -5.02
N GLY A 511 35.52 4.84 -4.02
CA GLY A 511 35.91 5.02 -2.61
C GLY A 511 36.85 3.92 -2.12
N ASN A 512 36.63 2.68 -2.57
CA ASN A 512 37.49 1.54 -2.24
C ASN A 512 38.86 1.66 -2.91
N VAL A 513 38.93 2.00 -4.20
CA VAL A 513 40.20 2.24 -4.91
C VAL A 513 41.00 3.36 -4.23
N ALA A 514 40.36 4.48 -3.93
CA ALA A 514 41.01 5.61 -3.26
C ALA A 514 41.46 5.25 -1.83
N TRP A 515 40.72 4.40 -1.11
CA TRP A 515 41.13 3.92 0.22
C TRP A 515 42.28 2.92 0.15
N LEU A 516 42.23 1.93 -0.75
CA LEU A 516 43.29 0.94 -0.95
C LEU A 516 44.63 1.60 -1.32
N GLN A 517 44.59 2.66 -2.14
CA GLN A 517 45.77 3.48 -2.46
C GLN A 517 46.38 4.16 -1.22
N ARG A 518 45.56 4.62 -0.26
CA ARG A 518 46.06 5.18 1.02
C ARG A 518 46.50 4.08 2.00
N ALA A 519 45.85 2.92 1.95
CA ALA A 519 46.10 1.79 2.82
C ALA A 519 47.48 1.16 2.57
N ALA A 520 47.96 1.18 1.33
CA ALA A 520 49.28 0.65 0.95
C ALA A 520 50.46 1.29 1.71
N ASP A 521 50.31 2.54 2.20
CA ASP A 521 51.31 3.24 3.01
C ASP A 521 51.14 3.00 4.54
N LYS A 522 50.24 2.08 4.94
CA LYS A 522 49.71 1.97 6.31
C LYS A 522 49.50 0.54 6.81
N LEU A 523 49.26 -0.42 5.91
CA LEU A 523 49.00 -1.82 6.22
C LEU A 523 49.40 -2.71 5.03
N ASP A 524 49.63 -4.00 5.28
CA ASP A 524 49.75 -4.99 4.20
C ASP A 524 48.37 -5.22 3.57
N VAL A 525 48.17 -4.61 2.39
CA VAL A 525 46.90 -4.65 1.64
C VAL A 525 46.63 -6.05 1.09
N ASP A 526 47.67 -6.79 0.69
CA ASP A 526 47.50 -8.15 0.16
C ASP A 526 47.06 -9.10 1.30
N ALA A 527 47.64 -8.97 2.49
CA ALA A 527 47.18 -9.68 3.68
C ALA A 527 45.75 -9.29 4.08
N TRP A 528 45.38 -7.99 4.00
CA TRP A 528 44.02 -7.51 4.29
C TRP A 528 42.98 -8.05 3.30
N LEU A 529 43.34 -8.20 2.02
CA LEU A 529 42.49 -8.75 0.98
C LEU A 529 42.49 -10.29 0.92
N ALA A 530 43.46 -10.95 1.57
CA ALA A 530 43.57 -12.39 1.71
C ALA A 530 43.39 -12.87 3.17
N PRO A 531 42.27 -12.55 3.85
CA PRO A 531 42.04 -12.89 5.26
C PRO A 531 42.12 -14.41 5.51
N PRO A 532 42.62 -14.82 6.70
CA PRO A 532 42.88 -16.23 7.02
C PRO A 532 41.60 -17.05 7.24
N THR A 533 41.75 -18.36 7.41
CA THR A 533 40.67 -19.30 7.74
C THR A 533 41.09 -20.18 8.90
N HIS A 534 40.34 -20.16 10.00
CA HIS A 534 40.67 -20.86 11.24
C HIS A 534 39.68 -22.00 11.50
N ALA A 535 40.17 -23.10 12.07
CA ALA A 535 39.33 -24.19 12.57
C ALA A 535 38.90 -23.90 14.02
N PHE A 536 37.60 -24.05 14.32
CA PHE A 536 37.05 -23.89 15.66
C PHE A 536 36.27 -25.16 16.07
N PRO A 537 36.71 -25.90 17.10
CA PRO A 537 36.03 -27.11 17.55
C PRO A 537 34.76 -26.73 18.34
N TRP A 538 33.60 -27.25 17.92
CA TRP A 538 32.33 -27.03 18.60
C TRP A 538 31.48 -28.30 18.63
N ARG A 539 31.11 -28.78 19.83
CA ARG A 539 30.30 -29.99 20.05
C ARG A 539 30.82 -31.25 19.34
N GLY A 540 32.15 -31.38 19.21
CA GLY A 540 32.81 -32.50 18.53
C GLY A 540 32.87 -32.40 17.00
N GLU A 541 32.34 -31.32 16.42
CA GLU A 541 32.45 -30.99 15.00
C GLU A 541 33.49 -29.88 14.81
N VAL A 542 34.19 -29.86 13.67
CA VAL A 542 35.07 -28.74 13.31
C VAL A 542 34.26 -27.72 12.52
N CYS A 543 34.07 -26.53 13.09
CA CYS A 543 33.51 -25.37 12.42
C CYS A 543 34.64 -24.54 11.79
N THR A 544 34.30 -23.72 10.80
CA THR A 544 35.24 -22.87 10.06
C THR A 544 34.96 -21.41 10.37
N LEU A 545 35.97 -20.67 10.82
CA LEU A 545 35.93 -19.23 11.10
C LEU A 545 36.70 -18.49 10.00
N THR A 546 36.02 -17.64 9.23
CA THR A 546 36.61 -16.94 8.06
C THR A 546 35.92 -15.61 7.81
N ALA A 547 36.67 -14.62 7.34
CA ALA A 547 36.09 -13.45 6.69
C ALA A 547 35.35 -13.86 5.41
N GLU A 548 34.20 -13.26 5.19
CA GLU A 548 33.35 -13.53 4.05
C GLU A 548 33.82 -12.75 2.81
N ARG A 549 34.16 -13.48 1.75
CA ARG A 549 34.70 -12.92 0.51
C ARG A 549 33.61 -12.68 -0.54
N ASP A 550 32.49 -13.41 -0.48
CA ASP A 550 31.33 -13.15 -1.33
C ASP A 550 30.46 -12.02 -0.71
N PRO A 551 30.36 -10.84 -1.34
CA PRO A 551 29.55 -9.77 -0.77
C PRO A 551 28.06 -10.13 -0.64
N LEU A 552 27.51 -11.05 -1.46
CA LEU A 552 26.12 -11.51 -1.28
C LEU A 552 25.94 -12.29 0.03
N GLN A 553 26.94 -13.09 0.43
CA GLN A 553 26.94 -13.75 1.74
C GLN A 553 27.16 -12.74 2.87
N ALA A 554 27.93 -11.67 2.65
CA ALA A 554 28.13 -10.61 3.64
C ALA A 554 26.83 -9.81 3.92
N LEU A 555 25.96 -9.60 2.91
CA LEU A 555 24.63 -9.01 3.12
C LEU A 555 23.80 -9.78 4.16
N ARG A 556 24.04 -11.09 4.32
CA ARG A 556 23.30 -11.95 5.26
C ARG A 556 23.66 -11.70 6.72
N MET A 557 24.55 -10.76 7.07
CA MET A 557 25.08 -10.57 8.44
C MET A 557 24.02 -10.25 9.52
N GLY A 558 22.81 -9.85 9.12
CA GLY A 558 21.66 -9.70 10.02
C GLY A 558 20.99 -11.02 10.41
N LEU A 559 21.12 -12.06 9.58
CA LEU A 559 20.52 -13.38 9.75
C LEU A 559 21.59 -14.42 10.15
N PRO A 560 21.30 -15.38 11.05
CA PRO A 560 20.06 -15.58 11.79
C PRO A 560 20.16 -15.00 13.22
N PHE A 561 20.41 -13.69 13.35
CA PHE A 561 20.81 -13.07 14.63
C PHE A 561 19.79 -12.06 15.20
N ASP A 562 18.63 -11.90 14.55
CA ASP A 562 17.54 -10.99 14.94
C ASP A 562 18.02 -9.56 15.29
N SER A 563 19.09 -9.12 14.63
CA SER A 563 19.73 -7.82 14.88
C SER A 563 19.03 -6.69 14.14
N CYS A 564 19.36 -5.43 14.45
CA CYS A 564 18.86 -4.28 13.68
C CYS A 564 19.25 -4.30 12.18
N LEU A 565 20.18 -5.18 11.78
CA LEU A 565 20.58 -5.43 10.39
C LEU A 565 19.77 -6.55 9.71
N ALA A 566 18.82 -7.20 10.39
CA ALA A 566 18.01 -8.29 9.84
C ALA A 566 17.19 -7.84 8.62
N LEU A 567 17.12 -8.69 7.59
CA LEU A 567 16.58 -8.31 6.26
C LEU A 567 15.05 -8.14 6.26
N ASP A 568 14.39 -8.81 7.19
CA ASP A 568 12.94 -8.90 7.31
C ASP A 568 12.34 -7.80 8.21
N ALA A 569 12.94 -7.56 9.38
CA ALA A 569 12.45 -6.65 10.43
C ALA A 569 13.47 -5.58 10.90
N GLY A 570 14.74 -5.66 10.49
CA GLY A 570 15.78 -4.73 10.94
C GLY A 570 15.61 -3.32 10.38
N CYS A 571 15.60 -2.31 11.26
CA CYS A 571 15.53 -0.89 10.89
C CYS A 571 16.80 -0.39 10.17
N ASN A 572 17.96 -0.99 10.47
CA ASN A 572 19.28 -0.59 9.96
C ASN A 572 19.82 -1.52 8.86
N ARG A 573 18.97 -2.38 8.26
CA ARG A 573 19.33 -3.34 7.20
C ARG A 573 20.09 -2.74 6.00
N HIS A 574 19.88 -1.45 5.71
CA HIS A 574 20.64 -0.71 4.69
C HIS A 574 22.16 -0.67 4.95
N SER A 575 22.59 -0.85 6.21
CA SER A 575 24.00 -0.87 6.61
C SER A 575 24.70 -2.20 6.34
N ALA A 576 23.95 -3.29 6.18
CA ALA A 576 24.51 -4.56 5.69
C ALA A 576 25.12 -4.41 4.29
N ILE A 577 24.55 -3.52 3.47
CA ILE A 577 25.06 -3.18 2.13
C ILE A 577 26.44 -2.54 2.23
N ILE A 578 26.64 -1.58 3.13
CA ILE A 578 27.94 -0.90 3.30
C ILE A 578 28.98 -1.83 3.93
N ASN A 579 28.58 -2.66 4.89
CA ASN A 579 29.45 -3.70 5.47
C ASN A 579 29.89 -4.76 4.44
N ALA A 580 29.06 -5.03 3.41
CA ALA A 580 29.43 -5.91 2.30
C ALA A 580 30.28 -5.22 1.22
N LEU A 581 30.23 -3.88 1.11
CA LEU A 581 30.86 -3.14 0.02
C LEU A 581 32.16 -2.41 0.38
N ASP A 582 32.22 -1.68 1.50
CA ASP A 582 33.39 -0.86 1.80
C ASP A 582 34.64 -1.74 2.01
N ALA A 583 35.73 -1.46 1.31
CA ALA A 583 36.97 -2.24 1.39
C ALA A 583 37.62 -2.24 2.78
N ASN A 584 37.33 -1.25 3.63
CA ASN A 584 37.81 -1.18 5.02
C ASN A 584 36.97 -2.00 6.02
N LYS A 585 36.06 -2.88 5.56
CA LYS A 585 35.15 -3.68 6.40
C LYS A 585 35.16 -5.16 5.99
N TRP A 586 35.11 -6.07 6.96
CA TRP A 586 34.98 -7.52 6.75
C TRP A 586 33.95 -8.12 7.71
N VAL A 587 33.02 -8.92 7.19
CA VAL A 587 32.13 -9.76 8.02
C VAL A 587 32.81 -11.11 8.21
N VAL A 588 33.16 -11.46 9.46
CA VAL A 588 33.71 -12.77 9.82
C VAL A 588 32.58 -13.68 10.25
N TYR A 589 32.46 -14.86 9.63
CA TYR A 589 31.47 -15.88 9.99
C TYR A 589 32.14 -17.09 10.61
N LEU A 590 31.49 -17.66 11.63
CA LEU A 590 31.64 -19.05 12.02
C LEU A 590 30.59 -19.89 11.29
N ARG A 591 31.03 -20.86 10.48
CA ARG A 591 30.16 -21.78 9.73
C ARG A 591 30.37 -23.23 10.19
N ASP A 592 29.30 -24.02 10.25
CA ASP A 592 29.42 -25.47 10.47
C ASP A 592 29.87 -26.21 9.19
N ARG A 593 30.09 -27.52 9.27
CA ARG A 593 30.43 -28.38 8.12
C ARG A 593 29.38 -28.42 6.99
N LYS A 594 28.19 -27.84 7.19
CA LYS A 594 27.13 -27.70 6.19
C LYS A 594 27.06 -26.26 5.63
N GLY A 595 28.00 -25.39 6.01
CA GLY A 595 28.04 -23.98 5.63
C GLY A 595 27.09 -23.07 6.42
N ARG A 596 26.35 -23.60 7.41
CA ARG A 596 25.36 -22.81 8.18
C ARG A 596 26.06 -21.84 9.11
N ILE A 597 25.63 -20.58 9.09
CA ILE A 597 26.17 -19.51 9.93
C ILE A 597 25.73 -19.72 11.38
N LEU A 598 26.71 -19.89 12.29
CA LEU A 598 26.49 -20.06 13.74
C LEU A 598 26.78 -18.78 14.52
N ALA A 599 27.75 -17.98 14.07
CA ALA A 599 28.13 -16.72 14.69
C ALA A 599 28.72 -15.75 13.65
N ARG A 600 28.68 -14.44 13.92
CA ARG A 600 29.32 -13.40 13.10
C ARG A 600 29.93 -12.28 13.91
N GLN A 601 30.97 -11.66 13.36
CA GLN A 601 31.55 -10.40 13.85
C GLN A 601 31.80 -9.47 12.66
N LEU A 602 31.61 -8.17 12.83
CA LEU A 602 32.10 -7.16 11.88
C LEU A 602 33.49 -6.72 12.33
N LEU A 603 34.44 -6.67 11.40
CA LEU A 603 35.76 -6.06 11.57
C LEU A 603 35.86 -4.85 10.66
N ALA A 604 36.53 -3.79 11.11
CA ALA A 604 36.75 -2.59 10.30
C ALA A 604 38.11 -1.95 10.56
N ILE A 605 38.57 -1.09 9.66
CA ILE A 605 39.75 -0.23 9.87
C ILE A 605 39.28 1.19 10.20
N SER A 606 39.74 1.72 11.34
CA SER A 606 39.54 3.11 11.76
C SER A 606 40.21 4.12 10.81
N ASP A 607 39.79 5.38 10.91
CA ASP A 607 40.49 6.52 10.31
C ASP A 607 41.98 6.65 10.74
N ASP A 608 42.32 6.19 11.95
CA ASP A 608 43.69 6.13 12.47
C ASP A 608 44.47 4.82 12.17
N TRP A 609 43.99 4.02 11.20
CA TRP A 609 44.63 2.80 10.67
C TRP A 609 44.81 1.67 11.68
N ARG A 610 43.79 1.43 12.50
CA ARG A 610 43.75 0.34 13.49
C ARG A 610 42.58 -0.59 13.25
N LEU A 611 42.77 -1.87 13.58
CA LEU A 611 41.69 -2.86 13.50
C LEU A 611 40.70 -2.65 14.65
N LEU A 612 39.46 -2.35 14.27
CA LEU A 612 38.28 -2.27 15.13
C LEU A 612 37.51 -3.59 15.07
N GLY A 613 37.06 -4.04 16.23
CA GLY A 613 36.18 -5.20 16.37
C GLY A 613 34.80 -4.75 16.80
N TYR A 614 33.77 -5.33 16.22
CA TYR A 614 32.39 -5.14 16.66
C TYR A 614 31.92 -6.31 17.51
N ARG A 615 30.71 -6.21 18.06
CA ARG A 615 30.12 -7.27 18.87
C ARG A 615 30.00 -8.59 18.08
N VAL A 616 30.34 -9.70 18.73
CA VAL A 616 30.06 -11.06 18.21
C VAL A 616 28.58 -11.39 18.44
N TYR A 617 27.88 -11.74 17.37
CA TYR A 617 26.50 -12.24 17.39
C TYR A 617 26.51 -13.75 17.18
N THR A 618 25.62 -14.48 17.85
CA THR A 618 25.61 -15.95 17.90
C THR A 618 24.17 -16.48 17.91
N SER A 619 23.88 -17.47 17.06
CA SER A 619 22.61 -18.21 17.05
C SER A 619 22.68 -19.50 17.89
N ILE A 620 23.87 -19.84 18.37
CA ILE A 620 24.14 -21.03 19.21
C ILE A 620 24.26 -20.70 20.71
N GLY A 621 23.95 -19.46 21.08
CA GLY A 621 24.10 -18.93 22.45
C GLY A 621 25.56 -18.66 22.82
N SER A 622 25.81 -18.42 24.11
CA SER A 622 27.17 -18.33 24.65
C SER A 622 27.80 -19.71 24.71
N SER A 623 28.73 -19.99 23.79
CA SER A 623 29.60 -21.16 23.87
C SER A 623 30.99 -20.74 24.34
N ASP A 624 31.56 -21.53 25.24
CA ASP A 624 32.86 -21.26 25.85
C ASP A 624 33.95 -21.13 24.77
N GLY A 625 34.83 -20.13 24.91
CA GLY A 625 35.92 -19.85 23.97
C GLY A 625 35.50 -19.27 22.61
N LEU A 626 34.20 -19.10 22.31
CA LEU A 626 33.77 -18.55 21.01
C LEU A 626 34.27 -17.11 20.79
N ILE A 627 34.10 -16.24 21.79
CA ILE A 627 34.57 -14.85 21.71
C ILE A 627 36.10 -14.81 21.63
N ASP A 628 36.78 -15.66 22.39
CA ASP A 628 38.25 -15.78 22.36
C ASP A 628 38.76 -16.27 20.99
N ALA A 629 38.02 -17.14 20.30
CA ALA A 629 38.36 -17.57 18.94
C ALA A 629 38.22 -16.44 17.91
N PHE A 630 37.16 -15.62 18.01
CA PHE A 630 37.03 -14.38 17.20
C PHE A 630 38.14 -13.36 17.53
N HIS A 631 38.51 -13.21 18.81
CA HIS A 631 39.62 -12.34 19.21
C HIS A 631 40.99 -12.85 18.76
N ALA A 632 41.22 -14.17 18.77
CA ALA A 632 42.44 -14.80 18.26
C ALA A 632 42.55 -14.61 16.73
N TYR A 633 41.46 -14.90 16.00
CA TYR A 633 41.33 -14.62 14.57
C TYR A 633 41.68 -13.16 14.25
N ALA A 634 41.06 -12.20 14.94
CA ALA A 634 41.31 -10.79 14.69
C ALA A 634 42.72 -10.32 15.10
N ARG A 635 43.33 -10.94 16.12
CA ARG A 635 44.73 -10.68 16.49
C ARG A 635 45.69 -11.15 15.40
N GLU A 636 45.50 -12.38 14.91
CA GLU A 636 46.34 -12.97 13.87
C GLU A 636 46.13 -12.26 12.52
N PHE A 637 44.90 -11.86 12.21
CA PHE A 637 44.59 -11.05 11.03
C PHE A 637 45.19 -9.63 11.11
N ALA A 638 45.11 -8.95 12.27
CA ALA A 638 45.77 -7.66 12.49
C ALA A 638 47.30 -7.77 12.36
N GLN A 639 47.89 -8.85 12.89
CA GLN A 639 49.32 -9.11 12.79
C GLN A 639 49.75 -9.36 11.34
N ALA A 640 48.97 -10.13 10.57
CA ALA A 640 49.22 -10.35 9.15
C ALA A 640 49.14 -9.05 8.32
N CYS A 641 48.23 -8.14 8.68
CA CYS A 641 48.10 -6.83 8.03
C CYS A 641 49.09 -5.77 8.56
N GLU A 642 50.00 -6.12 9.48
CA GLU A 642 50.93 -5.21 10.16
C GLU A 642 50.30 -4.02 10.93
N ILE A 643 49.03 -4.15 11.36
CA ILE A 643 48.29 -3.09 12.06
C ILE A 643 48.07 -3.33 13.56
N ALA A 644 47.99 -2.24 14.31
CA ALA A 644 47.55 -2.28 15.70
C ALA A 644 46.03 -2.52 15.81
N ARG A 645 45.59 -3.17 16.90
CA ARG A 645 44.18 -3.29 17.27
C ARG A 645 43.77 -2.12 18.19
N ALA A 646 42.56 -1.59 18.04
CA ALA A 646 42.00 -0.56 18.92
C ALA A 646 40.63 -0.97 19.49
N ASP A 647 40.41 -0.68 20.78
CA ASP A 647 39.14 -0.91 21.48
C ASP A 647 38.05 0.10 21.06
N ALA A 648 38.45 1.26 20.51
CA ALA A 648 37.60 2.36 20.08
C ALA A 648 38.17 3.05 18.83
N GLY A 649 37.29 3.63 18.02
CA GLY A 649 37.58 4.37 16.79
C GLY A 649 36.33 4.43 15.91
N VAL A 650 36.39 5.18 14.81
CA VAL A 650 35.31 5.23 13.80
C VAL A 650 35.92 4.85 12.44
N PRO A 651 35.37 3.86 11.72
CA PRO A 651 35.87 3.53 10.39
C PRO A 651 35.37 4.53 9.35
N GLU A 652 36.23 4.89 8.40
CA GLU A 652 35.84 5.77 7.29
C GLU A 652 34.69 5.15 6.47
N THR A 653 33.73 5.98 6.06
CA THR A 653 32.67 5.62 5.09
C THR A 653 33.19 5.89 3.68
N LEU A 654 33.69 4.86 3.01
CA LEU A 654 34.52 5.03 1.82
C LEU A 654 33.76 5.58 0.62
N ASN A 655 32.50 5.14 0.47
CA ASN A 655 31.70 5.41 -0.71
C ASN A 655 30.59 6.46 -0.47
N GLY A 656 30.71 7.30 0.56
CA GLY A 656 29.84 8.47 0.80
C GLY A 656 28.37 8.16 1.14
N ARG A 657 28.11 6.99 1.74
CA ARG A 657 26.76 6.42 1.94
C ARG A 657 26.30 6.44 3.38
N ASN A 658 25.01 6.20 3.60
CA ASN A 658 24.47 6.11 4.96
C ASN A 658 24.81 4.75 5.58
N TRP A 659 25.41 4.77 6.76
CA TRP A 659 25.87 3.60 7.50
C TRP A 659 25.66 3.82 9.00
N TYR A 660 25.12 2.80 9.66
CA TYR A 660 24.85 2.76 11.09
C TYR A 660 25.99 2.06 11.82
N ASP A 661 26.72 2.83 12.63
CA ASP A 661 27.73 2.34 13.56
C ASP A 661 27.05 1.94 14.88
N ASP A 662 27.02 0.64 15.21
CA ASP A 662 26.51 0.12 16.48
C ASP A 662 27.54 0.16 17.62
N GLY A 663 28.71 0.75 17.36
CA GLY A 663 29.79 0.94 18.31
C GLY A 663 30.75 -0.24 18.39
N THR A 664 32.04 0.06 18.52
CA THR A 664 33.09 -0.94 18.64
C THR A 664 32.96 -1.74 19.95
N TRP A 665 33.36 -3.00 19.90
CA TRP A 665 33.50 -3.87 21.05
C TRP A 665 34.98 -4.00 21.43
N PRO A 666 35.37 -3.65 22.68
CA PRO A 666 36.75 -3.76 23.14
C PRO A 666 37.35 -5.16 22.95
N TRP A 667 38.52 -5.25 22.32
CA TRP A 667 39.29 -6.50 22.19
C TRP A 667 39.69 -7.06 23.55
N ARG A 668 39.89 -6.17 24.53
CA ARG A 668 40.15 -6.48 25.93
C ARG A 668 38.91 -6.93 26.72
N ALA A 669 37.91 -7.49 26.04
CA ALA A 669 36.84 -8.29 26.65
C ALA A 669 37.25 -9.77 26.87
N ALA A 670 38.53 -10.10 26.74
CA ALA A 670 39.07 -11.27 27.41
C ALA A 670 38.95 -11.09 28.94
N ALA A 671 38.41 -12.09 29.64
CA ALA A 671 38.20 -12.09 31.08
C ALA A 671 39.47 -11.90 31.94
N GLY A 672 40.66 -11.88 31.32
CA GLY A 672 41.96 -11.83 31.98
C GLY A 672 42.54 -10.42 32.25
N ASP A 673 42.04 -9.35 31.63
CA ASP A 673 42.57 -7.98 31.89
C ASP A 673 42.14 -7.46 33.28
N LEU A 674 41.04 -7.99 33.84
CA LEU A 674 40.80 -7.91 35.28
C LEU A 674 41.52 -9.07 35.95
N ARG A 675 42.57 -8.75 36.72
CA ARG A 675 43.18 -9.73 37.64
C ARG A 675 42.08 -10.36 38.52
N PRO A 676 42.19 -11.62 38.96
CA PRO A 676 41.23 -12.22 39.89
C PRO A 676 41.00 -11.36 41.15
N GLN A 677 42.02 -10.61 41.58
CA GLN A 677 41.97 -9.60 42.65
C GLN A 677 41.02 -8.42 42.34
N GLN A 678 40.90 -8.01 41.07
CA GLN A 678 40.03 -6.93 40.62
C GLN A 678 38.57 -7.38 40.52
N LEU A 679 38.33 -8.62 40.08
CA LEU A 679 37.01 -9.28 40.18
C LEU A 679 36.61 -9.50 41.64
N ALA A 680 37.54 -9.93 42.50
CA ALA A 680 37.31 -10.09 43.94
C ALA A 680 37.03 -8.76 44.65
N ALA A 681 37.76 -7.70 44.32
CA ALA A 681 37.49 -6.36 44.85
C ALA A 681 36.11 -5.85 44.43
N TYR A 682 35.70 -6.08 43.18
CA TYR A 682 34.38 -5.70 42.71
C TYR A 682 33.27 -6.55 43.35
N ALA A 683 33.43 -7.87 43.42
CA ALA A 683 32.49 -8.79 44.08
C ALA A 683 32.30 -8.42 45.56
N ALA A 684 33.40 -8.16 46.28
CA ALA A 684 33.36 -7.70 47.66
C ALA A 684 32.67 -6.32 47.82
N GLU A 685 32.87 -5.39 46.89
CA GLU A 685 32.21 -4.06 46.91
C GLU A 685 30.68 -4.20 46.76
N ILE A 686 30.19 -5.12 45.92
CA ILE A 686 28.75 -5.42 45.79
C ILE A 686 28.22 -6.43 46.82
N GLY A 687 29.08 -6.94 47.72
CA GLY A 687 28.68 -7.86 48.78
C GLY A 687 28.38 -9.29 48.34
N ILE A 688 29.04 -9.80 47.29
CA ILE A 688 28.93 -11.21 46.87
C ILE A 688 30.30 -11.89 46.78
N ASP A 689 30.32 -13.22 46.84
CA ASP A 689 31.51 -14.00 46.46
C ASP A 689 31.75 -13.95 44.94
N VAL A 690 33.02 -14.04 44.53
CA VAL A 690 33.37 -14.13 43.10
C VAL A 690 32.73 -15.38 42.50
N PRO A 691 31.89 -15.27 41.45
CA PRO A 691 31.32 -16.44 40.81
C PRO A 691 32.42 -17.37 40.28
N PRO A 692 32.34 -18.70 40.50
CA PRO A 692 33.36 -19.65 40.02
C PRO A 692 33.63 -19.57 38.52
N ALA A 693 32.62 -19.18 37.75
CA ALA A 693 32.74 -18.68 36.38
C ALA A 693 32.00 -17.34 36.30
N ALA A 694 32.74 -16.23 36.33
CA ALA A 694 32.18 -14.90 36.15
C ALA A 694 31.62 -14.76 34.72
N SER A 695 30.36 -14.32 34.60
CA SER A 695 29.76 -14.07 33.28
C SER A 695 30.43 -12.88 32.59
N THR A 696 30.38 -12.84 31.26
CA THR A 696 30.89 -11.68 30.48
C THR A 696 30.27 -10.36 30.94
N GLY A 697 28.98 -10.36 31.30
CA GLY A 697 28.31 -9.21 31.91
C GLY A 697 28.91 -8.78 33.25
N PHE A 698 29.25 -9.73 34.13
CA PHE A 698 29.89 -9.45 35.43
C PHE A 698 31.31 -8.87 35.25
N ILE A 699 32.06 -9.40 34.30
CA ILE A 699 33.41 -8.94 33.94
C ILE A 699 33.35 -7.51 33.38
N ASP A 700 32.41 -7.22 32.48
CA ASP A 700 32.15 -5.88 31.96
C ASP A 700 31.76 -4.91 33.10
N GLU A 701 30.88 -5.34 34.00
CA GLU A 701 30.42 -4.56 35.15
C GLU A 701 31.60 -4.17 36.07
N ALA A 702 32.43 -5.15 36.42
CA ALA A 702 33.66 -4.98 37.18
C ALA A 702 34.69 -4.09 36.47
N ARG A 703 34.81 -4.20 35.13
CA ARG A 703 35.75 -3.39 34.34
C ARG A 703 35.37 -1.92 34.34
N ARG A 704 34.07 -1.62 34.13
CA ARG A 704 33.56 -0.25 34.18
C ARG A 704 33.70 0.34 35.59
N TRP A 705 33.45 -0.45 36.65
CA TRP A 705 33.69 -0.05 38.04
C TRP A 705 35.14 0.35 38.29
N TRP A 706 36.12 -0.45 37.82
CA TRP A 706 37.55 -0.11 37.93
C TRP A 706 37.94 1.14 37.15
N LEU A 707 37.47 1.29 35.92
CA LEU A 707 37.75 2.50 35.10
C LEU A 707 37.23 3.78 35.78
N ALA A 708 36.06 3.73 36.40
CA ALA A 708 35.52 4.84 37.17
C ALA A 708 36.27 5.10 38.48
N ARG A 709 36.70 4.05 39.18
CA ARG A 709 37.53 4.13 40.39
C ARG A 709 38.86 4.84 40.12
N ASP A 710 39.46 4.59 38.97
CA ASP A 710 40.74 5.15 38.54
C ASP A 710 40.59 6.51 37.81
N GLY A 711 39.37 7.06 37.72
CA GLY A 711 39.11 8.40 37.18
C GLY A 711 38.98 8.49 35.67
N HIS A 712 38.93 7.37 34.94
CA HIS A 712 38.74 7.33 33.48
C HIS A 712 37.27 7.56 33.09
N ILE A 713 36.75 8.74 33.42
CA ILE A 713 35.34 9.13 33.25
C ILE A 713 34.88 9.04 31.78
N GLU A 714 35.77 9.30 30.84
CA GLU A 714 35.46 9.23 29.40
C GLU A 714 35.17 7.80 28.93
N ALA A 715 35.70 6.76 29.61
CA ALA A 715 35.34 5.37 29.33
C ALA A 715 33.93 5.01 29.82
N LEU A 716 33.24 5.92 30.51
CA LEU A 716 31.90 5.76 31.08
C LEU A 716 30.81 6.37 30.17
N GLN A 717 31.15 6.82 28.96
CA GLN A 717 30.18 7.38 28.01
C GLN A 717 29.02 6.41 27.70
N ASN A 718 29.29 5.10 27.70
CA ASN A 718 28.30 4.04 27.47
C ASN A 718 27.75 3.44 28.79
N TRP A 719 27.84 4.13 29.93
CA TRP A 719 27.46 3.55 31.23
C TRP A 719 25.98 3.72 31.56
N CYS A 720 25.30 4.76 31.04
CA CYS A 720 23.87 5.00 31.25
C CYS A 720 22.97 4.18 30.30
N ASP A 721 23.36 2.94 30.00
CA ASP A 721 22.51 1.98 29.29
C ASP A 721 21.51 1.33 30.28
N THR A 722 20.32 0.94 29.80
CA THR A 722 19.19 0.51 30.67
C THR A 722 19.39 -0.83 31.40
N ARG A 723 20.57 -1.45 31.31
CA ARG A 723 20.83 -2.80 31.84
C ARG A 723 20.95 -2.78 33.37
N PRO A 724 20.52 -3.84 34.09
CA PRO A 724 20.66 -3.92 35.56
C PRO A 724 22.09 -3.74 36.09
N ALA A 725 23.09 -4.05 35.28
CA ALA A 725 24.52 -3.86 35.56
C ALA A 725 24.96 -2.37 35.56
N ALA A 726 24.27 -1.51 34.81
CA ALA A 726 24.49 -0.07 34.87
C ALA A 726 23.92 0.51 36.17
N LEU A 727 22.69 0.14 36.54
CA LEU A 727 22.01 0.62 37.75
C LEU A 727 22.78 0.27 39.04
N ARG A 728 23.28 -0.97 39.17
CA ARG A 728 24.14 -1.35 40.31
C ARG A 728 25.43 -0.54 40.39
N ASN A 729 26.10 -0.33 39.26
CA ASN A 729 27.28 0.54 39.22
C ASN A 729 26.95 1.99 39.62
N LEU A 730 25.80 2.51 39.19
CA LEU A 730 25.30 3.83 39.54
C LEU A 730 25.13 3.98 41.06
N GLU A 731 24.55 2.98 41.73
CA GLU A 731 24.46 2.93 43.20
C GLU A 731 25.83 2.93 43.86
N LEU A 732 26.80 2.13 43.39
CA LEU A 732 28.15 2.08 43.95
C LEU A 732 28.85 3.43 43.89
N LEU A 733 28.76 4.12 42.75
CA LEU A 733 29.29 5.48 42.60
C LEU A 733 28.60 6.46 43.56
N GLN A 734 27.27 6.34 43.71
CA GLN A 734 26.51 7.22 44.59
C GLN A 734 26.86 6.98 46.07
N ARG A 735 27.09 5.73 46.50
CA ARG A 735 27.60 5.39 47.83
C ARG A 735 29.02 5.95 48.05
N ARG A 736 29.89 5.86 47.04
CA ARG A 736 31.32 6.23 47.13
C ARG A 736 31.59 7.73 47.05
N TYR A 737 30.90 8.44 46.16
CA TYR A 737 31.16 9.85 45.85
C TYR A 737 30.03 10.80 46.30
N GLY A 738 28.89 10.25 46.73
CA GLY A 738 27.65 11.00 46.93
C GLY A 738 27.02 11.47 45.62
N GLU A 739 25.72 11.77 45.63
CA GLU A 739 25.00 12.26 44.44
C GLU A 739 25.67 13.50 43.80
N ARG A 740 26.09 14.47 44.62
CA ARG A 740 26.85 15.66 44.18
C ARG A 740 28.25 15.33 43.63
N GLY A 741 28.82 14.19 43.98
CA GLY A 741 30.03 13.67 43.36
C GLY A 741 29.74 13.14 41.98
N VAL A 742 28.78 12.21 41.86
CA VAL A 742 28.40 11.59 40.58
C VAL A 742 27.92 12.62 39.56
N LEU A 743 27.06 13.57 39.96
CA LEU A 743 26.61 14.65 39.07
C LEU A 743 27.75 15.56 38.59
N ARG A 744 28.84 15.71 39.35
CA ARG A 744 30.05 16.41 38.87
C ARG A 744 30.84 15.55 37.89
N LEU A 745 31.02 14.26 38.19
CA LEU A 745 31.72 13.29 37.32
C LEU A 745 31.05 13.15 35.95
N LEU A 746 29.71 13.14 35.88
CA LEU A 746 28.98 12.96 34.61
C LEU A 746 29.17 14.09 33.58
N GLY A 747 29.69 15.26 33.99
CA GLY A 747 30.12 16.33 33.09
C GLY A 747 29.00 17.17 32.46
N ASP A 748 28.17 16.55 31.61
CA ASP A 748 27.17 17.24 30.78
C ASP A 748 25.72 17.13 31.31
N PRO A 749 24.81 18.04 30.89
CA PRO A 749 23.40 18.00 31.30
C PRO A 749 22.65 16.71 30.96
N HIS A 750 22.85 16.17 29.77
CA HIS A 750 22.10 14.99 29.30
C HIS A 750 22.42 13.76 30.17
N ARG A 751 23.70 13.52 30.48
CA ARG A 751 24.10 12.42 31.37
C ARG A 751 23.61 12.63 32.81
N ARG A 752 23.61 13.86 33.33
CA ARG A 752 23.02 14.19 34.64
C ARG A 752 21.53 13.89 34.68
N ASP A 753 20.80 14.24 33.63
CA ASP A 753 19.36 14.01 33.53
C ASP A 753 19.04 12.53 33.32
N ARG A 754 19.83 11.79 32.52
CA ARG A 754 19.68 10.33 32.37
C ARG A 754 19.99 9.60 33.68
N TYR A 755 21.03 10.01 34.42
CA TYR A 755 21.32 9.51 35.78
C TYR A 755 20.14 9.74 36.73
N ARG A 756 19.60 10.97 36.75
CA ARG A 756 18.44 11.31 37.58
C ARG A 756 17.21 10.50 37.20
N TYR A 757 16.98 10.31 35.90
CA TYR A 757 15.87 9.54 35.37
C TYR A 757 16.00 8.06 35.76
N GLU A 758 17.13 7.41 35.44
CA GLU A 758 17.37 5.98 35.77
C GLU A 758 17.27 5.70 37.28
N LEU A 759 17.79 6.60 38.13
CA LEU A 759 17.65 6.49 39.59
C LEU A 759 16.18 6.49 40.07
N ASN A 760 15.26 7.06 39.28
CA ASN A 760 13.83 7.12 39.55
C ASN A 760 13.00 6.31 38.55
N ARG A 761 13.61 5.53 37.65
CA ARG A 761 12.90 4.91 36.51
C ARG A 761 11.88 3.87 36.95
N GLU A 762 12.11 3.17 38.07
CA GLU A 762 11.11 2.26 38.65
C GLU A 762 10.16 2.96 39.65
N ALA A 763 10.36 4.25 39.91
CA ALA A 763 9.55 4.97 40.89
C ALA A 763 8.10 5.16 40.40
N PRO A 764 7.11 5.23 41.31
CA PRO A 764 5.73 5.51 40.93
C PRO A 764 5.61 6.85 40.19
N LEU A 765 4.66 6.95 39.26
CA LEU A 765 4.52 8.08 38.32
C LEU A 765 4.65 9.48 38.99
N ARG A 766 4.09 9.70 40.19
CA ARG A 766 4.25 10.94 41.00
C ARG A 766 5.69 11.40 41.23
N VAL A 767 6.64 10.47 41.30
CA VAL A 767 8.06 10.79 41.51
C VAL A 767 8.66 11.26 40.20
N LEU A 768 8.36 10.56 39.10
CA LEU A 768 8.78 10.95 37.75
C LEU A 768 8.17 12.30 37.32
N LEU A 769 6.89 12.56 37.59
CA LEU A 769 6.27 13.87 37.35
C LEU A 769 6.97 15.00 38.11
N LYS A 770 7.34 14.76 39.39
CA LYS A 770 8.14 15.72 40.18
C LYS A 770 9.57 15.86 39.65
N LEU A 771 10.09 14.85 38.97
CA LEU A 771 11.43 14.87 38.38
C LEU A 771 11.46 15.60 37.04
N ARG A 772 10.42 15.48 36.19
CA ARG A 772 10.32 16.12 34.86
C ARG A 772 10.80 17.58 34.85
N PRO A 773 10.31 18.52 35.70
CA PRO A 773 10.76 19.92 35.69
C PRO A 773 12.19 20.14 36.24
N GLN A 774 12.86 19.11 36.74
CA GLN A 774 14.25 19.14 37.19
C GLN A 774 15.24 18.66 36.11
N LEU A 775 14.73 18.03 35.04
CA LEU A 775 15.50 17.60 33.88
C LEU A 775 15.60 18.77 32.90
N GLN A 776 16.81 19.13 32.51
CA GLN A 776 17.08 20.17 31.50
C GLN A 776 16.83 19.67 30.08
N GLN A 777 16.91 18.35 29.84
CA GLN A 777 16.68 17.71 28.55
C GLN A 777 15.79 16.46 28.70
N ALA A 778 14.59 16.63 29.27
CA ALA A 778 13.64 15.54 29.56
C ALA A 778 13.37 14.63 28.35
N ASP A 779 13.18 15.21 27.17
CA ASP A 779 12.78 14.49 25.96
C ASP A 779 13.95 13.64 25.44
N ARG A 780 15.16 14.22 25.39
CA ARG A 780 16.40 13.50 24.99
C ARG A 780 16.76 12.34 25.89
N VAL A 781 16.37 12.37 27.17
CA VAL A 781 16.61 11.25 28.09
C VAL A 781 15.54 10.17 27.98
N GLY A 782 14.65 10.21 26.98
CA GLY A 782 13.64 9.19 26.72
C GLY A 782 12.54 9.12 27.78
N PHE A 783 12.30 10.24 28.49
CA PHE A 783 11.38 10.28 29.63
C PHE A 783 9.97 9.77 29.29
N GLY A 784 9.46 10.08 28.08
CA GLY A 784 8.17 9.58 27.63
C GLY A 784 8.17 8.10 27.26
N ARG A 785 9.19 7.63 26.53
CA ARG A 785 9.28 6.25 26.04
C ARG A 785 9.31 5.20 27.16
N ASP A 786 10.15 5.42 28.16
CA ASP A 786 10.42 4.46 29.23
C ASP A 786 9.33 4.46 30.33
N LEU A 787 8.43 5.46 30.34
CA LEU A 787 7.36 5.64 31.34
C LEU A 787 6.28 4.53 31.33
N GLY A 788 6.15 3.80 30.23
CA GLY A 788 5.04 2.86 29.98
C GLY A 788 4.86 1.80 31.08
N ASP A 789 5.96 1.34 31.67
CA ASP A 789 5.96 0.22 32.63
C ASP A 789 5.90 0.62 34.11
N ASN A 790 5.86 1.92 34.40
CA ASN A 790 5.79 2.42 35.76
C ASN A 790 4.48 2.03 36.48
N ALA A 791 4.58 1.85 37.80
CA ALA A 791 3.41 1.75 38.66
C ALA A 791 2.62 3.08 38.64
N VAL A 792 1.42 3.04 38.05
CA VAL A 792 0.51 4.19 37.97
C VAL A 792 -0.52 4.13 39.10
N ASP A 793 -0.34 4.94 40.14
CA ASP A 793 -1.40 5.21 41.11
C ASP A 793 -2.36 6.31 40.62
N ALA A 794 -3.59 6.30 41.12
CA ALA A 794 -4.64 7.22 40.69
C ALA A 794 -4.32 8.70 41.01
N ALA A 795 -3.63 9.01 42.10
CA ALA A 795 -3.28 10.40 42.42
C ALA A 795 -2.22 10.92 41.44
N SER A 796 -1.24 10.09 41.08
CA SER A 796 -0.24 10.38 40.04
C SER A 796 -0.88 10.65 38.69
N MET A 797 -1.75 9.76 38.20
CA MET A 797 -2.39 9.93 36.89
C MET A 797 -3.31 11.15 36.87
N LEU A 798 -4.06 11.41 37.95
CA LEU A 798 -4.86 12.64 38.06
C LEU A 798 -4.01 13.92 38.13
N SER A 799 -2.77 13.84 38.62
CA SER A 799 -1.82 14.96 38.54
C SER A 799 -1.34 15.16 37.11
N ALA A 800 -0.92 14.09 36.43
CA ALA A 800 -0.47 14.10 35.04
C ALA A 800 -1.52 14.70 34.09
N LEU A 801 -2.78 14.24 34.20
CA LEU A 801 -3.90 14.73 33.41
C LEU A 801 -4.21 16.21 33.67
N ARG A 802 -3.98 16.71 34.90
CA ARG A 802 -4.18 18.13 35.24
C ARG A 802 -3.02 19.00 34.76
N GLU A 803 -1.79 18.49 34.79
CA GLU A 803 -0.60 19.15 34.23
C GLU A 803 -0.77 19.34 32.72
N LEU A 804 -1.10 18.27 32.00
CA LEU A 804 -1.45 18.28 30.57
C LEU A 804 -2.55 19.31 30.24
N LEU A 805 -3.58 19.42 31.09
CA LEU A 805 -4.70 20.34 30.91
C LEU A 805 -4.46 21.77 31.44
N ALA A 806 -3.31 22.01 32.05
CA ALA A 806 -2.89 23.32 32.55
C ALA A 806 -1.74 23.93 31.72
N GLY A 807 -1.04 23.13 30.93
CA GLY A 807 -0.09 23.62 29.94
C GLY A 807 -0.78 24.49 28.88
N ASP A 808 -0.03 25.44 28.32
CA ASP A 808 -0.49 26.09 27.10
C ASP A 808 -0.54 25.07 25.96
N GLY A 809 -1.56 25.15 25.10
CA GLY A 809 -1.72 24.26 23.95
C GLY A 809 -0.70 24.52 22.82
N SER A 810 0.37 25.26 23.10
CA SER A 810 1.43 25.63 22.15
C SER A 810 2.80 25.02 22.48
N ALA A 811 2.94 24.31 23.59
CA ALA A 811 4.12 23.51 23.87
C ALA A 811 4.34 22.49 22.73
N SER A 812 5.54 22.49 22.12
CA SER A 812 5.85 21.60 21.00
C SER A 812 5.92 20.14 21.46
N PHE A 813 5.07 19.30 20.92
CA PHE A 813 5.05 17.87 21.19
C PHE A 813 6.23 17.19 20.47
N ASP A 814 6.98 16.36 21.20
CA ASP A 814 8.04 15.49 20.68
C ASP A 814 7.50 14.04 20.56
N ASP A 815 8.00 13.27 19.60
CA ASP A 815 7.61 11.88 19.36
C ASP A 815 7.92 10.99 20.57
N ASP A 816 8.98 11.30 21.32
CA ASP A 816 9.36 10.64 22.58
C ASP A 816 8.86 11.39 23.85
N GLY A 817 7.93 12.34 23.66
CA GLY A 817 7.40 13.22 24.70
C GLY A 817 6.51 12.54 25.74
N PHE A 818 6.32 13.24 26.87
CA PHE A 818 5.45 12.81 27.98
C PHE A 818 3.99 12.61 27.54
N GLU A 819 3.55 13.43 26.59
CA GLU A 819 2.21 13.46 26.04
C GLU A 819 1.92 12.18 25.23
N HIS A 820 2.92 11.65 24.52
CA HIS A 820 2.86 10.33 23.88
C HIS A 820 2.82 9.20 24.92
N ALA A 821 3.59 9.31 26.00
CA ALA A 821 3.55 8.35 27.11
C ALA A 821 2.14 8.23 27.72
N LEU A 822 1.45 9.36 27.89
CA LEU A 822 0.07 9.38 28.41
C LEU A 822 -0.92 8.61 27.54
N LEU A 823 -0.75 8.57 26.21
CA LEU A 823 -1.58 7.76 25.32
C LEU A 823 -1.50 6.25 25.65
N THR A 824 -0.36 5.78 26.15
CA THR A 824 -0.17 4.39 26.61
C THR A 824 -0.60 4.19 28.06
N LEU A 825 -0.33 5.16 28.93
CA LEU A 825 -0.59 5.05 30.38
C LEU A 825 -2.07 5.23 30.74
N ILE A 826 -2.81 6.07 30.03
CA ILE A 826 -4.23 6.35 30.34
C ILE A 826 -5.10 5.08 30.21
N PRO A 827 -5.04 4.28 29.14
CA PRO A 827 -5.77 3.01 29.06
C PRO A 827 -5.34 2.00 30.13
N ARG A 828 -4.02 1.83 30.38
CA ARG A 828 -3.49 0.95 31.44
C ARG A 828 -4.01 1.33 32.82
N TRP A 829 -4.02 2.63 33.14
CA TRP A 829 -4.59 3.13 34.39
C TRP A 829 -6.09 2.88 34.48
N ALA A 830 -6.84 3.21 33.43
CA ALA A 830 -8.29 2.99 33.38
C ALA A 830 -8.64 1.49 33.53
N GLU A 831 -7.79 0.58 33.06
CA GLU A 831 -7.99 -0.86 33.19
C GLU A 831 -7.92 -1.35 34.65
N SER A 832 -7.14 -0.69 35.49
CA SER A 832 -7.05 -1.00 36.93
C SER A 832 -8.31 -0.60 37.72
N LEU A 833 -9.13 0.31 37.17
CA LEU A 833 -10.27 0.88 37.88
C LEU A 833 -11.57 0.04 37.69
N PRO A 834 -12.40 -0.09 38.74
CA PRO A 834 -13.78 -0.51 38.56
C PRO A 834 -14.55 0.58 37.81
N PHE A 835 -15.55 0.22 36.99
CA PHE A 835 -16.31 1.21 36.20
C PHE A 835 -16.84 2.35 37.04
N ALA A 836 -17.31 2.05 38.25
CA ALA A 836 -17.83 3.04 39.18
C ALA A 836 -16.83 4.18 39.46
N GLU A 837 -15.53 3.89 39.54
CA GLU A 837 -14.47 4.86 39.78
C GLU A 837 -14.01 5.53 38.48
N LEU A 838 -13.77 4.76 37.42
CA LEU A 838 -13.45 5.27 36.08
C LEU A 838 -14.49 6.28 35.59
N ALA A 839 -15.77 6.03 35.85
CA ALA A 839 -16.89 6.92 35.57
C ALA A 839 -16.77 8.31 36.23
N ARG A 840 -16.06 8.46 37.35
CA ARG A 840 -15.80 9.77 37.97
C ARG A 840 -14.72 10.57 37.23
N HIS A 841 -13.86 9.89 36.48
CA HIS A 841 -12.70 10.48 35.81
C HIS A 841 -12.90 10.65 34.31
N LEU A 842 -13.91 10.01 33.73
CA LEU A 842 -14.31 10.14 32.34
C LEU A 842 -14.38 11.60 31.80
N PRO A 843 -14.95 12.60 32.50
CA PRO A 843 -14.93 14.00 32.03
C PRO A 843 -13.53 14.63 31.97
N LEU A 844 -12.62 14.24 32.87
CA LEU A 844 -11.23 14.68 32.85
C LEU A 844 -10.46 14.01 31.71
N LEU A 845 -10.69 12.70 31.50
CA LEU A 845 -10.08 11.92 30.43
C LEU A 845 -10.47 12.44 29.04
N ALA A 846 -11.76 12.73 28.82
CA ALA A 846 -12.23 13.22 27.52
C ALA A 846 -11.58 14.57 27.17
N ARG A 847 -11.54 15.51 28.13
CA ARG A 847 -10.80 16.77 27.99
C ARG A 847 -9.31 16.56 27.70
N ALA A 848 -8.66 15.61 28.37
CA ALA A 848 -7.24 15.32 28.15
C ALA A 848 -6.99 14.79 26.74
N PHE A 849 -7.85 13.91 26.21
CA PHE A 849 -7.79 13.45 24.82
C PHE A 849 -8.05 14.59 23.82
N ASP A 850 -8.96 15.51 24.12
CA ASP A 850 -9.18 16.70 23.29
C ASP A 850 -7.94 17.61 23.26
N GLY A 851 -7.29 17.83 24.42
CA GLY A 851 -6.02 18.55 24.50
C GLY A 851 -4.88 17.88 23.71
N LEU A 852 -4.72 16.56 23.86
CA LEU A 852 -3.73 15.78 23.11
C LEU A 852 -3.96 15.86 21.60
N GLN A 853 -5.22 15.76 21.14
CA GLN A 853 -5.53 15.84 19.71
C GLN A 853 -5.30 17.25 19.12
N CYS A 854 -5.49 18.32 19.90
CA CYS A 854 -5.24 19.68 19.44
C CYS A 854 -3.75 20.04 19.36
N GLY A 855 -2.90 19.43 20.19
CA GLY A 855 -1.48 19.79 20.28
C GLY A 855 -0.52 18.85 19.52
N LEU A 856 -0.85 17.57 19.37
CA LEU A 856 0.00 16.61 18.65
C LEU A 856 0.13 16.95 17.15
N PRO A 857 1.29 16.66 16.52
CA PRO A 857 1.46 16.83 15.07
C PRO A 857 0.54 15.87 14.30
N GLU A 858 0.29 16.14 13.02
CA GLU A 858 -0.76 15.42 12.27
C GLU A 858 -0.51 13.92 12.08
N ASP A 859 0.75 13.48 12.06
CA ASP A 859 1.14 12.06 12.02
C ASP A 859 0.76 11.31 13.31
N CYS A 860 0.89 11.97 14.46
CA CYS A 860 0.53 11.45 15.78
C CYS A 860 -0.99 11.33 16.04
N ARG A 861 -1.89 11.84 15.15
CA ARG A 861 -3.35 11.62 15.27
C ARG A 861 -3.73 10.14 15.31
N SER A 862 -2.92 9.29 14.67
CA SER A 862 -3.05 7.84 14.70
C SER A 862 -2.88 7.25 16.10
N CYS A 863 -1.91 7.75 16.88
CA CYS A 863 -1.67 7.33 18.27
C CYS A 863 -2.83 7.70 19.19
N VAL A 864 -3.40 8.91 19.04
CA VAL A 864 -4.59 9.34 19.80
C VAL A 864 -5.77 8.40 19.53
N SER A 865 -6.00 8.08 18.25
CA SER A 865 -7.09 7.19 17.83
C SER A 865 -6.90 5.76 18.33
N ALA A 866 -5.67 5.26 18.38
CA ALA A 866 -5.33 3.95 18.94
C ALA A 866 -5.56 3.89 20.46
N ALA A 867 -5.11 4.91 21.19
CA ALA A 867 -5.31 5.03 22.64
C ALA A 867 -6.80 5.18 23.01
N GLU A 868 -7.57 5.93 22.22
CA GLU A 868 -9.01 6.06 22.39
C GLU A 868 -9.74 4.72 22.15
N GLY A 869 -9.34 3.99 21.09
CA GLY A 869 -9.83 2.64 20.84
C GLY A 869 -9.55 1.67 21.99
N TRP A 870 -8.35 1.72 22.59
CA TRP A 870 -8.01 0.93 23.77
C TRP A 870 -8.83 1.37 25.00
N LEU A 871 -8.98 2.67 25.25
CA LEU A 871 -9.81 3.18 26.34
C LEU A 871 -11.28 2.72 26.23
N LEU A 872 -11.84 2.65 25.03
CA LEU A 872 -13.19 2.11 24.81
C LEU A 872 -13.29 0.60 25.14
N LEU A 873 -12.28 -0.20 24.80
CA LEU A 873 -12.21 -1.62 25.21
C LEU A 873 -12.10 -1.77 26.73
N VAL A 874 -11.31 -0.90 27.37
CA VAL A 874 -11.15 -0.84 28.83
C VAL A 874 -12.45 -0.43 29.52
N LEU A 875 -13.15 0.58 29.02
CA LEU A 875 -14.46 1.00 29.53
C LEU A 875 -15.49 -0.13 29.47
N ARG A 876 -15.51 -0.88 28.36
CA ARG A 876 -16.35 -2.07 28.17
C ARG A 876 -16.01 -3.19 29.15
N SER A 877 -14.72 -3.46 29.36
CA SER A 877 -14.22 -4.44 30.34
C SER A 877 -14.61 -4.05 31.78
N ALA A 878 -14.34 -2.80 32.18
CA ALA A 878 -14.69 -2.27 33.48
C ALA A 878 -16.20 -2.32 33.74
N TRP A 879 -17.03 -2.00 32.72
CA TRP A 879 -18.49 -2.11 32.79
C TRP A 879 -18.94 -3.54 33.07
N ARG A 880 -18.44 -4.52 32.32
CA ARG A 880 -18.77 -5.94 32.51
C ARG A 880 -18.35 -6.48 33.88
N ARG A 881 -17.21 -6.05 34.41
CA ARG A 881 -16.72 -6.48 35.74
C ARG A 881 -17.53 -5.92 36.91
N ALA A 882 -17.94 -4.65 36.84
CA ALA A 882 -18.54 -3.94 37.97
C ALA A 882 -19.40 -2.74 37.52
N ALA A 883 -20.46 -3.00 36.72
CA ALA A 883 -21.33 -1.95 36.22
C ALA A 883 -21.98 -1.11 37.35
N GLY A 884 -22.18 0.16 37.04
CA GLY A 884 -22.94 1.08 37.88
C GLY A 884 -24.02 1.79 37.08
N PRO A 885 -25.19 1.17 36.82
CA PRO A 885 -26.31 1.76 36.07
C PRO A 885 -26.67 3.17 36.54
N GLN A 886 -26.77 3.41 37.85
CA GLN A 886 -27.05 4.73 38.40
C GLN A 886 -25.93 5.76 38.19
N ARG A 887 -24.68 5.34 37.91
CA ARG A 887 -23.58 6.25 37.53
C ARG A 887 -23.57 6.48 36.02
N MET A 888 -23.85 5.45 35.22
CA MET A 888 -24.01 5.59 33.77
C MET A 888 -25.17 6.51 33.41
N LEU A 889 -26.36 6.31 34.00
CA LEU A 889 -27.50 7.20 33.81
C LEU A 889 -27.17 8.64 34.22
N ARG A 890 -26.50 8.84 35.37
CA ARG A 890 -26.04 10.18 35.79
C ARG A 890 -25.09 10.82 34.78
N LEU A 891 -24.15 10.06 34.21
CA LEU A 891 -23.26 10.53 33.15
C LEU A 891 -24.03 10.91 31.90
N LEU A 892 -24.95 10.06 31.41
CA LEU A 892 -25.79 10.41 30.26
C LEU A 892 -26.62 11.68 30.51
N THR A 893 -27.20 11.85 31.71
CA THR A 893 -28.03 13.02 32.08
C THR A 893 -27.24 14.30 32.37
N ALA A 894 -25.94 14.22 32.59
CA ALA A 894 -25.12 15.39 32.93
C ALA A 894 -24.82 16.27 31.70
N ARG A 895 -24.48 17.53 31.95
CA ARG A 895 -23.90 18.43 30.94
C ARG A 895 -22.38 18.25 30.94
N HIS A 896 -21.81 17.98 29.76
CA HIS A 896 -20.38 17.83 29.55
C HIS A 896 -19.89 18.82 28.50
N ASP A 897 -18.67 19.33 28.69
CA ASP A 897 -18.05 20.28 27.77
C ASP A 897 -17.30 19.59 26.62
N SER A 898 -16.99 18.29 26.75
CA SER A 898 -16.33 17.48 25.71
C SER A 898 -17.34 16.63 24.96
N ALA A 899 -17.39 16.78 23.64
CA ALA A 899 -18.16 15.91 22.75
C ALA A 899 -17.62 14.47 22.74
N ARG A 900 -16.32 14.27 22.99
CA ARG A 900 -15.70 12.94 23.02
C ARG A 900 -16.25 12.07 24.15
N LEU A 901 -16.48 12.65 25.33
CA LEU A 901 -17.14 11.91 26.42
C LEU A 901 -18.51 11.39 25.99
N THR A 902 -19.31 12.23 25.35
CA THR A 902 -20.62 11.81 24.84
C THR A 902 -20.50 10.62 23.91
N ARG A 903 -19.58 10.67 22.94
CA ARG A 903 -19.33 9.56 22.00
C ARG A 903 -18.87 8.29 22.70
N TRP A 904 -18.07 8.38 23.77
CA TRP A 904 -17.68 7.21 24.58
C TRP A 904 -18.86 6.58 25.32
N LEU A 905 -19.77 7.38 25.89
CA LEU A 905 -20.96 6.87 26.59
C LEU A 905 -21.91 6.19 25.59
N LEU A 906 -22.10 6.79 24.41
CA LEU A 906 -22.89 6.20 23.32
C LEU A 906 -22.24 4.94 22.75
N ALA A 907 -20.91 4.91 22.56
CA ALA A 907 -20.18 3.73 22.11
C ALA A 907 -20.28 2.54 23.08
N LEU A 908 -20.32 2.82 24.39
CA LEU A 908 -20.57 1.79 25.39
C LEU A 908 -22.03 1.32 25.35
N GLY A 909 -23.00 2.24 25.22
CA GLY A 909 -24.42 1.89 25.05
C GLY A 909 -24.76 1.21 23.72
N ALA A 910 -23.97 1.41 22.68
CA ALA A 910 -24.08 0.72 21.40
C ALA A 910 -23.63 -0.74 21.47
N ARG A 911 -22.86 -1.13 22.50
CA ARG A 911 -22.21 -2.44 22.64
C ARG A 911 -22.56 -3.24 23.89
N GLU A 912 -23.09 -2.60 24.93
CA GLU A 912 -23.44 -3.20 26.21
C GLU A 912 -24.78 -2.67 26.70
N HIS A 913 -25.53 -3.48 27.46
CA HIS A 913 -26.76 -3.00 28.06
C HIS A 913 -26.46 -2.14 29.31
N LEU A 914 -26.75 -0.85 29.25
CA LEU A 914 -26.41 0.15 30.28
C LEU A 914 -27.15 0.05 31.63
N SER A 915 -28.09 -0.90 31.80
CA SER A 915 -28.74 -1.15 33.10
C SER A 915 -28.55 -2.55 33.68
N THR A 916 -28.14 -3.53 32.86
CA THR A 916 -27.84 -4.89 33.29
C THR A 916 -26.47 -5.31 32.74
N PRO A 917 -25.45 -5.56 33.59
CA PRO A 917 -24.16 -6.07 33.14
C PRO A 917 -24.26 -7.55 32.76
N ALA A 918 -24.95 -7.82 31.67
CA ALA A 918 -24.80 -9.04 30.91
C ALA A 918 -24.13 -8.66 29.59
N PRO A 919 -23.11 -9.42 29.12
CA PRO A 919 -22.99 -9.56 27.69
C PRO A 919 -24.31 -10.14 27.23
N LEU A 920 -25.15 -9.34 26.58
CA LEU A 920 -26.23 -9.91 25.78
C LEU A 920 -25.54 -10.90 24.83
N PRO A 921 -25.94 -12.19 24.82
CA PRO A 921 -25.54 -13.07 23.73
C PRO A 921 -25.76 -12.33 22.42
N LEU A 922 -24.86 -12.49 21.44
CA LEU A 922 -25.23 -12.12 20.07
C LEU A 922 -26.61 -12.76 19.81
N PHE A 923 -27.52 -11.99 19.22
CA PHE A 923 -28.88 -12.40 18.90
C PHE A 923 -29.87 -12.50 20.09
N ALA A 924 -29.50 -12.07 21.31
CA ALA A 924 -30.49 -11.86 22.36
C ALA A 924 -31.30 -10.58 22.05
N PRO A 925 -32.65 -10.61 22.14
CA PRO A 925 -33.46 -9.45 21.83
C PRO A 925 -33.09 -8.29 22.77
N PRO A 926 -33.05 -7.03 22.27
CA PRO A 926 -32.71 -5.88 23.08
C PRO A 926 -33.67 -5.76 24.27
N GLN A 927 -33.10 -5.47 25.43
CA GLN A 927 -33.87 -5.30 26.66
C GLN A 927 -34.37 -3.85 26.71
N HIS A 928 -35.68 -3.68 26.89
CA HIS A 928 -36.26 -2.35 26.98
C HIS A 928 -35.86 -1.66 28.29
N ASP A 929 -35.16 -0.53 28.20
CA ASP A 929 -34.86 0.30 29.37
C ASP A 929 -35.28 1.76 29.18
N ARG A 930 -36.46 2.07 29.70
CA ARG A 930 -37.05 3.43 29.70
C ARG A 930 -36.17 4.48 30.40
N LYS A 931 -35.32 4.11 31.35
CA LYS A 931 -34.42 5.05 32.05
C LYS A 931 -33.23 5.38 31.17
N VAL A 932 -32.66 4.39 30.48
CA VAL A 932 -31.56 4.59 29.55
C VAL A 932 -32.04 5.37 28.32
N LEU A 933 -33.16 4.99 27.71
CA LEU A 933 -33.75 5.72 26.57
C LEU A 933 -33.98 7.19 26.91
N ARG A 934 -34.67 7.47 28.03
CA ARG A 934 -34.88 8.84 28.51
C ARG A 934 -33.56 9.60 28.73
N ALA A 935 -32.53 8.94 29.25
CA ALA A 935 -31.22 9.58 29.45
C ALA A 935 -30.50 9.88 28.13
N ILE A 936 -30.69 9.04 27.09
CA ILE A 936 -30.23 9.30 25.71
C ILE A 936 -31.01 10.47 25.10
N ASP A 937 -32.34 10.52 25.28
CA ASP A 937 -33.17 11.62 24.76
C ASP A 937 -32.82 12.97 25.42
N GLU A 938 -32.63 12.98 26.75
CA GLU A 938 -32.17 14.15 27.49
C GLU A 938 -30.75 14.58 27.05
N LEU A 939 -29.89 13.64 26.67
CA LEU A 939 -28.55 13.90 26.13
C LEU A 939 -28.61 14.52 24.73
N VAL A 940 -29.43 13.97 23.84
CA VAL A 940 -29.71 14.53 22.51
C VAL A 940 -30.35 15.92 22.59
N ALA A 941 -31.23 16.16 23.56
CA ALA A 941 -31.81 17.48 23.79
C ALA A 941 -30.77 18.52 24.23
N ARG A 942 -29.68 18.12 24.91
CA ARG A 942 -28.55 18.99 25.28
C ARG A 942 -27.51 19.16 24.16
N GLN A 943 -27.38 18.18 23.28
CA GLN A 943 -26.43 18.15 22.17
C GLN A 943 -27.16 17.70 20.88
N PRO A 944 -27.93 18.60 20.22
CA PRO A 944 -28.78 18.24 19.08
C PRO A 944 -28.04 17.60 17.91
N GLN A 945 -26.74 17.88 17.75
CA GLN A 945 -25.89 17.25 16.74
C GLN A 945 -25.84 15.71 16.86
N LEU A 946 -26.07 15.15 18.05
CA LEU A 946 -26.11 13.70 18.26
C LEU A 946 -27.30 12.99 17.58
N ARG A 947 -28.28 13.74 17.07
CA ARG A 947 -29.30 13.16 16.17
C ARG A 947 -28.65 12.56 14.92
N ALA A 948 -27.54 13.15 14.47
CA ALA A 948 -26.75 12.70 13.32
C ALA A 948 -25.70 11.61 13.64
N ASP A 949 -25.44 11.29 14.92
CA ASP A 949 -24.36 10.36 15.32
C ASP A 949 -24.82 8.88 15.28
N PRO A 950 -24.13 7.98 14.54
CA PRO A 950 -24.51 6.57 14.42
C PRO A 950 -24.39 5.78 15.72
N LEU A 951 -23.54 6.20 16.67
CA LEU A 951 -23.46 5.61 18.01
C LEU A 951 -24.72 5.88 18.83
N ARG A 952 -25.39 7.03 18.62
CA ARG A 952 -26.67 7.36 19.28
C ARG A 952 -27.77 6.41 18.83
N LEU A 953 -27.89 6.16 17.51
CA LEU A 953 -28.86 5.20 17.01
C LEU A 953 -28.53 3.77 17.50
N ALA A 954 -27.27 3.35 17.41
CA ALA A 954 -26.87 2.02 17.87
C ALA A 954 -27.22 1.77 19.36
N ALA A 955 -27.00 2.77 20.22
CA ALA A 955 -27.40 2.73 21.62
C ALA A 955 -28.92 2.72 21.81
N LEU A 956 -29.67 3.53 21.04
CA LEU A 956 -31.14 3.56 21.08
C LEU A 956 -31.73 2.20 20.68
N LEU A 957 -31.23 1.58 19.61
CA LEU A 957 -31.68 0.27 19.15
C LEU A 957 -31.42 -0.83 20.19
N ARG A 958 -30.26 -0.80 20.86
CA ARG A 958 -29.91 -1.78 21.92
C ARG A 958 -30.80 -1.68 23.17
N HIS A 959 -31.45 -0.54 23.38
CA HIS A 959 -32.23 -0.22 24.57
C HIS A 959 -33.75 -0.11 24.35
N SER A 960 -34.21 -0.26 23.11
CA SER A 960 -35.63 -0.16 22.74
C SER A 960 -36.32 -1.52 22.80
N ASP A 961 -37.62 -1.55 23.11
CA ASP A 961 -38.47 -2.73 22.90
C ASP A 961 -38.79 -2.89 21.41
N PRO A 962 -38.45 -4.03 20.78
CA PRO A 962 -38.79 -4.30 19.38
C PRO A 962 -40.28 -4.20 19.03
N ALA A 963 -41.17 -4.44 19.99
CA ALA A 963 -42.61 -4.32 19.79
C ALA A 963 -43.11 -2.87 19.82
N THR A 964 -42.31 -1.92 20.30
CA THR A 964 -42.72 -0.50 20.46
C THR A 964 -42.02 0.46 19.50
N LEU A 965 -40.86 0.09 18.97
CA LEU A 965 -40.11 0.93 18.05
C LEU A 965 -40.71 0.87 16.64
N THR A 966 -41.50 1.88 16.27
CA THR A 966 -41.91 2.06 14.88
C THR A 966 -40.72 2.58 14.07
N ILE A 967 -40.43 1.90 12.96
CA ILE A 967 -39.32 2.21 12.04
C ILE A 967 -39.34 3.66 11.57
N ASP A 968 -40.54 4.20 11.35
CA ASP A 968 -40.76 5.56 10.84
C ASP A 968 -40.58 6.64 11.90
N ALA A 969 -40.56 6.27 13.20
CA ALA A 969 -40.25 7.17 14.33
C ALA A 969 -38.77 7.16 14.73
N ILE A 970 -37.92 6.42 14.02
CA ILE A 970 -36.48 6.44 14.24
C ILE A 970 -35.91 7.73 13.63
N ASP A 971 -35.38 8.60 14.49
CA ASP A 971 -34.44 9.65 14.09
C ASP A 971 -33.14 8.95 13.64
N TRP A 972 -32.91 8.87 12.34
CA TRP A 972 -31.75 8.19 11.77
C TRP A 972 -30.54 9.14 11.62
N PRO A 973 -29.29 8.65 11.80
CA PRO A 973 -28.09 9.46 11.69
C PRO A 973 -27.76 9.80 10.24
N VAL A 974 -27.02 10.88 9.98
CA VAL A 974 -26.52 11.26 8.65
C VAL A 974 -24.98 11.21 8.53
N GLU A 975 -24.26 11.02 9.64
CA GLU A 975 -22.80 10.97 9.65
C GLU A 975 -22.25 9.53 9.74
N ALA A 976 -21.13 9.26 9.07
CA ALA A 976 -20.30 8.08 9.30
C ALA A 976 -19.49 8.23 10.62
N PRO A 977 -19.01 7.16 11.30
CA PRO A 977 -18.91 5.76 10.87
C PRO A 977 -20.12 4.86 11.21
N TRP A 978 -20.68 4.19 10.19
CA TRP A 978 -21.82 3.27 10.33
C TRP A 978 -21.48 1.94 11.00
N GLU A 979 -20.20 1.64 11.21
CA GLU A 979 -19.70 0.45 11.91
C GLU A 979 -20.31 0.28 13.32
N ALA A 980 -20.66 1.39 13.97
CA ALA A 980 -21.42 1.40 15.22
C ALA A 980 -22.76 0.66 15.12
N LEU A 981 -23.45 0.77 13.99
CA LEU A 981 -24.72 0.09 13.74
C LEU A 981 -24.50 -1.40 13.45
N GLY A 982 -23.40 -1.78 12.79
CA GLY A 982 -23.12 -3.18 12.44
C GLY A 982 -23.23 -4.15 13.63
N ASP A 983 -22.71 -3.75 14.79
CA ASP A 983 -22.82 -4.50 16.04
C ASP A 983 -24.28 -4.57 16.57
N ALA A 984 -25.07 -3.50 16.46
CA ALA A 984 -26.45 -3.44 16.92
C ALA A 984 -27.42 -4.26 16.04
N ILE A 985 -27.12 -4.41 14.75
CA ILE A 985 -27.97 -5.13 13.79
C ILE A 985 -27.81 -6.64 13.92
N CYS A 986 -26.64 -7.11 14.39
CA CYS A 986 -26.46 -8.50 14.81
C CYS A 986 -27.51 -8.90 15.85
N ASP A 987 -27.85 -8.00 16.78
CA ASP A 987 -28.78 -8.29 17.87
C ASP A 987 -30.25 -8.12 17.47
N TRP A 988 -30.55 -7.53 16.30
CA TRP A 988 -31.93 -7.31 15.85
C TRP A 988 -32.11 -7.50 14.33
N PRO A 989 -32.17 -8.76 13.85
CA PRO A 989 -32.28 -9.06 12.42
C PRO A 989 -33.55 -8.51 11.76
N ALA A 990 -34.64 -8.37 12.51
CA ALA A 990 -35.91 -7.86 12.01
C ALA A 990 -35.88 -6.37 11.62
N LEU A 991 -34.89 -5.58 12.08
CA LEU A 991 -34.67 -4.23 11.56
C LEU A 991 -33.97 -4.23 10.21
N TYR A 992 -33.39 -5.33 9.73
CA TYR A 992 -32.63 -5.34 8.48
C TYR A 992 -33.40 -4.75 7.27
N PRO A 993 -34.69 -5.06 7.04
CA PRO A 993 -35.45 -4.42 5.95
C PRO A 993 -35.62 -2.90 6.14
N ALA A 994 -35.71 -2.44 7.39
CA ALA A 994 -35.83 -1.03 7.76
C ALA A 994 -34.52 -0.27 7.58
N LEU A 995 -33.42 -0.80 8.11
CA LEU A 995 -32.06 -0.29 7.92
C LEU A 995 -31.66 -0.28 6.45
N ARG A 996 -31.98 -1.34 5.70
CA ARG A 996 -31.74 -1.42 4.27
C ARG A 996 -32.61 -0.43 3.49
N ARG A 997 -33.82 -0.09 3.97
CA ARG A 997 -34.64 0.98 3.40
C ARG A 997 -34.13 2.36 3.81
N TYR A 998 -33.55 2.49 5.01
CA TYR A 998 -32.97 3.74 5.49
C TYR A 998 -31.70 4.10 4.72
N ALA A 999 -30.77 3.16 4.60
CA ALA A 999 -29.58 3.22 3.74
C ALA A 999 -29.88 3.29 2.22
N ARG A 1000 -31.16 3.51 1.87
CA ARG A 1000 -31.73 3.67 0.53
C ARG A 1000 -32.89 4.69 0.56
N ARG A 1001 -32.90 5.65 1.50
CA ARG A 1001 -33.96 6.66 1.57
C ARG A 1001 -33.98 7.46 0.26
N PRO A 1002 -35.17 7.76 -0.31
CA PRO A 1002 -35.27 8.64 -1.47
C PRO A 1002 -34.62 10.00 -1.15
N GLY A 1003 -33.75 10.48 -2.04
CA GLY A 1003 -32.92 11.66 -1.85
C GLY A 1003 -31.43 11.38 -1.59
N ASP A 1004 -31.09 10.24 -0.97
CA ASP A 1004 -29.68 9.92 -0.65
C ASP A 1004 -29.11 8.90 -1.66
N VAL A 1005 -28.48 9.42 -2.72
CA VAL A 1005 -28.15 8.64 -3.94
C VAL A 1005 -26.79 7.91 -3.86
N SER A 1006 -26.01 8.13 -2.80
CA SER A 1006 -24.70 7.48 -2.61
C SER A 1006 -24.86 6.02 -2.16
N PRO A 1007 -24.37 5.01 -2.92
CA PRO A 1007 -24.51 3.62 -2.51
C PRO A 1007 -23.75 3.33 -1.21
N CYS A 1008 -24.45 2.70 -0.26
CA CYS A 1008 -24.00 2.43 1.11
C CYS A 1008 -22.89 1.33 1.21
N SER A 1009 -21.87 1.43 0.37
CA SER A 1009 -20.82 0.43 0.13
C SER A 1009 -20.00 0.11 1.38
N VAL A 1010 -19.63 1.11 2.19
CA VAL A 1010 -18.87 0.90 3.44
C VAL A 1010 -19.67 0.05 4.43
N PHE A 1011 -20.97 0.32 4.57
CA PHE A 1011 -21.86 -0.44 5.46
C PHE A 1011 -22.15 -1.85 4.91
N GLU A 1012 -22.50 -2.01 3.62
CA GLU A 1012 -22.73 -3.32 3.02
C GLU A 1012 -21.43 -4.18 3.01
N ALA A 1013 -20.25 -3.58 2.81
CA ALA A 1013 -18.96 -4.27 2.87
C ALA A 1013 -18.50 -4.59 4.30
N HIS A 1014 -18.75 -3.72 5.28
CA HIS A 1014 -18.51 -4.01 6.69
C HIS A 1014 -19.41 -5.17 7.16
N TRP A 1015 -20.70 -5.12 6.82
CA TRP A 1015 -21.66 -6.20 7.05
C TRP A 1015 -21.19 -7.51 6.40
N ALA A 1016 -20.77 -7.48 5.12
CA ALA A 1016 -20.28 -8.66 4.42
C ALA A 1016 -18.97 -9.25 5.00
N ARG A 1017 -18.16 -8.45 5.70
CA ARG A 1017 -16.88 -8.89 6.27
C ARG A 1017 -16.98 -9.34 7.73
N GLN A 1018 -17.59 -8.54 8.59
CA GLN A 1018 -17.77 -8.85 10.01
C GLN A 1018 -19.02 -9.71 10.22
N VAL A 1019 -20.18 -9.21 9.82
CA VAL A 1019 -21.46 -9.78 10.23
C VAL A 1019 -21.80 -11.06 9.46
N ARG A 1020 -21.63 -11.11 8.13
CA ARG A 1020 -21.81 -12.37 7.37
C ARG A 1020 -20.85 -13.45 7.86
N THR A 1021 -19.63 -13.13 8.25
CA THR A 1021 -18.67 -14.11 8.77
C THR A 1021 -19.06 -14.60 10.18
N ALA A 1022 -19.42 -13.68 11.09
CA ALA A 1022 -19.89 -14.02 12.43
C ALA A 1022 -21.21 -14.82 12.41
N TRP A 1023 -22.15 -14.46 11.53
CA TRP A 1023 -23.36 -15.25 11.26
C TRP A 1023 -23.02 -16.62 10.68
N HIS A 1024 -22.21 -16.72 9.63
CA HIS A 1024 -21.87 -18.05 9.07
C HIS A 1024 -21.17 -18.96 10.10
N ALA A 1025 -20.46 -18.40 11.08
CA ALA A 1025 -19.84 -19.16 12.16
C ALA A 1025 -20.81 -19.53 13.30
N ALA A 1026 -21.68 -18.61 13.74
CA ALA A 1026 -22.56 -18.80 14.91
C ALA A 1026 -23.96 -19.32 14.56
N LEU A 1027 -24.47 -19.06 13.36
CA LEU A 1027 -25.81 -19.48 12.91
C LEU A 1027 -25.99 -21.01 12.91
N PRO A 1028 -25.01 -21.86 12.56
CA PRO A 1028 -25.14 -23.31 12.72
C PRO A 1028 -25.42 -23.72 14.17
N ASP A 1029 -24.67 -23.16 15.12
CA ASP A 1029 -24.85 -23.43 16.56
C ASP A 1029 -26.18 -22.87 17.08
N GLN A 1030 -26.64 -21.73 16.55
CA GLN A 1030 -27.95 -21.17 16.91
C GLN A 1030 -29.13 -21.92 16.31
N VAL A 1031 -29.04 -22.39 15.06
CA VAL A 1031 -30.05 -23.27 14.45
C VAL A 1031 -30.11 -24.58 15.23
N ALA A 1032 -28.97 -25.12 15.66
CA ALA A 1032 -28.92 -26.28 16.54
C ALA A 1032 -29.51 -26.00 17.94
N ALA A 1033 -29.27 -24.81 18.52
CA ALA A 1033 -29.77 -24.42 19.84
C ALA A 1033 -31.28 -24.11 19.87
N LEU A 1034 -31.82 -23.51 18.79
CA LEU A 1034 -33.27 -23.39 18.56
C LEU A 1034 -33.91 -24.74 18.24
N GLY A 1035 -33.09 -25.74 17.91
CA GLY A 1035 -33.46 -27.08 17.48
C GLY A 1035 -33.71 -27.15 15.98
N ASP A 1036 -33.16 -28.19 15.33
CA ASP A 1036 -33.25 -28.45 13.88
C ASP A 1036 -34.70 -28.48 13.33
N ASP A 1037 -35.68 -28.68 14.21
CA ASP A 1037 -37.12 -28.73 13.92
C ASP A 1037 -37.84 -27.37 14.15
N SER A 1038 -37.11 -26.26 14.35
CA SER A 1038 -37.71 -24.95 14.67
C SER A 1038 -38.30 -24.24 13.46
N VAL A 1039 -39.59 -23.89 13.56
CA VAL A 1039 -40.28 -23.04 12.58
C VAL A 1039 -39.63 -21.65 12.52
N ALA A 1040 -39.26 -21.08 13.67
CA ALA A 1040 -38.56 -19.79 13.73
C ALA A 1040 -37.18 -19.84 13.05
N ALA A 1041 -36.45 -20.96 13.12
CA ALA A 1041 -35.19 -21.10 12.38
C ALA A 1041 -35.42 -21.13 10.85
N ALA A 1042 -36.48 -21.79 10.40
CA ALA A 1042 -36.87 -21.78 8.98
C ALA A 1042 -37.34 -20.39 8.51
N GLU A 1043 -38.06 -19.64 9.35
CA GLU A 1043 -38.48 -18.25 9.07
C GLU A 1043 -37.29 -17.29 9.02
N ILE A 1044 -36.32 -17.41 9.94
CA ILE A 1044 -35.08 -16.64 9.91
C ILE A 1044 -34.33 -16.90 8.60
N VAL A 1045 -34.16 -18.16 8.20
CA VAL A 1045 -33.47 -18.53 6.95
C VAL A 1045 -34.23 -18.07 5.71
N ALA A 1046 -35.56 -18.14 5.72
CA ALA A 1046 -36.41 -17.62 4.65
C ALA A 1046 -36.31 -16.10 4.50
N ASN A 1047 -36.38 -15.36 5.62
CA ASN A 1047 -36.31 -13.89 5.63
C ASN A 1047 -34.94 -13.34 5.23
N LEU A 1048 -33.86 -14.10 5.41
CA LEU A 1048 -32.51 -13.74 4.95
C LEU A 1048 -32.32 -13.94 3.43
N GLY A 1049 -33.13 -14.79 2.79
CA GLY A 1049 -33.11 -15.00 1.34
C GLY A 1049 -31.80 -15.55 0.75
N LEU A 1050 -30.91 -16.12 1.57
CA LEU A 1050 -29.59 -16.62 1.14
C LEU A 1050 -29.70 -18.07 0.61
N PRO A 1051 -29.51 -18.33 -0.70
CA PRO A 1051 -29.75 -19.66 -1.28
C PRO A 1051 -28.89 -20.77 -0.66
N GLU A 1052 -27.63 -20.46 -0.36
CA GLU A 1052 -26.65 -21.34 0.28
C GLU A 1052 -27.13 -21.86 1.64
N LEU A 1053 -27.81 -21.02 2.41
CA LEU A 1053 -28.36 -21.36 3.73
C LEU A 1053 -29.69 -22.11 3.61
N ILE A 1054 -30.54 -21.73 2.65
CA ILE A 1054 -31.75 -22.50 2.31
C ILE A 1054 -31.38 -23.94 1.93
N ASP A 1055 -30.33 -24.13 1.14
CA ASP A 1055 -29.86 -25.46 0.74
C ASP A 1055 -29.13 -26.21 1.87
N THR A 1056 -28.43 -25.50 2.75
CA THR A 1056 -27.86 -26.09 3.98
C THR A 1056 -28.97 -26.60 4.92
N CYS A 1057 -30.05 -25.83 5.13
CA CYS A 1057 -31.21 -26.27 5.90
C CYS A 1057 -31.95 -27.43 5.22
N ARG A 1058 -32.10 -27.40 3.88
CA ARG A 1058 -32.64 -28.55 3.11
C ARG A 1058 -31.76 -29.80 3.23
N GLU A 1059 -30.44 -29.66 3.37
CA GLU A 1059 -29.50 -30.76 3.56
C GLU A 1059 -29.53 -31.31 4.99
N LEU A 1060 -29.62 -30.46 6.02
CA LEU A 1060 -29.83 -30.88 7.42
C LEU A 1060 -31.17 -31.64 7.58
N LEU A 1061 -32.26 -31.13 6.99
CA LEU A 1061 -33.56 -31.82 6.95
C LEU A 1061 -33.49 -33.18 6.20
N ARG A 1062 -32.59 -33.32 5.22
CA ARG A 1062 -32.32 -34.59 4.52
C ARG A 1062 -31.51 -35.59 5.35
N ARG A 1063 -30.59 -35.11 6.20
CA ARG A 1063 -29.72 -35.95 7.05
C ARG A 1063 -30.43 -36.61 8.25
N HIS A 1064 -31.59 -36.09 8.66
CA HIS A 1064 -32.36 -36.63 9.80
C HIS A 1064 -33.75 -37.22 9.40
N PRO A 1065 -33.84 -38.16 8.45
CA PRO A 1065 -35.11 -38.68 7.90
C PRO A 1065 -35.94 -39.48 8.92
N HIS A 1066 -35.34 -39.88 10.05
CA HIS A 1066 -36.00 -40.57 11.15
C HIS A 1066 -36.73 -39.61 12.11
N ARG A 1067 -36.33 -38.33 12.18
CA ARG A 1067 -37.02 -37.30 12.98
C ARG A 1067 -38.21 -36.70 12.24
N THR A 1068 -38.07 -36.41 10.94
CA THR A 1068 -39.16 -35.93 10.08
C THR A 1068 -40.34 -36.91 9.97
N ARG A 1069 -40.12 -38.22 10.17
CA ARG A 1069 -41.20 -39.23 10.32
C ARG A 1069 -42.01 -39.11 11.63
N ARG A 1070 -41.46 -38.50 12.69
CA ARG A 1070 -42.13 -38.37 14.00
C ARG A 1070 -42.99 -37.11 14.13
N GLN A 1071 -42.71 -36.04 13.37
CA GLN A 1071 -43.48 -34.80 13.38
C GLN A 1071 -43.85 -34.31 11.96
N PRO A 1072 -44.69 -35.05 11.21
CA PRO A 1072 -44.94 -34.78 9.79
C PRO A 1072 -45.57 -33.40 9.55
N LYS A 1073 -46.49 -32.93 10.41
CA LYS A 1073 -47.10 -31.59 10.28
C LYS A 1073 -46.08 -30.46 10.39
N ARG A 1074 -45.15 -30.53 11.35
CA ARG A 1074 -44.10 -29.52 11.56
C ARG A 1074 -43.06 -29.54 10.45
N ALA A 1075 -42.65 -30.73 10.02
CA ALA A 1075 -41.80 -30.92 8.84
C ALA A 1075 -42.47 -30.54 7.51
N GLN A 1076 -43.81 -30.49 7.47
CA GLN A 1076 -44.58 -29.96 6.35
C GLN A 1076 -44.67 -28.43 6.43
N GLN A 1077 -44.94 -27.86 7.60
CA GLN A 1077 -44.97 -26.42 7.82
C GLN A 1077 -43.62 -25.75 7.49
N ILE A 1078 -42.49 -26.34 7.90
CA ILE A 1078 -41.14 -25.92 7.50
C ILE A 1078 -40.95 -26.02 5.97
N ARG A 1079 -41.45 -27.09 5.35
CA ARG A 1079 -41.42 -27.24 3.88
C ARG A 1079 -42.36 -26.27 3.17
N GLU A 1080 -43.45 -25.84 3.79
CA GLU A 1080 -44.41 -24.86 3.27
C GLU A 1080 -43.89 -23.44 3.42
N ILE A 1081 -43.12 -23.12 4.46
CA ILE A 1081 -42.37 -21.85 4.56
C ILE A 1081 -41.28 -21.82 3.46
N LEU A 1082 -40.47 -22.87 3.36
CA LEU A 1082 -39.42 -22.99 2.33
C LEU A 1082 -39.96 -23.18 0.89
N ARG A 1083 -41.28 -23.44 0.71
CA ARG A 1083 -42.01 -23.43 -0.57
C ARG A 1083 -42.86 -22.18 -0.78
N GLY A 1084 -43.19 -21.42 0.27
CA GLY A 1084 -43.83 -20.11 0.17
C GLY A 1084 -42.90 -19.13 -0.52
N CYS A 1085 -41.60 -19.25 -0.24
CA CYS A 1085 -40.51 -18.64 -1.02
C CYS A 1085 -40.47 -19.05 -2.52
N ASP A 1086 -41.23 -20.07 -2.93
CA ASP A 1086 -41.41 -20.54 -4.32
C ASP A 1086 -42.77 -20.12 -4.92
N SER A 1087 -43.68 -19.52 -4.13
CA SER A 1087 -45.10 -19.35 -4.52
C SER A 1087 -45.42 -18.16 -5.45
N ASP A 1088 -44.42 -17.38 -5.86
CA ASP A 1088 -44.46 -16.53 -7.07
C ASP A 1088 -44.59 -17.36 -8.38
N GLY A 1089 -45.07 -18.60 -8.30
CA GLY A 1089 -44.58 -19.75 -9.06
C GLY A 1089 -44.81 -19.74 -10.56
N LYS A 1090 -45.76 -18.95 -11.09
CA LYS A 1090 -45.84 -18.73 -12.55
C LYS A 1090 -44.75 -17.78 -13.03
N LEU A 1091 -44.60 -16.63 -12.39
CA LEU A 1091 -43.61 -15.61 -12.77
C LEU A 1091 -42.20 -16.00 -12.32
N GLY A 1092 -42.04 -16.58 -11.14
CA GLY A 1092 -40.78 -17.19 -10.67
C GLY A 1092 -40.43 -18.50 -11.37
N GLY A 1093 -41.41 -19.20 -11.97
CA GLY A 1093 -41.17 -20.30 -12.91
C GLY A 1093 -40.61 -19.77 -14.22
N ILE A 1094 -41.36 -18.87 -14.88
CA ILE A 1094 -40.95 -18.22 -16.14
C ILE A 1094 -39.62 -17.47 -15.99
N HIS A 1095 -39.37 -16.78 -14.88
CA HIS A 1095 -38.10 -16.10 -14.59
C HIS A 1095 -36.95 -17.10 -14.41
N ARG A 1096 -37.18 -18.27 -13.80
CA ARG A 1096 -36.16 -19.33 -13.69
C ARG A 1096 -35.90 -20.00 -15.02
N ASP A 1097 -36.93 -20.27 -15.82
CA ASP A 1097 -36.76 -20.89 -17.14
C ASP A 1097 -36.14 -19.89 -18.13
N TRP A 1098 -36.44 -18.60 -18.02
CA TRP A 1098 -35.77 -17.53 -18.75
C TRP A 1098 -34.31 -17.33 -18.31
N LEU A 1099 -34.02 -17.34 -17.01
CA LEU A 1099 -32.64 -17.32 -16.50
C LEU A 1099 -31.86 -18.58 -16.92
N ARG A 1100 -32.50 -19.75 -16.98
CA ARG A 1100 -31.89 -20.99 -17.51
C ARG A 1100 -31.64 -20.88 -19.01
N LEU A 1101 -32.57 -20.36 -19.81
CA LEU A 1101 -32.35 -20.06 -21.23
C LEU A 1101 -31.17 -19.09 -21.41
N ALA A 1102 -31.12 -18.02 -20.63
CA ALA A 1102 -30.04 -17.03 -20.66
C ALA A 1102 -28.68 -17.55 -20.13
N GLN A 1103 -28.66 -18.62 -19.32
CA GLN A 1103 -27.44 -19.24 -18.80
C GLN A 1103 -26.96 -20.46 -19.60
N ALA A 1104 -27.88 -21.22 -20.21
CA ALA A 1104 -27.57 -22.45 -20.93
C ALA A 1104 -27.00 -22.17 -22.33
N GLU A 1105 -27.41 -21.09 -22.99
CA GLU A 1105 -27.02 -20.77 -24.36
C GLU A 1105 -26.45 -19.34 -24.43
N SER A 1106 -25.16 -19.21 -24.08
CA SER A 1106 -24.40 -17.96 -24.20
C SER A 1106 -23.87 -17.68 -25.62
N GLY A 1107 -24.46 -18.33 -26.63
CA GLY A 1107 -24.20 -18.10 -28.06
C GLY A 1107 -25.30 -17.25 -28.70
N GLU A 1108 -24.93 -16.39 -29.65
CA GLU A 1108 -25.76 -15.32 -30.22
C GLU A 1108 -27.15 -15.77 -30.73
N MET A 1109 -28.21 -15.55 -29.93
CA MET A 1109 -29.58 -15.59 -30.43
C MET A 1109 -30.06 -14.18 -30.81
N GLU A 1110 -30.68 -14.04 -31.99
CA GLU A 1110 -31.28 -12.77 -32.41
C GLU A 1110 -32.51 -12.42 -31.57
N ILE A 1111 -32.65 -11.14 -31.22
CA ILE A 1111 -33.80 -10.63 -30.46
C ILE A 1111 -35.14 -10.85 -31.19
N ALA A 1112 -35.13 -11.01 -32.52
CA ALA A 1112 -36.33 -11.39 -33.27
C ALA A 1112 -36.93 -12.73 -32.77
N THR A 1113 -36.08 -13.70 -32.42
CA THR A 1113 -36.48 -15.00 -31.86
C THR A 1113 -37.05 -14.86 -30.45
N VAL A 1114 -36.51 -13.95 -29.62
CA VAL A 1114 -37.04 -13.66 -28.28
C VAL A 1114 -38.42 -12.98 -28.35
N ILE A 1115 -38.58 -12.00 -29.24
CA ILE A 1115 -39.85 -11.24 -29.39
C ILE A 1115 -40.97 -12.09 -30.00
N THR A 1116 -40.63 -13.07 -30.84
CA THR A 1116 -41.59 -14.04 -31.40
C THR A 1116 -41.82 -15.26 -30.51
N HIS A 1117 -41.09 -15.40 -29.39
CA HIS A 1117 -41.25 -16.53 -28.49
C HIS A 1117 -42.62 -16.49 -27.77
N PRO A 1118 -43.48 -17.53 -27.88
CA PRO A 1118 -44.85 -17.47 -27.38
C PRO A 1118 -44.99 -17.13 -25.90
N GLN A 1119 -44.05 -17.60 -25.06
CA GLN A 1119 -44.06 -17.30 -23.62
C GLN A 1119 -43.71 -15.82 -23.31
N VAL A 1120 -42.96 -15.15 -24.18
CA VAL A 1120 -42.63 -13.72 -24.02
C VAL A 1120 -43.83 -12.85 -24.37
N GLN A 1121 -44.63 -13.23 -25.37
CA GLN A 1121 -45.89 -12.52 -25.68
C GLN A 1121 -46.93 -12.69 -24.57
N VAL A 1122 -47.10 -13.90 -24.04
CA VAL A 1122 -47.98 -14.16 -22.88
C VAL A 1122 -47.54 -13.36 -21.65
N LEU A 1123 -46.22 -13.19 -21.44
CA LEU A 1123 -45.67 -12.37 -20.36
C LEU A 1123 -45.94 -10.87 -20.58
N ALA A 1124 -45.79 -10.38 -21.81
CA ALA A 1124 -46.03 -8.98 -22.15
C ALA A 1124 -47.50 -8.59 -21.99
N ASP A 1125 -48.42 -9.41 -22.51
CA ASP A 1125 -49.86 -9.15 -22.42
C ASP A 1125 -50.33 -9.18 -20.96
N ALA A 1126 -49.87 -10.15 -20.16
CA ALA A 1126 -50.17 -10.23 -18.73
C ALA A 1126 -49.57 -9.08 -17.88
N LEU A 1127 -48.56 -8.36 -18.38
CA LEU A 1127 -47.99 -7.17 -17.73
C LEU A 1127 -48.69 -5.88 -18.15
N ILE A 1128 -49.18 -5.78 -19.39
CA ILE A 1128 -49.96 -4.64 -19.89
C ILE A 1128 -51.35 -4.60 -19.23
N ASP A 1129 -51.99 -5.75 -19.04
CA ASP A 1129 -53.29 -5.86 -18.35
C ASP A 1129 -53.18 -5.69 -16.81
N SER A 1130 -51.97 -5.50 -16.27
CA SER A 1130 -51.75 -5.34 -14.83
C SER A 1130 -51.86 -3.88 -14.40
N PRO A 1131 -52.72 -3.53 -13.40
CA PRO A 1131 -52.83 -2.16 -12.91
C PRO A 1131 -51.59 -1.66 -12.15
N THR A 1132 -50.60 -2.53 -11.89
CA THR A 1132 -49.28 -2.13 -11.37
C THR A 1132 -48.24 -3.18 -11.74
N PRO A 1133 -47.24 -2.87 -12.59
CA PRO A 1133 -46.22 -3.85 -12.95
C PRO A 1133 -45.33 -4.19 -11.74
N PRO A 1134 -45.03 -5.46 -11.47
CA PRO A 1134 -44.20 -5.87 -10.32
C PRO A 1134 -42.74 -5.43 -10.50
N ALA A 1135 -42.03 -5.15 -9.40
CA ALA A 1135 -40.68 -4.58 -9.43
C ALA A 1135 -39.63 -5.40 -10.23
N TRP A 1136 -39.81 -6.72 -10.35
CA TRP A 1136 -38.93 -7.55 -11.18
C TRP A 1136 -39.16 -7.33 -12.69
N ALA A 1137 -40.30 -6.80 -13.13
CA ALA A 1137 -40.54 -6.43 -14.54
C ALA A 1137 -39.68 -5.23 -14.97
N ALA A 1138 -39.40 -4.29 -14.05
CA ALA A 1138 -38.41 -3.24 -14.28
C ALA A 1138 -36.97 -3.80 -14.37
N ALA A 1139 -36.66 -4.86 -13.61
CA ALA A 1139 -35.40 -5.59 -13.73
C ALA A 1139 -35.32 -6.40 -15.04
N LEU A 1140 -36.44 -6.99 -15.49
CA LEU A 1140 -36.57 -7.68 -16.78
C LEU A 1140 -36.32 -6.71 -17.94
N LEU A 1141 -36.95 -5.53 -17.93
CA LEU A 1141 -36.68 -4.48 -18.92
C LEU A 1141 -35.21 -4.02 -18.87
N LYS A 1142 -34.59 -3.90 -17.68
CA LYS A 1142 -33.14 -3.66 -17.53
C LYS A 1142 -32.25 -4.78 -18.09
N HIS A 1143 -32.76 -6.00 -18.28
CA HIS A 1143 -32.04 -7.10 -18.94
C HIS A 1143 -32.35 -7.25 -20.43
N LEU A 1144 -33.56 -6.89 -20.88
CA LEU A 1144 -33.95 -6.87 -22.29
C LEU A 1144 -33.35 -5.67 -23.04
N LEU A 1145 -33.12 -4.55 -22.34
CA LEU A 1145 -32.32 -3.44 -22.85
C LEU A 1145 -30.84 -3.81 -22.72
N PRO A 1146 -30.12 -4.00 -23.85
CA PRO A 1146 -28.74 -4.49 -23.80
C PRO A 1146 -27.80 -3.48 -23.14
N GLY A 1147 -26.72 -4.02 -22.57
CA GLY A 1147 -25.50 -3.26 -22.31
C GLY A 1147 -24.97 -2.57 -23.58
N ARG A 1148 -23.93 -1.75 -23.42
CA ARG A 1148 -23.38 -0.91 -24.50
C ARG A 1148 -23.15 -1.74 -25.78
N GLY A 1149 -23.75 -1.30 -26.90
CA GLY A 1149 -23.74 -1.99 -28.20
C GLY A 1149 -25.09 -2.06 -28.94
N GLY A 1150 -26.23 -1.90 -28.25
CA GLY A 1150 -27.55 -2.26 -28.81
C GLY A 1150 -28.44 -1.18 -29.45
N ARG A 1151 -27.92 -0.07 -30.00
CA ARG A 1151 -28.75 1.08 -30.50
C ARG A 1151 -29.90 0.66 -31.43
N GLN A 1152 -29.65 -0.23 -32.40
CA GLN A 1152 -30.70 -0.76 -33.29
C GLN A 1152 -31.69 -1.71 -32.59
N ARG A 1153 -31.26 -2.44 -31.56
CA ARG A 1153 -32.15 -3.35 -30.79
C ARG A 1153 -33.13 -2.54 -29.96
N CYS A 1154 -32.68 -1.45 -29.33
CA CYS A 1154 -33.54 -0.51 -28.60
C CYS A 1154 -34.52 0.24 -29.52
N LEU A 1155 -34.07 0.66 -30.72
CA LEU A 1155 -34.95 1.26 -31.73
C LEU A 1155 -36.04 0.27 -32.20
N ARG A 1156 -35.70 -0.99 -32.45
CA ARG A 1156 -36.66 -2.05 -32.80
C ARG A 1156 -37.64 -2.36 -31.65
N LEU A 1157 -37.18 -2.33 -30.40
CA LEU A 1157 -38.03 -2.42 -29.20
C LEU A 1157 -39.02 -1.25 -29.09
N TRP A 1158 -38.56 -0.02 -29.32
CA TRP A 1158 -39.40 1.19 -29.28
C TRP A 1158 -40.40 1.29 -30.44
N GLN A 1159 -40.03 0.76 -31.61
CA GLN A 1159 -40.92 0.67 -32.78
C GLN A 1159 -41.98 -0.43 -32.64
N HIS A 1160 -41.87 -1.33 -31.65
CA HIS A 1160 -42.83 -2.41 -31.42
C HIS A 1160 -43.97 -1.95 -30.48
N PRO A 1161 -45.23 -1.82 -30.94
CA PRO A 1161 -46.29 -1.12 -30.21
C PRO A 1161 -46.50 -1.59 -28.76
N LYS A 1162 -46.66 -2.89 -28.54
CA LYS A 1162 -46.88 -3.47 -27.20
C LYS A 1162 -45.68 -3.29 -26.25
N LEU A 1163 -44.46 -3.29 -26.77
CA LEU A 1163 -43.25 -3.18 -25.93
C LEU A 1163 -42.92 -1.72 -25.61
N ARG A 1164 -43.38 -0.79 -26.46
CA ARG A 1164 -43.43 0.64 -26.16
C ARG A 1164 -44.40 0.94 -25.02
N GLU A 1165 -45.65 0.46 -25.07
CA GLU A 1165 -46.61 0.65 -23.98
C GLU A 1165 -46.09 0.09 -22.64
N LEU A 1166 -45.46 -1.10 -22.67
CA LEU A 1166 -44.89 -1.74 -21.49
C LEU A 1166 -43.68 -0.96 -20.93
N ALA A 1167 -42.88 -0.32 -21.79
CA ALA A 1167 -41.85 0.62 -21.36
C ALA A 1167 -42.48 1.90 -20.76
N ASP A 1168 -43.51 2.46 -21.42
CA ASP A 1168 -44.17 3.72 -21.04
C ASP A 1168 -44.83 3.61 -19.65
N LEU A 1169 -45.35 2.42 -19.32
CA LEU A 1169 -45.85 2.06 -17.98
C LEU A 1169 -44.74 1.92 -16.92
N ALA A 1170 -43.55 1.45 -17.30
CA ALA A 1170 -42.49 1.07 -16.34
C ALA A 1170 -41.51 2.20 -16.01
N ALA A 1171 -41.27 3.15 -16.92
CA ALA A 1171 -40.20 4.13 -16.77
C ALA A 1171 -40.28 5.02 -15.51
N PRO A 1172 -41.46 5.53 -15.07
CA PRO A 1172 -41.54 6.40 -13.89
C PRO A 1172 -41.04 5.74 -12.59
N GLN A 1173 -41.07 4.41 -12.52
CA GLN A 1173 -40.60 3.64 -11.34
C GLN A 1173 -39.21 3.03 -11.53
N ALA A 1174 -38.68 2.98 -12.76
CA ALA A 1174 -37.47 2.21 -13.08
C ALA A 1174 -36.19 3.06 -13.17
N TRP A 1175 -36.31 4.35 -13.53
CA TRP A 1175 -35.22 5.16 -14.08
C TRP A 1175 -35.03 6.50 -13.35
N SER A 1176 -33.86 6.70 -12.74
CA SER A 1176 -33.40 7.95 -12.10
C SER A 1176 -32.90 9.00 -13.11
N ALA A 1177 -32.60 10.25 -12.68
CA ALA A 1177 -31.87 11.28 -13.46
C ALA A 1177 -30.73 10.66 -14.30
N SER A 1178 -29.84 9.94 -13.61
CA SER A 1178 -28.70 9.25 -14.20
C SER A 1178 -29.06 8.19 -15.26
N HIS A 1179 -30.29 7.67 -15.31
CA HIS A 1179 -30.78 6.85 -16.43
C HIS A 1179 -31.32 7.70 -17.59
N ALA A 1180 -32.19 8.68 -17.32
CA ALA A 1180 -32.74 9.58 -18.35
C ALA A 1180 -31.63 10.34 -19.11
N ARG A 1181 -30.62 10.82 -18.38
CA ARG A 1181 -29.40 11.46 -18.91
C ARG A 1181 -28.56 10.51 -19.76
N ARG A 1182 -28.35 9.25 -19.33
CA ARG A 1182 -27.66 8.22 -20.13
C ARG A 1182 -28.43 7.82 -21.40
N MET A 1183 -29.75 7.99 -21.42
CA MET A 1183 -30.54 7.82 -22.64
C MET A 1183 -30.36 9.03 -23.57
N LEU A 1184 -30.57 10.25 -23.09
CA LEU A 1184 -30.39 11.48 -23.88
C LEU A 1184 -28.99 11.61 -24.51
N GLN A 1185 -27.94 11.16 -23.81
CA GLN A 1185 -26.56 11.25 -24.31
C GLN A 1185 -26.16 10.16 -25.33
N HIS A 1186 -26.91 9.05 -25.46
CA HIS A 1186 -26.44 7.87 -26.21
C HIS A 1186 -27.50 7.19 -27.12
N TRP A 1187 -28.75 7.67 -27.07
CA TRP A 1187 -29.90 7.13 -27.79
C TRP A 1187 -30.48 8.25 -28.69
N PRO A 1188 -31.48 8.01 -29.55
CA PRO A 1188 -32.14 9.09 -30.28
C PRO A 1188 -32.68 10.16 -29.33
N VAL A 1189 -32.40 11.43 -29.60
CA VAL A 1189 -32.74 12.57 -28.72
C VAL A 1189 -34.24 12.60 -28.46
N GLU A 1190 -35.05 12.29 -29.46
CA GLU A 1190 -36.51 12.25 -29.43
C GLU A 1190 -37.04 11.26 -28.39
N LEU A 1191 -36.36 10.12 -28.22
CA LEU A 1191 -36.71 9.12 -27.20
C LEU A 1191 -36.36 9.64 -25.81
N GLY A 1192 -35.14 10.16 -25.64
CA GLY A 1192 -34.69 10.72 -24.38
C GLY A 1192 -35.54 11.91 -23.91
N GLU A 1193 -35.94 12.79 -24.83
CA GLU A 1193 -36.85 13.89 -24.55
C GLU A 1193 -38.26 13.41 -24.24
N HIS A 1194 -38.77 12.38 -24.92
CA HIS A 1194 -40.08 11.80 -24.60
C HIS A 1194 -40.15 11.34 -23.12
N TRP A 1195 -39.10 10.67 -22.65
CA TRP A 1195 -38.99 10.24 -21.25
C TRP A 1195 -38.83 11.38 -20.26
N LEU A 1196 -38.03 12.39 -20.61
CA LEU A 1196 -37.83 13.56 -19.76
C LEU A 1196 -39.14 14.35 -19.63
N ARG A 1197 -39.88 14.54 -20.73
CA ARG A 1197 -41.22 15.13 -20.74
C ARG A 1197 -42.22 14.33 -19.90
N ARG A 1198 -42.20 12.99 -19.99
CA ARG A 1198 -43.06 12.14 -19.14
C ARG A 1198 -42.71 12.24 -17.65
N SER A 1199 -41.42 12.28 -17.32
CA SER A 1199 -40.94 12.42 -15.93
C SER A 1199 -41.37 13.75 -15.32
N LEU A 1200 -41.23 14.85 -16.08
CA LEU A 1200 -41.69 16.18 -15.69
C LEU A 1200 -43.22 16.27 -15.55
N GLN A 1201 -43.98 15.61 -16.44
CA GLN A 1201 -45.45 15.54 -16.39
C GLN A 1201 -46.00 14.80 -15.16
N VAL A 1202 -45.25 13.84 -14.60
CA VAL A 1202 -45.62 13.14 -13.35
C VAL A 1202 -45.03 13.80 -12.09
N GLY A 1203 -44.42 14.98 -12.23
CA GLY A 1203 -43.86 15.73 -11.11
C GLY A 1203 -42.57 15.16 -10.52
N ASN A 1204 -41.81 14.36 -11.27
CA ASN A 1204 -40.56 13.78 -10.78
C ASN A 1204 -39.46 14.85 -10.71
N THR A 1205 -39.04 15.19 -9.48
CA THR A 1205 -37.99 16.17 -9.18
C THR A 1205 -36.58 15.57 -9.12
N ASP A 1206 -36.44 14.23 -9.08
CA ASP A 1206 -35.16 13.49 -9.06
C ASP A 1206 -34.47 13.48 -10.45
N LEU A 1207 -34.51 14.62 -11.16
CA LEU A 1207 -33.91 14.89 -12.47
C LEU A 1207 -32.66 15.77 -12.36
N VAL A 1208 -32.32 16.22 -11.15
CA VAL A 1208 -31.31 17.22 -10.84
C VAL A 1208 -30.14 16.54 -10.12
N ASP A 1209 -29.03 16.35 -10.83
CA ASP A 1209 -27.89 15.49 -10.45
C ASP A 1209 -26.69 15.89 -11.34
N ASP A 1210 -25.49 16.07 -10.79
CA ASP A 1210 -24.34 16.85 -11.35
C ASP A 1210 -24.16 16.76 -12.88
N GLY A 1211 -24.79 17.69 -13.59
CA GLY A 1211 -25.03 17.71 -15.04
C GLY A 1211 -24.03 18.54 -15.84
N PRO A 1212 -23.82 18.26 -17.14
CA PRO A 1212 -23.20 19.25 -18.03
C PRO A 1212 -24.16 20.44 -18.24
N ILE A 1213 -23.63 21.57 -18.69
CA ILE A 1213 -24.37 22.83 -18.83
C ILE A 1213 -25.64 22.67 -19.70
N GLU A 1214 -25.55 21.89 -20.79
CA GLU A 1214 -26.65 21.65 -21.72
C GLU A 1214 -27.80 20.84 -21.08
N TRP A 1215 -27.51 19.99 -20.08
CA TRP A 1215 -28.54 19.25 -19.34
C TRP A 1215 -29.43 20.21 -18.55
N TYR A 1216 -28.81 21.10 -17.77
CA TYR A 1216 -29.56 22.08 -16.97
C TYR A 1216 -30.32 23.08 -17.84
N GLN A 1217 -29.76 23.49 -18.99
CA GLN A 1217 -30.46 24.33 -19.97
C GLN A 1217 -31.69 23.63 -20.57
N ARG A 1218 -31.56 22.37 -21.01
CA ARG A 1218 -32.68 21.63 -21.62
C ARG A 1218 -33.73 21.21 -20.60
N LEU A 1219 -33.31 20.88 -19.37
CA LEU A 1219 -34.21 20.62 -18.24
C LEU A 1219 -34.99 21.88 -17.85
N ALA A 1220 -34.33 23.04 -17.75
CA ALA A 1220 -34.99 24.32 -17.50
C ALA A 1220 -36.04 24.65 -18.57
N GLN A 1221 -35.67 24.48 -19.86
CA GLN A 1221 -36.59 24.75 -20.98
C GLN A 1221 -37.80 23.82 -20.95
N LEU A 1222 -37.61 22.52 -20.76
CA LEU A 1222 -38.73 21.55 -20.72
C LEU A 1222 -39.59 21.70 -19.45
N ALA A 1223 -39.00 22.06 -18.31
CA ALA A 1223 -39.75 22.40 -17.11
C ALA A 1223 -40.58 23.69 -17.31
N ALA A 1224 -40.01 24.71 -17.96
CA ALA A 1224 -40.73 25.94 -18.29
C ALA A 1224 -41.85 25.74 -19.34
N GLU A 1225 -41.74 24.71 -20.21
CA GLU A 1225 -42.79 24.31 -21.15
C GLU A 1225 -43.91 23.47 -20.50
N LEU A 1226 -43.61 22.64 -19.49
CA LEU A 1226 -44.49 21.53 -19.07
C LEU A 1226 -44.87 21.47 -17.59
N CYS A 1227 -44.14 22.14 -16.70
CA CYS A 1227 -44.37 22.07 -15.26
C CYS A 1227 -45.15 23.28 -14.73
N PRO A 1228 -46.04 23.09 -13.74
CA PRO A 1228 -46.58 24.19 -12.96
C PRO A 1228 -45.47 24.81 -12.06
N PRO A 1229 -45.65 26.06 -11.58
CA PRO A 1229 -44.58 26.82 -10.91
C PRO A 1229 -44.01 26.17 -9.65
N ASP A 1230 -44.81 25.38 -8.93
CA ASP A 1230 -44.43 24.64 -7.72
C ASP A 1230 -43.44 23.49 -8.01
N VAL A 1231 -43.70 22.69 -9.04
CA VAL A 1231 -42.78 21.61 -9.48
C VAL A 1231 -41.47 22.20 -10.01
N TRP A 1232 -41.54 23.33 -10.70
CA TRP A 1232 -40.34 24.04 -11.18
C TRP A 1232 -39.52 24.64 -10.03
N LEU A 1233 -40.15 25.21 -8.99
CA LEU A 1233 -39.45 25.67 -7.78
C LEU A 1233 -38.79 24.52 -7.01
N ALA A 1234 -39.43 23.35 -6.94
CA ALA A 1234 -38.83 22.16 -6.36
C ALA A 1234 -37.57 21.73 -7.15
N LEU A 1235 -37.63 21.66 -8.48
CA LEU A 1235 -36.45 21.39 -9.33
C LEU A 1235 -35.31 22.40 -9.12
N PHE A 1236 -35.61 23.66 -8.82
CA PHE A 1236 -34.57 24.65 -8.50
C PHE A 1236 -33.94 24.43 -7.13
N ARG A 1237 -34.74 24.06 -6.11
CA ARG A 1237 -34.25 23.77 -4.75
C ARG A 1237 -33.28 22.59 -4.70
N GLU A 1238 -33.49 21.57 -5.55
CA GLU A 1238 -32.63 20.37 -5.63
C GLU A 1238 -31.38 20.55 -6.53
N MET A 1239 -30.99 21.79 -6.88
CA MET A 1239 -29.78 22.05 -7.69
C MET A 1239 -28.50 21.82 -6.85
N PRO A 1240 -27.58 20.92 -7.26
CA PRO A 1240 -26.46 20.48 -6.42
C PRO A 1240 -25.35 21.53 -6.26
N ASP A 1241 -25.20 22.46 -7.21
CA ASP A 1241 -24.22 23.54 -7.12
C ASP A 1241 -24.74 24.88 -7.68
N ALA A 1242 -24.04 25.96 -7.32
CA ALA A 1242 -24.35 27.32 -7.73
C ALA A 1242 -24.20 27.56 -9.25
N LEU A 1243 -23.43 26.73 -9.96
CA LEU A 1243 -23.24 26.84 -11.41
C LEU A 1243 -24.48 26.30 -12.14
N GLY A 1244 -24.93 25.09 -11.79
CA GLY A 1244 -26.18 24.48 -12.26
C GLY A 1244 -27.39 25.36 -11.94
N ALA A 1245 -27.48 25.88 -10.72
CA ALA A 1245 -28.51 26.83 -10.32
C ALA A 1245 -28.50 28.12 -11.19
N SER A 1246 -27.32 28.74 -11.39
CA SER A 1246 -27.20 29.95 -12.23
C SER A 1246 -27.56 29.69 -13.70
N ILE A 1247 -27.16 28.53 -14.25
CA ILE A 1247 -27.50 28.12 -15.62
C ILE A 1247 -29.01 27.90 -15.77
N PHE A 1248 -29.62 27.19 -14.82
CA PHE A 1248 -31.06 26.91 -14.80
C PHE A 1248 -31.86 28.22 -14.72
N VAL A 1249 -31.46 29.17 -13.87
CA VAL A 1249 -32.11 30.49 -13.73
C VAL A 1249 -31.94 31.35 -14.98
N ARG A 1250 -30.77 31.33 -15.64
CA ARG A 1250 -30.53 32.08 -16.89
C ARG A 1250 -31.37 31.59 -18.07
N ALA A 1251 -31.81 30.34 -18.05
CA ALA A 1251 -32.64 29.74 -19.10
C ALA A 1251 -34.15 30.09 -19.00
N LEU A 1252 -34.55 30.83 -17.95
CA LEU A 1252 -35.95 31.20 -17.72
C LEU A 1252 -36.31 32.53 -18.39
N ASP A 1253 -37.61 32.73 -18.65
CA ASP A 1253 -38.17 34.04 -19.00
C ASP A 1253 -38.04 35.07 -17.86
N ALA A 1254 -38.44 36.32 -18.15
CA ALA A 1254 -38.33 37.42 -17.20
C ALA A 1254 -39.32 37.29 -16.03
N ASP A 1255 -40.56 36.88 -16.31
CA ASP A 1255 -41.63 36.80 -15.33
C ASP A 1255 -41.35 35.73 -14.25
N ARG A 1256 -40.80 34.58 -14.66
CA ARG A 1256 -40.40 33.51 -13.73
C ARG A 1256 -39.15 33.86 -12.93
N ARG A 1257 -38.21 34.62 -13.49
CA ARG A 1257 -37.08 35.19 -12.73
C ARG A 1257 -37.54 36.20 -11.70
N GLN A 1258 -38.51 37.03 -12.04
CA GLN A 1258 -39.12 37.95 -11.07
C GLN A 1258 -39.86 37.18 -9.96
N ALA A 1259 -40.62 36.13 -10.28
CA ALA A 1259 -41.29 35.30 -9.28
C ALA A 1259 -40.29 34.64 -8.29
N LEU A 1260 -39.14 34.15 -8.78
CA LEU A 1260 -38.06 33.62 -7.93
C LEU A 1260 -37.48 34.70 -7.00
N SER A 1261 -37.26 35.90 -7.53
CA SER A 1261 -36.74 37.04 -6.78
C SER A 1261 -37.74 37.56 -5.73
N GLU A 1262 -39.04 37.54 -6.02
CA GLU A 1262 -40.10 37.90 -5.08
C GLU A 1262 -40.29 36.85 -3.98
N LEU A 1263 -40.07 35.56 -4.29
CA LEU A 1263 -40.10 34.48 -3.29
C LEU A 1263 -38.94 34.63 -2.29
N ALA A 1264 -37.71 34.80 -2.81
CA ALA A 1264 -36.51 35.02 -2.00
C ALA A 1264 -36.59 36.28 -1.12
N ALA A 1265 -37.36 37.30 -1.54
CA ALA A 1265 -37.59 38.51 -0.77
C ALA A 1265 -38.68 38.37 0.33
N ARG A 1266 -39.55 37.36 0.25
CA ARG A 1266 -40.67 37.17 1.19
C ARG A 1266 -40.34 36.22 2.33
N ASP A 1267 -39.56 35.16 2.09
CA ASP A 1267 -39.12 34.23 3.13
C ASP A 1267 -37.65 33.80 2.91
N PRO A 1268 -36.69 34.49 3.56
CA PRO A 1268 -35.26 34.29 3.31
C PRO A 1268 -34.68 33.02 3.95
N ASP A 1269 -35.46 32.29 4.75
CA ASP A 1269 -35.03 31.02 5.37
C ASP A 1269 -35.64 29.80 4.63
N GLU A 1270 -36.71 29.97 3.83
CA GLU A 1270 -37.26 28.95 2.91
C GLU A 1270 -36.52 28.83 1.55
N ALA A 1271 -35.55 29.71 1.28
CA ALA A 1271 -34.93 29.88 -0.04
C ALA A 1271 -33.68 29.02 -0.31
N GLY A 1272 -33.29 28.15 0.63
CA GLY A 1272 -32.02 27.41 0.58
C GLY A 1272 -30.83 28.22 1.12
N PRO A 1273 -29.58 27.72 1.01
CA PRO A 1273 -28.42 28.36 1.63
C PRO A 1273 -28.21 29.80 1.13
N ARG A 1274 -28.29 30.75 2.08
CA ARG A 1274 -28.30 32.22 1.90
C ARG A 1274 -27.26 32.79 0.92
N ASP A 1275 -26.11 32.14 0.79
CA ASP A 1275 -24.99 32.66 0.02
C ASP A 1275 -25.20 32.58 -1.51
N TRP A 1276 -26.19 31.83 -2.00
CA TRP A 1276 -26.37 31.56 -3.43
C TRP A 1276 -27.31 32.54 -4.16
N LEU A 1277 -28.19 33.23 -3.44
CA LEU A 1277 -29.17 34.19 -4.01
C LEU A 1277 -28.73 35.66 -3.90
N LEU A 1278 -27.70 35.94 -3.11
CA LEU A 1278 -27.10 37.27 -2.95
C LEU A 1278 -25.92 37.54 -3.92
N HIS A 1279 -25.55 36.56 -4.75
CA HIS A 1279 -24.42 36.60 -5.69
C HIS A 1279 -24.85 36.44 -7.15
#